data_AF-A0A1W6LI24-F1
#
_entry.id   AF-A0A1W6LI24-F1
#
_cell.length_a   1.000
_cell.length_b   1.000
_cell.length_c   1.000
_cell.angle_alpha   90.00
_cell.angle_beta   90.00
_cell.angle_gamma   90.00
#
_symmetry.space_group_name_H-M   'P 1'
#
loop_
_entity.id
_entity.type
_entity.pdbx_description
1 polymer ?
#
loop_
_entity_poly.entity_id
_entity_poly.type
_entity_poly.pdbx_seq_one_letter_code
_entity_poly.pdbx_strand_id
1 'polypeptide(L)'
;MPPITFPDALPVSGRRDEIAQAIEAHQVVIVCGETGSGKTTQLPKIALALGRGKGAGGRGLIGHTQPRRIAASSVAKRIAQELNTPLGEHVGFKVRFQDRLSAGASVKLMTDGILLAETQTDPLLKAYDTLIIDEAHERSLNIDFLLGYLRQILPRRPDLKVIVTSATIDADRFAQHFASRHGPAPVIQVSGRLFPVEQRWRPFEESREYGLNDAIGDAVTELWREGSGDVLVFLPGEREIREAAEHLRRNHPPGVEVVPLFARLSQQEQDMVFEPHSARRIVLATNVAETSLTVPGIQYVIDAGTARVKRYSYRNKVEQLQIEPVSQAAANQRAGRCGRVSNGICIRLYDEKDFAGRPRFTDPEILRSSLAGVILRMMSLHLGLVEDFPFIEPPPRRAIADGYQLLNELGAVDEQNEITPVGRELAKLPLDPRVGRMILEARNREALAEVLVIASALSVQDVRDRPLEHQQAADTAHKKFDDERSEFVGTLKLWKWLEDTRGGHGEHKLSHRKQEQQLRESFISPRRVREWRDIHSQLHTVVAEHKWRLNTQPATYEQLHLAMLAGLLGNIGLKSDDEDWYLGARGIKFYKHPGANLSKKPGRWIVAAELVETTRLFGRGIAGIEPQWLPGIAGHLIKTQLLEPHWEKKAAEVVALERATLYGIVIYANRRVNFGNVDPAAAREIFIREALVEGDWETRLPFLAANRKLIAQVEELEHKSRRQDVLVDDDLIYAFYSQHLPNDVFSGTTLERWYREETKRNPKVLQLTREELMRHEAAGITTAAFPKTLRLGGVDCTTTYLHEPGDPKDGVTVTVPLFALNQVNDERCEWLVPGMLKDKVLALVKSLHQRPRSRLVPLPEFAESFVTGIREAGTFGGGSLVDALLKVVRDRTQLDIKRADFKLDQLPPHLFMNFRVVDDNGRQLGTGRNIAALKAELGGQARSAFQALAALRPTVAAAPKVEVTAGPSREAPGRAAPPVKAPAPAPATPAAEVKHTDWTFGELPELMEVRRGNQTLVGFPALIDRGDHVVVEVFDEPDVAASRHRAGLRRLVALQIRDALKYLEKNIPDLQKMAALYMNVGTVDELRSQIVDLALDRAFLADPLPADAAAFRKRIDEGRGRLTLIANEIARSVGTVLTEFAAASRKLKDARAPKDVNDDIVAHLGRLLPKRFVAATPWAQLAHLPRYLKAVTMRLDKYRADPARDAARLAELRPLEQRYLRLLADRKGVHDARLDEFRWLLEELRVSLFAQELRTPQPVSVKRLEKTWAQLSA
;
A
#
# COMPACT_ATOMS: atom_id res chain seq x y z
N MET A 1 35.76 -46.90 27.00
CA MET A 1 36.23 -45.51 27.09
C MET A 1 37.59 -45.49 27.76
N PRO A 2 38.63 -44.96 27.10
CA PRO A 2 39.96 -44.77 27.68
C PRO A 2 39.97 -43.77 28.85
N PRO A 3 41.04 -43.71 29.66
CA PRO A 3 41.23 -42.68 30.69
C PRO A 3 41.21 -41.27 30.07
N ILE A 4 40.49 -40.35 30.72
CA ILE A 4 40.33 -38.97 30.25
C ILE A 4 41.45 -38.11 30.87
N THR A 5 42.25 -37.46 30.02
CA THR A 5 43.30 -36.52 30.43
C THR A 5 42.97 -35.08 30.01
N PHE A 6 43.44 -34.09 30.76
CA PHE A 6 43.20 -32.67 30.52
C PHE A 6 44.55 -31.94 30.38
N PRO A 7 44.79 -31.13 29.33
CA PRO A 7 46.05 -30.41 29.18
C PRO A 7 46.10 -29.18 30.10
N ASP A 8 47.03 -29.14 31.06
CA ASP A 8 47.14 -28.06 32.08
C ASP A 8 47.46 -26.67 31.49
N ALA A 9 47.98 -26.62 30.26
CA ALA A 9 48.20 -25.37 29.52
C ALA A 9 46.90 -24.66 29.07
N LEU A 10 45.76 -25.35 29.03
CA LEU A 10 44.48 -24.77 28.60
C LEU A 10 43.72 -24.17 29.79
N PRO A 11 43.28 -22.88 29.73
CA PRO A 11 42.51 -22.25 30.80
C PRO A 11 41.27 -23.01 31.28
N VAL A 12 40.54 -23.70 30.38
CA VAL A 12 39.36 -24.51 30.76
C VAL A 12 39.75 -25.71 31.63
N SER A 13 40.93 -26.31 31.43
CA SER A 13 41.44 -27.39 32.29
C SER A 13 41.68 -26.90 33.72
N GLY A 14 42.17 -25.66 33.88
CA GLY A 14 42.43 -25.05 35.19
C GLY A 14 41.19 -24.73 36.01
N ARG A 15 40.02 -24.54 35.37
CA ARG A 15 38.72 -24.37 36.04
C ARG A 15 37.81 -25.61 35.94
N ARG A 16 38.35 -26.78 35.54
CA ARG A 16 37.55 -27.98 35.26
C ARG A 16 36.68 -28.43 36.44
N ASP A 17 37.18 -28.32 37.67
CA ASP A 17 36.54 -28.86 38.87
C ASP A 17 35.36 -27.98 39.31
N GLU A 18 35.47 -26.67 39.15
CA GLU A 18 34.37 -25.70 39.29
C GLU A 18 33.31 -25.87 38.20
N ILE A 19 33.73 -26.03 36.94
CA ILE A 19 32.83 -26.30 35.82
C ILE A 19 32.06 -27.61 36.05
N ALA A 20 32.74 -28.64 36.57
CA ALA A 20 32.11 -29.92 36.93
C ALA A 20 31.04 -29.75 38.01
N GLN A 21 31.37 -29.09 39.14
CA GLN A 21 30.43 -28.79 40.22
C GLN A 21 29.19 -28.01 39.72
N ALA A 22 29.40 -27.01 38.85
CA ALA A 22 28.30 -26.24 38.28
C ALA A 22 27.39 -27.10 37.38
N ILE A 23 27.95 -27.97 36.54
CA ILE A 23 27.20 -28.92 35.69
C ILE A 23 26.43 -29.93 36.54
N GLU A 24 26.96 -30.39 37.67
CA GLU A 24 26.23 -31.26 38.59
C GLU A 24 25.05 -30.53 39.25
N ALA A 25 25.30 -29.37 39.85
CA ALA A 25 24.31 -28.62 40.62
C ALA A 25 23.19 -27.99 39.77
N HIS A 26 23.48 -27.51 38.56
CA HIS A 26 22.55 -26.71 37.75
C HIS A 26 22.12 -27.43 36.47
N GLN A 27 20.87 -27.23 36.02
CA GLN A 27 20.38 -27.85 34.79
C GLN A 27 20.98 -27.19 33.53
N VAL A 28 21.25 -25.89 33.60
CA VAL A 28 21.90 -25.09 32.55
C VAL A 28 23.14 -24.41 33.13
N VAL A 29 24.24 -24.37 32.38
CA VAL A 29 25.46 -23.63 32.72
C VAL A 29 25.92 -22.81 31.51
N ILE A 30 26.32 -21.55 31.74
CA ILE A 30 26.90 -20.68 30.71
C ILE A 30 28.42 -20.65 30.90
N VAL A 31 29.19 -21.05 29.88
CA VAL A 31 30.67 -21.04 29.93
C VAL A 31 31.22 -20.04 28.92
N CYS A 32 31.65 -18.89 29.45
CA CYS A 32 32.26 -17.81 28.68
C CYS A 32 33.78 -17.95 28.65
N GLY A 33 34.40 -17.50 27.58
CA GLY A 33 35.86 -17.47 27.44
C GLY A 33 36.28 -17.38 25.97
N GLU A 34 37.42 -16.76 25.72
CA GLU A 34 37.85 -16.44 24.35
C GLU A 34 38.13 -17.69 23.49
N THR A 35 38.17 -17.49 22.17
CA THR A 35 38.59 -18.52 21.22
C THR A 35 40.00 -19.01 21.56
N GLY A 36 40.20 -20.32 21.73
CA GLY A 36 41.49 -20.92 22.11
C GLY A 36 41.62 -21.30 23.60
N SER A 37 40.73 -20.82 24.48
CA SER A 37 40.75 -21.19 25.92
C SER A 37 40.49 -22.68 26.22
N GLY A 38 39.98 -23.43 25.24
CA GLY A 38 39.75 -24.88 25.31
C GLY A 38 38.28 -25.33 25.43
N LYS A 39 37.30 -24.41 25.48
CA LYS A 39 35.87 -24.71 25.74
C LYS A 39 35.37 -25.91 24.93
N THR A 40 35.43 -25.77 23.60
CA THR A 40 34.97 -26.71 22.59
C THR A 40 35.59 -28.11 22.68
N THR A 41 36.84 -28.24 23.13
CA THR A 41 37.49 -29.56 23.24
C THR A 41 37.42 -30.17 24.63
N GLN A 42 37.42 -29.35 25.69
CA GLN A 42 37.47 -29.86 27.07
C GLN A 42 36.09 -30.02 27.73
N LEU A 43 35.07 -29.20 27.40
CA LEU A 43 33.73 -29.32 28.00
C LEU A 43 33.08 -30.71 27.79
N PRO A 44 33.17 -31.35 26.59
CA PRO A 44 32.68 -32.72 26.41
C PRO A 44 33.43 -33.73 27.29
N LYS A 45 34.74 -33.54 27.48
CA LYS A 45 35.60 -34.41 28.32
C LYS A 45 35.27 -34.27 29.81
N ILE A 46 34.93 -33.06 30.27
CA ILE A 46 34.41 -32.83 31.64
C ILE A 46 33.05 -33.54 31.82
N ALA A 47 32.12 -33.42 30.86
CA ALA A 47 30.84 -34.13 30.93
C ALA A 47 30.99 -35.66 30.95
N LEU A 48 31.90 -36.22 30.13
CA LEU A 48 32.24 -37.65 30.17
C LEU A 48 32.82 -38.08 31.53
N ALA A 49 33.66 -37.26 32.16
CA ALA A 49 34.21 -37.53 33.50
C ALA A 49 33.11 -37.54 34.59
N LEU A 50 32.09 -36.69 34.45
CA LEU A 50 30.85 -36.72 35.25
C LEU A 50 29.92 -37.92 34.91
N GLY A 51 30.36 -38.86 34.08
CA GLY A 51 29.60 -40.06 33.73
C GLY A 51 28.37 -39.81 32.84
N ARG A 52 28.32 -38.66 32.14
CA ARG A 52 27.36 -38.39 31.06
C ARG A 52 27.81 -39.03 29.74
N GLY A 53 26.92 -39.10 28.75
CA GLY A 53 27.26 -39.63 27.43
C GLY A 53 27.57 -41.14 27.43
N LYS A 54 26.93 -41.92 28.29
CA LYS A 54 27.19 -43.37 28.41
C LYS A 54 26.68 -44.23 27.24
N GLY A 55 26.11 -43.62 26.20
CA GLY A 55 25.84 -44.27 24.91
C GLY A 55 24.77 -45.36 24.97
N ALA A 56 24.82 -46.30 24.02
CA ALA A 56 23.91 -47.44 23.97
C ALA A 56 24.22 -48.41 25.14
N GLY A 57 23.35 -48.41 26.16
CA GLY A 57 23.59 -49.05 27.46
C GLY A 57 23.66 -48.07 28.64
N GLY A 58 23.58 -46.76 28.38
CA GLY A 58 23.63 -45.69 29.37
C GLY A 58 22.40 -44.79 29.41
N ARG A 59 22.56 -43.57 29.96
CA ARG A 59 21.49 -42.57 30.10
C ARG A 59 21.24 -41.71 28.86
N GLY A 60 22.15 -41.72 27.88
CA GLY A 60 22.05 -40.95 26.64
C GLY A 60 23.41 -40.60 26.04
N LEU A 61 23.39 -39.76 24.99
CA LEU A 61 24.57 -39.16 24.36
C LEU A 61 24.87 -37.76 24.92
N ILE A 62 26.13 -37.33 24.82
CA ILE A 62 26.48 -35.91 24.80
C ILE A 62 26.35 -35.41 23.36
N GLY A 63 25.34 -34.60 23.08
CA GLY A 63 25.22 -33.88 21.82
C GLY A 63 25.97 -32.55 21.89
N HIS A 64 26.74 -32.22 20.88
CA HIS A 64 27.54 -30.99 20.86
C HIS A 64 27.36 -30.30 19.51
N THR A 65 26.67 -29.16 19.50
CA THR A 65 26.42 -28.41 18.27
C THR A 65 27.58 -27.47 17.95
N GLN A 66 27.62 -27.05 16.69
CA GLN A 66 28.59 -26.15 16.08
C GLN A 66 27.88 -25.39 14.94
N PRO A 67 28.17 -24.10 14.71
CA PRO A 67 27.56 -23.35 13.61
C PRO A 67 28.02 -23.84 12.22
N ARG A 68 29.19 -24.49 12.11
CA ARG A 68 29.85 -24.77 10.82
C ARG A 68 30.22 -26.25 10.67
N ARG A 69 29.92 -26.85 9.49
CA ARG A 69 30.19 -28.29 9.22
C ARG A 69 31.66 -28.67 9.43
N ILE A 70 32.58 -27.79 9.00
CA ILE A 70 34.03 -28.01 9.15
C ILE A 70 34.40 -28.11 10.64
N ALA A 71 33.92 -27.18 11.47
CA ALA A 71 34.17 -27.15 12.91
C ALA A 71 33.67 -28.42 13.60
N ALA A 72 32.44 -28.87 13.33
CA ALA A 72 31.95 -30.15 13.86
C ALA A 72 32.87 -31.34 13.50
N SER A 73 33.38 -31.38 12.26
CA SER A 73 34.27 -32.47 11.81
C SER A 73 35.69 -32.39 12.38
N SER A 74 36.24 -31.19 12.59
CA SER A 74 37.60 -30.98 13.12
C SER A 74 37.65 -31.10 14.63
N VAL A 75 36.63 -30.61 15.34
CA VAL A 75 36.45 -30.78 16.79
C VAL A 75 36.27 -32.26 17.12
N ALA A 76 35.46 -33.01 16.36
CA ALA A 76 35.31 -34.45 16.56
C ALA A 76 36.64 -35.20 16.39
N LYS A 77 37.40 -34.89 15.32
CA LYS A 77 38.77 -35.43 15.11
C LYS A 77 39.68 -35.10 16.30
N ARG A 78 39.66 -33.86 16.78
CA ARG A 78 40.55 -33.39 17.85
C ARG A 78 40.23 -34.02 19.21
N ILE A 79 38.95 -34.15 19.57
CA ILE A 79 38.54 -34.81 20.82
C ILE A 79 38.81 -36.32 20.73
N ALA A 80 38.59 -36.95 19.58
CA ALA A 80 38.95 -38.35 19.37
C ALA A 80 40.47 -38.60 19.54
N GLN A 81 41.31 -37.71 19.00
CA GLN A 81 42.76 -37.72 19.22
C GLN A 81 43.13 -37.53 20.71
N GLU A 82 42.56 -36.53 21.39
CA GLU A 82 42.84 -36.27 22.81
C GLU A 82 42.34 -37.37 23.77
N LEU A 83 41.35 -38.17 23.34
CA LEU A 83 40.86 -39.35 24.06
C LEU A 83 41.51 -40.67 23.59
N ASN A 84 42.49 -40.61 22.68
CA ASN A 84 43.16 -41.78 22.09
C ASN A 84 42.18 -42.85 21.55
N THR A 85 41.13 -42.42 20.84
CA THR A 85 40.05 -43.30 20.33
C THR A 85 39.83 -43.09 18.83
N PRO A 86 39.52 -44.15 18.05
CA PRO A 86 39.12 -44.03 16.65
C PRO A 86 37.93 -43.10 16.43
N LEU A 87 38.04 -42.19 15.47
CA LEU A 87 36.95 -41.29 15.08
C LEU A 87 35.74 -42.10 14.56
N GLY A 88 34.63 -41.98 15.27
CA GLY A 88 33.38 -42.73 15.05
C GLY A 88 33.02 -43.64 16.23
N GLU A 89 34.01 -44.13 17.00
CA GLU A 89 33.81 -45.13 18.06
C GLU A 89 33.19 -44.51 19.32
N HIS A 90 33.95 -43.76 20.12
CA HIS A 90 33.41 -43.03 21.28
C HIS A 90 33.05 -41.58 20.96
N VAL A 91 33.77 -40.97 20.01
CA VAL A 91 33.51 -39.61 19.52
C VAL A 91 33.25 -39.69 18.03
N GLY A 92 32.04 -39.31 17.61
CA GLY A 92 31.64 -39.24 16.20
C GLY A 92 31.11 -37.86 15.83
N PHE A 93 30.75 -37.70 14.56
CA PHE A 93 30.05 -36.50 14.10
C PHE A 93 28.93 -36.81 13.11
N LYS A 94 27.88 -35.99 13.16
CA LYS A 94 26.76 -35.97 12.21
C LYS A 94 26.52 -34.54 11.75
N VAL A 95 27.09 -34.17 10.62
CA VAL A 95 26.76 -32.90 9.94
C VAL A 95 25.72 -33.15 8.86
N ARG A 96 25.22 -32.09 8.22
CA ARG A 96 24.32 -32.23 7.06
C ARG A 96 24.96 -33.16 6.01
N PHE A 97 24.42 -34.37 5.95
CA PHE A 97 24.75 -35.47 5.04
C PHE A 97 26.14 -36.12 5.12
N GLN A 98 26.82 -35.99 6.27
CA GLN A 98 27.92 -36.90 6.63
C GLN A 98 27.70 -37.34 8.06
N ASP A 99 27.47 -38.64 8.25
CA ASP A 99 27.36 -39.28 9.55
C ASP A 99 28.53 -40.25 9.72
N ARG A 100 29.28 -40.08 10.80
CA ARG A 100 30.40 -40.93 11.22
C ARG A 100 30.29 -41.12 12.73
N LEU A 101 29.30 -41.91 13.11
CA LEU A 101 28.93 -42.25 14.48
C LEU A 101 28.57 -43.75 14.55
N SER A 102 29.28 -44.50 15.39
CA SER A 102 28.98 -45.93 15.62
C SER A 102 27.91 -46.11 16.69
N ALA A 103 27.20 -47.25 16.63
CA ALA A 103 26.38 -47.68 17.76
C ALA A 103 27.28 -47.90 18.99
N GLY A 104 26.92 -47.28 20.13
CA GLY A 104 27.76 -47.28 21.34
C GLY A 104 28.63 -46.03 21.53
N ALA A 105 28.59 -45.06 20.61
CA ALA A 105 29.27 -43.78 20.79
C ALA A 105 28.76 -42.98 22.01
N SER A 106 29.60 -42.07 22.49
CA SER A 106 29.36 -41.26 23.70
C SER A 106 29.16 -39.78 23.41
N VAL A 107 29.96 -39.22 22.48
CA VAL A 107 29.88 -37.81 22.06
C VAL A 107 29.55 -37.74 20.57
N LYS A 108 28.53 -36.95 20.23
CA LYS A 108 28.09 -36.68 18.86
C LYS A 108 28.23 -35.18 18.58
N LEU A 109 29.27 -34.83 17.82
CA LEU A 109 29.42 -33.48 17.25
C LEU A 109 28.43 -33.32 16.10
N MET A 110 27.77 -32.17 15.97
CA MET A 110 26.82 -31.92 14.89
C MET A 110 26.71 -30.44 14.56
N THR A 111 26.08 -30.12 13.42
CA THR A 111 25.63 -28.73 13.17
C THR A 111 24.32 -28.44 13.88
N ASP A 112 24.07 -27.19 14.28
CA ASP A 112 22.81 -26.79 14.94
C ASP A 112 21.56 -27.28 14.19
N GLY A 113 21.55 -27.10 12.86
CA GLY A 113 20.47 -27.57 11.98
C GLY A 113 20.25 -29.09 11.94
N ILE A 114 21.18 -29.91 12.44
CA ILE A 114 21.00 -31.36 12.61
C ILE A 114 20.30 -31.67 13.93
N LEU A 115 20.70 -31.05 15.04
CA LEU A 115 19.97 -31.18 16.31
C LEU A 115 18.52 -30.69 16.13
N LEU A 116 18.36 -29.57 15.43
CA LEU A 116 17.05 -29.00 15.11
C LEU A 116 16.22 -29.89 14.17
N ALA A 117 16.83 -30.61 13.23
CA ALA A 117 16.11 -31.61 12.42
C ALA A 117 15.66 -32.82 13.26
N GLU A 118 16.48 -33.28 14.20
CA GLU A 118 16.15 -34.41 15.07
C GLU A 118 14.99 -34.10 16.05
N THR A 119 14.68 -32.83 16.33
CA THR A 119 13.44 -32.45 17.06
C THR A 119 12.14 -32.89 16.37
N GLN A 120 12.16 -33.17 15.06
CA GLN A 120 10.96 -33.58 14.31
C GLN A 120 10.61 -35.06 14.50
N THR A 121 11.58 -35.88 14.93
CA THR A 121 11.40 -37.32 15.22
C THR A 121 11.58 -37.66 16.70
N ASP A 122 12.32 -36.84 17.46
CA ASP A 122 12.45 -36.90 18.92
C ASP A 122 12.15 -35.51 19.55
N PRO A 123 10.86 -35.13 19.70
CA PRO A 123 10.46 -33.81 20.22
C PRO A 123 10.74 -33.57 21.72
N LEU A 124 11.49 -34.48 22.37
CA LEU A 124 11.99 -34.32 23.73
C LEU A 124 13.51 -34.53 23.82
N LEU A 125 14.20 -34.75 22.68
CA LEU A 125 15.63 -35.00 22.57
C LEU A 125 16.13 -36.09 23.53
N LYS A 126 15.33 -37.16 23.69
CA LYS A 126 15.58 -38.34 24.54
C LYS A 126 16.87 -39.08 24.18
N ALA A 127 17.37 -38.96 22.95
CA ALA A 127 18.68 -39.48 22.57
C ALA A 127 19.86 -38.88 23.38
N TYR A 128 19.66 -37.74 24.06
CA TYR A 128 20.71 -36.97 24.73
C TYR A 128 20.48 -36.86 26.25
N ASP A 129 21.54 -37.03 27.03
CA ASP A 129 21.56 -36.71 28.48
C ASP A 129 22.21 -35.34 28.77
N THR A 130 22.93 -34.80 27.78
CA THR A 130 23.68 -33.55 27.84
C THR A 130 23.71 -32.91 26.45
N LEU A 131 23.48 -31.60 26.36
CA LEU A 131 23.60 -30.82 25.13
C LEU A 131 24.56 -29.63 25.33
N ILE A 132 25.53 -29.50 24.43
CA ILE A 132 26.51 -28.40 24.41
C ILE A 132 26.22 -27.53 23.19
N ILE A 133 25.70 -26.33 23.39
CA ILE A 133 25.45 -25.33 22.35
C ILE A 133 26.67 -24.40 22.32
N ASP A 134 27.57 -24.64 21.38
CA ASP A 134 28.87 -23.96 21.31
C ASP A 134 28.80 -22.74 20.40
N GLU A 135 29.70 -21.77 20.63
CA GLU A 135 29.81 -20.54 19.83
C GLU A 135 28.48 -19.76 19.71
N ALA A 136 27.64 -19.79 20.76
CA ALA A 136 26.29 -19.20 20.75
C ALA A 136 26.28 -17.68 20.47
N HIS A 137 27.44 -17.03 20.64
CA HIS A 137 27.69 -15.64 20.28
C HIS A 137 27.64 -15.35 18.75
N GLU A 138 27.67 -16.36 17.87
CA GLU A 138 27.37 -16.14 16.43
C GLU A 138 25.88 -15.81 16.21
N ARG A 139 24.99 -16.09 17.18
CA ARG A 139 23.56 -15.75 17.19
C ARG A 139 22.84 -16.04 15.86
N SER A 140 23.10 -17.25 15.34
CA SER A 140 22.47 -17.76 14.12
C SER A 140 21.00 -18.11 14.36
N LEU A 141 20.21 -18.14 13.29
CA LEU A 141 18.78 -18.43 13.36
C LEU A 141 18.48 -19.81 13.96
N ASN A 142 19.39 -20.78 13.76
CA ASN A 142 19.28 -22.12 14.35
C ASN A 142 19.63 -22.13 15.85
N ILE A 143 20.61 -21.32 16.28
CA ILE A 143 21.03 -21.23 17.69
C ILE A 143 19.92 -20.57 18.52
N ASP A 144 19.43 -19.40 18.11
CA ASP A 144 18.35 -18.69 18.83
C ASP A 144 17.07 -19.54 18.92
N PHE A 145 16.74 -20.30 17.86
CA PHE A 145 15.64 -21.27 17.89
C PHE A 145 15.90 -22.40 18.88
N LEU A 146 17.06 -23.05 18.83
CA LEU A 146 17.40 -24.17 19.71
C LEU A 146 17.38 -23.75 21.19
N LEU A 147 17.88 -22.55 21.50
CA LEU A 147 17.90 -22.04 22.88
C LEU A 147 16.47 -21.75 23.40
N GLY A 148 15.55 -21.28 22.55
CA GLY A 148 14.13 -21.18 22.89
C GLY A 148 13.42 -22.53 23.01
N TYR A 149 13.74 -23.47 22.12
CA TYR A 149 13.19 -24.82 22.14
C TYR A 149 13.61 -25.58 23.42
N LEU A 150 14.90 -25.50 23.76
CA LEU A 150 15.43 -26.03 25.02
C LEU A 150 14.75 -25.38 26.23
N ARG A 151 14.53 -24.06 26.22
CA ARG A 151 13.80 -23.36 27.28
C ARG A 151 12.38 -23.89 27.48
N GLN A 152 11.67 -24.30 26.42
CA GLN A 152 10.36 -24.96 26.52
C GLN A 152 10.43 -26.43 27.01
N ILE A 153 11.44 -27.22 26.59
CA ILE A 153 11.50 -28.65 26.96
C ILE A 153 12.21 -28.96 28.29
N LEU A 154 13.09 -28.09 28.80
CA LEU A 154 13.84 -28.32 30.04
C LEU A 154 12.96 -28.62 31.27
N PRO A 155 11.79 -27.97 31.50
CA PRO A 155 10.86 -28.36 32.57
C PRO A 155 10.28 -29.78 32.42
N ARG A 156 10.31 -30.36 31.22
CA ARG A 156 9.85 -31.72 30.89
C ARG A 156 11.00 -32.74 30.80
N ARG A 157 12.26 -32.27 30.90
CA ARG A 157 13.51 -33.06 30.85
C ARG A 157 14.45 -32.63 31.99
N PRO A 158 14.08 -32.81 33.27
CA PRO A 158 14.91 -32.43 34.43
C PRO A 158 16.25 -33.20 34.50
N ASP A 159 16.35 -34.32 33.77
CA ASP A 159 17.54 -35.15 33.62
C ASP A 159 18.58 -34.57 32.65
N LEU A 160 18.11 -33.83 31.64
CA LEU A 160 18.92 -33.22 30.57
C LEU A 160 19.73 -32.03 31.10
N LYS A 161 21.04 -32.06 30.90
CA LYS A 161 21.95 -30.92 31.16
C LYS A 161 22.17 -30.12 29.87
N VAL A 162 22.25 -28.80 29.99
CA VAL A 162 22.60 -27.90 28.87
C VAL A 162 23.81 -27.04 29.25
N ILE A 163 24.78 -26.97 28.34
CA ILE A 163 25.95 -26.09 28.46
C ILE A 163 25.91 -25.14 27.26
N VAL A 164 25.85 -23.84 27.50
CA VAL A 164 25.90 -22.81 26.43
C VAL A 164 27.26 -22.14 26.50
N THR A 165 27.96 -22.02 25.37
CA THR A 165 29.28 -21.35 25.35
C THR A 165 29.26 -20.03 24.58
N SER A 166 30.06 -19.08 25.04
CA SER A 166 30.22 -17.77 24.39
C SER A 166 31.68 -17.32 24.38
N ALA A 167 32.09 -16.61 23.33
CA ALA A 167 33.35 -15.88 23.27
C ALA A 167 33.17 -14.37 23.58
N THR A 168 31.96 -13.93 23.95
CA THR A 168 31.62 -12.55 24.29
C THR A 168 31.02 -12.44 25.69
N ILE A 169 31.02 -11.22 26.22
CA ILE A 169 30.50 -10.87 27.56
C ILE A 169 28.96 -10.83 27.60
N ASP A 170 28.26 -11.16 26.51
CA ASP A 170 26.78 -11.24 26.43
C ASP A 170 26.19 -12.46 27.21
N ALA A 171 26.95 -12.97 28.18
CA ALA A 171 26.62 -14.09 29.07
C ALA A 171 25.29 -13.88 29.80
N ASP A 172 25.05 -12.65 30.24
CA ASP A 172 23.90 -12.28 31.07
C ASP A 172 22.58 -12.52 30.34
N ARG A 173 22.52 -12.32 29.01
CA ARG A 173 21.32 -12.62 28.21
C ARG A 173 21.01 -14.11 28.20
N PHE A 174 22.03 -14.95 27.96
CA PHE A 174 21.85 -16.41 28.03
C PHE A 174 21.49 -16.87 29.45
N ALA A 175 22.09 -16.28 30.48
CA ALA A 175 21.82 -16.58 31.88
C ALA A 175 20.38 -16.20 32.30
N GLN A 176 19.88 -15.05 31.85
CA GLN A 176 18.51 -14.57 32.06
C GLN A 176 17.49 -15.38 31.27
N HIS A 177 17.78 -15.72 30.00
CA HIS A 177 16.92 -16.57 29.15
C HIS A 177 16.60 -17.91 29.80
N PHE A 178 17.59 -18.54 30.45
CA PHE A 178 17.41 -19.79 31.19
C PHE A 178 17.06 -19.63 32.67
N ALA A 179 16.76 -18.40 33.15
CA ALA A 179 16.48 -18.15 34.57
C ALA A 179 15.35 -19.03 35.12
N SER A 180 15.57 -19.58 36.31
CA SER A 180 14.68 -20.51 36.99
C SER A 180 14.13 -19.90 38.28
N ARG A 181 13.32 -20.66 39.03
CA ARG A 181 12.93 -20.33 40.41
C ARG A 181 14.11 -20.14 41.38
N HIS A 182 15.33 -20.56 40.98
CA HIS A 182 16.57 -20.40 41.73
C HIS A 182 17.45 -19.25 41.22
N GLY A 183 16.95 -18.41 40.31
CA GLY A 183 17.69 -17.31 39.69
C GLY A 183 18.21 -17.62 38.27
N PRO A 184 19.03 -16.73 37.68
CA PRO A 184 19.65 -16.93 36.37
C PRO A 184 20.57 -18.17 36.35
N ALA A 185 20.84 -18.71 35.16
CA ALA A 185 21.80 -19.81 35.03
C ALA A 185 23.24 -19.32 35.36
N PRO A 186 24.06 -20.12 36.07
CA PRO A 186 25.41 -19.72 36.45
C PRO A 186 26.31 -19.44 35.24
N VAL A 187 27.08 -18.36 35.33
CA VAL A 187 28.08 -17.95 34.34
C VAL A 187 29.48 -18.22 34.88
N ILE A 188 30.27 -19.04 34.17
CA ILE A 188 31.68 -19.27 34.45
C ILE A 188 32.51 -18.55 33.40
N GLN A 189 33.32 -17.57 33.82
CA GLN A 189 34.23 -16.82 32.93
C GLN A 189 35.62 -17.45 32.94
N VAL A 190 35.96 -18.17 31.89
CA VAL A 190 37.31 -18.73 31.68
C VAL A 190 38.15 -17.73 30.89
N SER A 191 38.90 -16.90 31.61
CA SER A 191 39.86 -15.94 31.04
C SER A 191 40.87 -16.65 30.14
N GLY A 192 41.11 -16.13 28.93
CA GLY A 192 42.18 -16.62 28.08
C GLY A 192 43.57 -16.23 28.62
N ARG A 193 44.59 -16.97 28.20
CA ARG A 193 45.98 -16.47 28.18
C ARG A 193 46.19 -15.66 26.90
N LEU A 194 45.47 -14.54 26.76
CA LEU A 194 45.80 -13.57 25.71
C LEU A 194 46.92 -12.66 26.20
N PHE A 195 47.82 -12.33 25.28
CA PHE A 195 48.81 -11.29 25.46
C PHE A 195 48.16 -9.91 25.19
N PRO A 196 48.66 -8.82 25.80
CA PRO A 196 48.19 -7.47 25.52
C PRO A 196 48.22 -7.13 24.02
N VAL A 197 47.14 -6.47 23.56
CA VAL A 197 47.03 -5.92 22.21
C VAL A 197 46.99 -4.39 22.31
N GLU A 198 47.97 -3.72 21.73
CA GLU A 198 47.97 -2.27 21.59
C GLU A 198 46.92 -1.85 20.54
N GLN A 199 46.13 -0.82 20.83
CA GLN A 199 45.13 -0.28 19.90
C GLN A 199 45.62 1.06 19.34
N ARG A 200 45.69 1.17 18.02
CA ARG A 200 46.13 2.39 17.32
C ARG A 200 45.04 2.87 16.37
N TRP A 201 44.65 4.14 16.51
CA TRP A 201 43.65 4.78 15.65
C TRP A 201 44.33 5.51 14.49
N ARG A 202 43.92 5.20 13.26
CA ARG A 202 44.44 5.78 12.00
C ARG A 202 43.29 6.07 11.02
N PRO A 203 42.33 6.97 11.37
CA PRO A 203 41.34 7.43 10.41
C PRO A 203 42.03 8.10 9.21
N PHE A 204 41.43 7.95 8.03
CA PHE A 204 41.87 8.61 6.80
C PHE A 204 40.67 9.29 6.11
N GLU A 205 40.94 10.34 5.35
CA GLU A 205 39.96 10.96 4.47
C GLU A 205 40.14 10.42 3.04
N GLU A 206 39.07 9.87 2.46
CA GLU A 206 39.12 9.30 1.11
C GLU A 206 39.11 10.43 0.05
N SER A 207 40.14 10.45 -0.78
CA SER A 207 40.38 11.48 -1.80
C SER A 207 40.64 10.84 -3.18
N ARG A 208 40.95 11.66 -4.18
CA ARG A 208 41.28 11.16 -5.53
C ARG A 208 42.66 10.49 -5.62
N GLU A 209 43.56 10.81 -4.69
CA GLU A 209 44.98 10.42 -4.72
C GLU A 209 45.40 9.56 -3.52
N TYR A 210 44.50 9.37 -2.55
CA TYR A 210 44.71 8.57 -1.34
C TYR A 210 43.38 7.97 -0.88
N GLY A 211 43.33 6.65 -0.67
CA GLY A 211 42.15 5.93 -0.17
C GLY A 211 42.51 4.71 0.67
N LEU A 212 41.58 3.76 0.76
CA LEU A 212 41.70 2.60 1.66
C LEU A 212 42.99 1.77 1.44
N ASN A 213 43.42 1.60 0.19
CA ASN A 213 44.58 0.77 -0.12
C ASN A 213 45.90 1.42 0.34
N ASP A 214 46.00 2.74 0.19
CA ASP A 214 47.14 3.55 0.61
C ASP A 214 47.24 3.56 2.15
N ALA A 215 46.10 3.74 2.84
CA ALA A 215 45.99 3.65 4.30
C ALA A 215 46.40 2.27 4.85
N ILE A 216 46.14 1.18 4.11
CA ILE A 216 46.64 -0.16 4.46
C ILE A 216 48.16 -0.26 4.25
N GLY A 217 48.70 0.30 3.16
CA GLY A 217 50.14 0.34 2.88
C GLY A 217 50.93 1.11 3.94
N ASP A 218 50.42 2.27 4.36
CA ASP A 218 50.98 3.05 5.47
C ASP A 218 50.92 2.29 6.79
N ALA A 219 49.77 1.68 7.12
CA ALA A 219 49.60 0.90 8.35
C ALA A 219 50.52 -0.33 8.39
N VAL A 220 50.69 -1.07 7.29
CA VAL A 220 51.68 -2.16 7.18
C VAL A 220 53.09 -1.61 7.41
N THR A 221 53.41 -0.47 6.81
CA THR A 221 54.72 0.18 6.95
C THR A 221 55.00 0.69 8.37
N GLU A 222 53.97 1.12 9.11
CA GLU A 222 54.07 1.44 10.53
C GLU A 222 54.37 0.19 11.37
N LEU A 223 53.53 -0.85 11.25
CA LEU A 223 53.63 -2.10 12.03
C LEU A 223 54.98 -2.79 11.84
N TRP A 224 55.53 -2.75 10.63
CA TRP A 224 56.83 -3.35 10.30
C TRP A 224 58.07 -2.58 10.75
N ARG A 225 57.91 -1.37 11.30
CA ARG A 225 58.97 -0.66 12.05
C ARG A 225 59.06 -1.14 13.50
N GLU A 226 57.96 -1.63 14.07
CA GLU A 226 57.89 -2.15 15.45
C GLU A 226 58.57 -3.52 15.59
N GLY A 227 58.55 -4.33 14.53
CA GLY A 227 59.22 -5.63 14.54
C GLY A 227 59.00 -6.51 13.31
N SER A 228 59.48 -7.75 13.42
CA SER A 228 59.09 -8.85 12.55
C SER A 228 57.78 -9.47 13.03
N GLY A 229 56.81 -9.63 12.13
CA GLY A 229 55.55 -10.32 12.40
C GLY A 229 54.59 -10.20 11.23
N ASP A 230 53.62 -11.11 11.18
CA ASP A 230 52.64 -11.17 10.09
C ASP A 230 51.43 -10.28 10.36
N VAL A 231 50.89 -9.72 9.28
CA VAL A 231 49.78 -8.75 9.32
C VAL A 231 48.50 -9.40 8.81
N LEU A 232 47.43 -9.37 9.62
CA LEU A 232 46.08 -9.77 9.21
C LEU A 232 45.22 -8.51 8.94
N VAL A 233 44.85 -8.29 7.69
CA VAL A 233 44.01 -7.15 7.27
C VAL A 233 42.57 -7.62 7.11
N PHE A 234 41.63 -6.99 7.81
CA PHE A 234 40.19 -7.25 7.68
C PHE A 234 39.54 -6.30 6.67
N LEU A 235 38.91 -6.89 5.65
CA LEU A 235 38.28 -6.21 4.51
C LEU A 235 36.85 -6.73 4.24
N PRO A 236 35.96 -5.91 3.65
CA PRO A 236 34.54 -6.26 3.51
C PRO A 236 34.23 -7.22 2.34
N GLY A 237 35.17 -7.57 1.45
CA GLY A 237 34.85 -8.47 0.34
C GLY A 237 36.00 -8.85 -0.60
N GLU A 238 35.70 -9.76 -1.53
CA GLU A 238 36.64 -10.30 -2.53
C GLU A 238 37.27 -9.20 -3.41
N ARG A 239 36.49 -8.20 -3.81
CA ARG A 239 36.97 -7.09 -4.65
C ARG A 239 38.01 -6.27 -3.90
N GLU A 240 37.65 -5.85 -2.69
CA GLU A 240 38.48 -4.99 -1.85
C GLU A 240 39.79 -5.72 -1.45
N ILE A 241 39.73 -7.04 -1.24
CA ILE A 241 40.91 -7.91 -1.04
C ILE A 241 41.82 -7.95 -2.28
N ARG A 242 41.26 -8.04 -3.50
CA ARG A 242 42.06 -8.05 -4.74
C ARG A 242 42.72 -6.69 -5.00
N GLU A 243 41.97 -5.60 -4.83
CA GLU A 243 42.44 -4.22 -4.99
C GLU A 243 43.60 -3.92 -4.01
N ALA A 244 43.46 -4.30 -2.74
CA ALA A 244 44.53 -4.22 -1.75
C ALA A 244 45.72 -5.12 -2.09
N ALA A 245 45.48 -6.37 -2.54
CA ALA A 245 46.56 -7.29 -2.92
C ALA A 245 47.42 -6.74 -4.07
N GLU A 246 46.80 -6.12 -5.07
CA GLU A 246 47.52 -5.49 -6.18
C GLU A 246 48.31 -4.26 -5.73
N HIS A 247 47.72 -3.37 -4.90
CA HIS A 247 48.42 -2.21 -4.37
C HIS A 247 49.67 -2.62 -3.57
N LEU A 248 49.50 -3.53 -2.60
CA LEU A 248 50.57 -3.98 -1.71
C LEU A 248 51.71 -4.68 -2.48
N ARG A 249 51.40 -5.44 -3.54
CA ARG A 249 52.40 -6.08 -4.42
C ARG A 249 53.18 -5.11 -5.31
N ARG A 250 52.66 -3.91 -5.56
CA ARG A 250 53.36 -2.85 -6.31
C ARG A 250 54.26 -2.00 -5.41
N ASN A 251 53.88 -1.83 -4.14
CA ASN A 251 54.45 -0.80 -3.27
C ASN A 251 55.38 -1.34 -2.14
N HIS A 252 55.40 -2.65 -1.87
CA HIS A 252 56.28 -3.25 -0.86
C HIS A 252 57.55 -3.91 -1.44
N PRO A 253 58.62 -4.09 -0.62
CA PRO A 253 59.88 -4.67 -1.08
C PRO A 253 59.75 -6.14 -1.56
N PRO A 254 60.68 -6.60 -2.43
CA PRO A 254 60.80 -8.01 -2.78
C PRO A 254 60.96 -8.89 -1.53
N GLY A 255 60.23 -10.02 -1.48
CA GLY A 255 60.29 -10.98 -0.36
C GLY A 255 59.13 -10.91 0.64
N VAL A 256 58.09 -10.12 0.36
CA VAL A 256 56.80 -10.15 1.09
C VAL A 256 55.83 -11.14 0.43
N GLU A 257 55.13 -11.93 1.24
CA GLU A 257 54.06 -12.82 0.76
C GLU A 257 52.67 -12.18 1.00
N VAL A 258 51.89 -11.93 -0.05
CA VAL A 258 50.55 -11.31 0.05
C VAL A 258 49.47 -12.32 -0.33
N VAL A 259 48.76 -12.85 0.68
CA VAL A 259 47.85 -14.01 0.56
C VAL A 259 46.40 -13.60 0.85
N PRO A 260 45.43 -13.89 -0.04
CA PRO A 260 44.02 -13.63 0.24
C PRO A 260 43.38 -14.72 1.11
N LEU A 261 42.36 -14.37 1.89
CA LEU A 261 41.56 -15.32 2.69
C LEU A 261 40.05 -14.95 2.68
N PHE A 262 39.32 -15.49 1.71
CA PHE A 262 37.87 -15.35 1.63
C PHE A 262 37.18 -16.65 1.17
N ALA A 263 35.90 -16.82 1.55
CA ALA A 263 35.20 -18.11 1.49
C ALA A 263 35.14 -18.78 0.09
N ARG A 264 35.24 -18.00 -0.99
CA ARG A 264 35.19 -18.47 -2.39
C ARG A 264 36.47 -19.16 -2.87
N LEU A 265 37.61 -18.91 -2.22
CA LEU A 265 38.90 -19.52 -2.58
C LEU A 265 38.79 -21.06 -2.60
N SER A 266 39.61 -21.73 -3.41
CA SER A 266 39.75 -23.19 -3.34
C SER A 266 40.31 -23.63 -1.98
N GLN A 267 40.20 -24.93 -1.68
CA GLN A 267 40.69 -25.41 -0.37
C GLN A 267 42.20 -25.23 -0.26
N GLN A 268 42.94 -25.54 -1.34
CA GLN A 268 44.39 -25.33 -1.40
C GLN A 268 44.77 -23.85 -1.16
N GLU A 269 44.09 -22.90 -1.78
CA GLU A 269 44.35 -21.46 -1.57
C GLU A 269 44.04 -21.00 -0.13
N GLN A 270 43.04 -21.59 0.53
CA GLN A 270 42.78 -21.34 1.96
C GLN A 270 43.83 -22.01 2.84
N ASP A 271 44.33 -23.18 2.45
CA ASP A 271 45.30 -23.96 3.22
C ASP A 271 46.71 -23.33 3.22
N MET A 272 47.11 -22.61 2.14
CA MET A 272 48.37 -21.85 2.07
C MET A 272 48.58 -20.90 3.27
N VAL A 273 47.49 -20.36 3.82
CA VAL A 273 47.50 -19.45 4.97
C VAL A 273 47.96 -20.13 6.27
N PHE A 274 47.95 -21.46 6.35
CA PHE A 274 48.49 -22.25 7.46
C PHE A 274 49.83 -22.94 7.12
N GLU A 275 50.27 -22.92 5.87
CA GLU A 275 51.56 -23.50 5.48
C GLU A 275 52.72 -22.71 6.11
N PRO A 276 53.76 -23.36 6.65
CA PRO A 276 54.93 -22.70 7.23
C PRO A 276 55.70 -21.85 6.21
N HIS A 277 56.16 -20.68 6.64
CA HIS A 277 56.90 -19.73 5.80
C HIS A 277 58.04 -19.07 6.59
N SER A 278 59.00 -18.49 5.87
CA SER A 278 60.13 -17.72 6.40
C SER A 278 60.12 -16.24 6.00
N ALA A 279 59.28 -15.88 5.03
CA ALA A 279 59.00 -14.51 4.62
C ALA A 279 57.97 -13.84 5.55
N ARG A 280 57.96 -12.49 5.60
CA ARG A 280 56.86 -11.73 6.23
C ARG A 280 55.59 -11.87 5.39
N ARG A 281 54.47 -12.25 6.01
CA ARG A 281 53.19 -12.51 5.35
C ARG A 281 52.16 -11.42 5.66
N ILE A 282 51.43 -10.99 4.64
CA ILE A 282 50.21 -10.18 4.76
C ILE A 282 49.03 -11.04 4.34
N VAL A 283 48.10 -11.29 5.26
CA VAL A 283 46.88 -12.05 5.03
C VAL A 283 45.70 -11.09 4.89
N LEU A 284 45.08 -11.06 3.71
CA LEU A 284 43.97 -10.14 3.37
C LEU A 284 42.64 -10.89 3.48
N ALA A 285 41.91 -10.69 4.57
CA ALA A 285 40.81 -11.56 4.99
C ALA A 285 39.45 -10.86 5.11
N THR A 286 38.36 -11.61 4.92
CA THR A 286 37.03 -11.22 5.42
C THR A 286 36.79 -11.79 6.83
N ASN A 287 35.58 -11.65 7.37
CA ASN A 287 35.16 -12.22 8.67
C ASN A 287 35.33 -13.77 8.78
N VAL A 288 35.77 -14.46 7.72
CA VAL A 288 36.26 -15.86 7.80
C VAL A 288 37.33 -16.03 8.88
N ALA A 289 38.21 -15.05 9.07
CA ALA A 289 39.24 -15.08 10.12
C ALA A 289 38.74 -14.62 11.51
N GLU A 290 37.53 -14.04 11.62
CA GLU A 290 37.05 -13.29 12.79
C GLU A 290 36.60 -14.16 13.97
N THR A 291 36.01 -15.34 13.71
CA THR A 291 35.58 -16.28 14.76
C THR A 291 36.34 -17.60 14.67
N SER A 292 35.90 -18.52 13.81
CA SER A 292 36.20 -19.96 13.84
C SER A 292 37.58 -20.38 13.32
N LEU A 293 38.49 -19.44 13.03
CA LEU A 293 39.78 -19.73 12.40
C LEU A 293 40.98 -19.12 13.15
N THR A 294 42.07 -19.89 13.22
CA THR A 294 43.34 -19.51 13.83
C THR A 294 44.44 -19.54 12.77
N VAL A 295 44.70 -18.39 12.16
CA VAL A 295 45.88 -18.20 11.30
C VAL A 295 47.13 -18.14 12.21
N PRO A 296 48.19 -18.93 11.95
CA PRO A 296 49.46 -18.84 12.69
C PRO A 296 50.23 -17.55 12.33
N GLY A 297 51.29 -17.23 13.08
CA GLY A 297 52.21 -16.12 12.76
C GLY A 297 51.68 -14.69 12.98
N ILE A 298 50.36 -14.48 12.98
CA ILE A 298 49.74 -13.16 13.13
C ILE A 298 50.14 -12.48 14.45
N GLN A 299 50.91 -11.40 14.34
CA GLN A 299 51.31 -10.51 15.45
C GLN A 299 50.77 -9.09 15.27
N TYR A 300 50.25 -8.77 14.08
CA TYR A 300 49.67 -7.47 13.76
C TYR A 300 48.30 -7.61 13.09
N VAL A 301 47.39 -6.68 13.37
CA VAL A 301 46.06 -6.59 12.74
C VAL A 301 45.86 -5.19 12.16
N ILE A 302 45.27 -5.12 10.98
CA ILE A 302 44.71 -3.89 10.40
C ILE A 302 43.21 -4.12 10.21
N ASP A 303 42.38 -3.29 10.83
CA ASP A 303 40.93 -3.36 10.71
C ASP A 303 40.40 -2.17 9.90
N ALA A 304 39.90 -2.44 8.68
CA ALA A 304 39.19 -1.45 7.87
C ALA A 304 37.79 -1.10 8.42
N GLY A 305 37.41 -1.66 9.57
CA GLY A 305 36.23 -1.27 10.35
C GLY A 305 34.88 -1.67 9.74
N THR A 306 34.86 -2.26 8.54
CA THR A 306 33.63 -2.64 7.84
C THR A 306 33.52 -4.14 7.60
N ALA A 307 32.30 -4.60 7.34
CA ALA A 307 31.98 -5.94 6.88
C ALA A 307 30.82 -5.89 5.87
N ARG A 308 30.71 -6.90 5.02
CA ARG A 308 29.55 -7.05 4.12
C ARG A 308 28.49 -7.92 4.79
N VAL A 309 27.37 -7.31 5.15
CA VAL A 309 26.30 -7.90 5.94
C VAL A 309 25.12 -8.25 5.04
N LYS A 310 24.57 -9.45 5.25
CA LYS A 310 23.31 -9.88 4.63
C LYS A 310 22.14 -9.35 5.47
N ARG A 311 21.22 -8.60 4.83
CA ARG A 311 19.96 -8.10 5.42
C ARG A 311 18.78 -8.41 4.51
N TYR A 312 17.61 -8.64 5.11
CA TYR A 312 16.36 -8.95 4.42
C TYR A 312 15.41 -7.74 4.41
N SER A 313 14.92 -7.36 3.23
CA SER A 313 14.02 -6.22 3.07
C SER A 313 12.55 -6.63 3.15
N TYR A 314 11.94 -6.56 4.33
CA TYR A 314 10.49 -6.81 4.58
C TYR A 314 9.51 -5.90 3.83
N ARG A 315 9.98 -5.05 2.91
CA ARG A 315 9.15 -4.28 1.96
C ARG A 315 9.17 -4.91 0.58
N ASN A 316 10.37 -5.26 0.12
CA ASN A 316 10.60 -5.75 -1.23
C ASN A 316 10.54 -7.29 -1.29
N LYS A 317 10.67 -7.96 -0.13
CA LYS A 317 10.88 -9.40 0.08
C LYS A 317 12.18 -9.95 -0.54
N VAL A 318 13.19 -9.10 -0.70
CA VAL A 318 14.49 -9.41 -1.33
C VAL A 318 15.65 -9.39 -0.33
N GLU A 319 16.74 -10.06 -0.70
CA GLU A 319 18.00 -10.04 0.05
C GLU A 319 18.91 -8.91 -0.43
N GLN A 320 19.56 -8.24 0.53
CA GLN A 320 20.49 -7.14 0.31
C GLN A 320 21.86 -7.50 0.91
N LEU A 321 22.93 -7.16 0.21
CA LEU A 321 24.32 -7.32 0.67
C LEU A 321 24.95 -5.94 0.84
N GLN A 322 24.73 -5.34 2.01
CA GLN A 322 25.21 -4.00 2.34
C GLN A 322 26.64 -4.07 2.92
N ILE A 323 27.41 -2.99 2.81
CA ILE A 323 28.68 -2.84 3.52
C ILE A 323 28.42 -1.88 4.68
N GLU A 324 28.70 -2.33 5.90
CA GLU A 324 28.34 -1.65 7.14
C GLU A 324 29.53 -1.61 8.12
N PRO A 325 29.62 -0.61 9.02
CA PRO A 325 30.57 -0.62 10.12
C PRO A 325 30.36 -1.81 11.06
N VAL A 326 31.44 -2.44 11.51
CA VAL A 326 31.35 -3.59 12.44
C VAL A 326 31.08 -3.14 13.88
N SER A 327 30.38 -3.99 14.64
CA SER A 327 30.12 -3.78 16.06
C SER A 327 31.40 -3.75 16.90
N GLN A 328 31.34 -3.16 18.09
CA GLN A 328 32.47 -3.10 19.02
C GLN A 328 32.98 -4.51 19.38
N ALA A 329 32.08 -5.47 19.60
CA ALA A 329 32.45 -6.86 19.83
C ALA A 329 33.21 -7.49 18.65
N ALA A 330 32.76 -7.25 17.40
CA ALA A 330 33.45 -7.76 16.21
C ALA A 330 34.83 -7.11 16.03
N ALA A 331 34.94 -5.78 16.13
CA ALA A 331 36.22 -5.06 16.10
C ALA A 331 37.20 -5.50 17.22
N ASN A 332 36.68 -5.90 18.39
CA ASN A 332 37.50 -6.44 19.47
C ASN A 332 37.92 -7.91 19.20
N GLN A 333 37.05 -8.74 18.60
CA GLN A 333 37.42 -10.10 18.16
C GLN A 333 38.42 -10.11 17.00
N ARG A 334 38.37 -9.10 16.12
CA ARG A 334 39.38 -8.82 15.08
C ARG A 334 40.73 -8.46 15.71
N ALA A 335 40.75 -7.51 16.64
CA ALA A 335 41.97 -7.13 17.35
C ALA A 335 42.58 -8.30 18.16
N GLY A 336 41.74 -9.11 18.81
CA GLY A 336 42.16 -10.31 19.55
C GLY A 336 42.78 -11.43 18.69
N ARG A 337 42.98 -11.23 17.38
CA ARG A 337 43.67 -12.18 16.51
C ARG A 337 45.19 -12.15 16.66
N CYS A 338 45.80 -10.99 16.95
CA CYS A 338 47.25 -10.88 17.16
C CYS A 338 47.72 -11.22 18.58
N GLY A 339 46.91 -10.95 19.61
CA GLY A 339 47.25 -11.21 21.03
C GLY A 339 47.30 -12.70 21.44
N ARG A 340 47.48 -13.63 20.49
CA ARG A 340 47.35 -15.09 20.71
C ARG A 340 48.66 -15.82 21.00
N VAL A 341 49.79 -15.29 20.51
CA VAL A 341 51.11 -15.97 20.55
C VAL A 341 52.19 -15.08 21.18
N SER A 342 52.06 -13.77 21.02
CA SER A 342 52.86 -12.75 21.68
C SER A 342 51.99 -11.51 21.90
N ASN A 343 52.54 -10.48 22.54
CA ASN A 343 52.00 -9.13 22.43
C ASN A 343 51.81 -8.77 20.94
N GLY A 344 50.77 -8.00 20.64
CA GLY A 344 50.45 -7.60 19.26
C GLY A 344 49.91 -6.17 19.16
N ILE A 345 49.78 -5.68 17.94
CA ILE A 345 49.27 -4.33 17.66
C ILE A 345 48.07 -4.45 16.70
N CYS A 346 47.02 -3.68 16.96
CA CYS A 346 45.86 -3.54 16.08
C CYS A 346 45.72 -2.08 15.63
N ILE A 347 45.96 -1.81 14.35
CA ILE A 347 45.61 -0.54 13.72
C ILE A 347 44.15 -0.59 13.26
N ARG A 348 43.38 0.44 13.59
CA ARG A 348 42.00 0.65 13.13
C ARG A 348 41.98 1.83 12.18
N LEU A 349 41.53 1.62 10.94
CA LEU A 349 41.51 2.64 9.87
C LEU A 349 40.30 3.59 9.97
N TYR A 350 39.92 3.92 11.21
CA TYR A 350 38.76 4.71 11.62
C TYR A 350 39.05 5.31 12.99
N ASP A 351 38.27 6.30 13.42
CA ASP A 351 38.53 7.02 14.68
C ASP A 351 37.86 6.37 15.90
N GLU A 352 38.33 6.75 17.09
CA GLU A 352 37.86 6.22 18.37
C GLU A 352 36.42 6.61 18.72
N LYS A 353 35.96 7.78 18.23
CA LYS A 353 34.61 8.31 18.48
C LYS A 353 33.58 7.63 17.58
N ASP A 354 33.93 7.29 16.34
CA ASP A 354 33.17 6.34 15.51
C ASP A 354 33.01 5.03 16.29
N PHE A 355 34.10 4.34 16.65
CA PHE A 355 34.06 3.08 17.40
C PHE A 355 33.16 3.16 18.66
N ALA A 356 33.32 4.20 19.46
CA ALA A 356 32.52 4.41 20.67
C ALA A 356 31.01 4.60 20.37
N GLY A 357 30.67 5.17 19.20
CA GLY A 357 29.30 5.32 18.73
C GLY A 357 28.69 4.07 18.06
N ARG A 358 29.50 3.06 17.69
CA ARG A 358 29.00 1.83 17.05
C ARG A 358 28.22 0.92 18.01
N PRO A 359 27.31 0.07 17.51
CA PRO A 359 26.63 -0.94 18.32
C PRO A 359 27.61 -1.84 19.07
N ARG A 360 27.31 -2.17 20.34
CA ARG A 360 28.15 -3.06 21.16
C ARG A 360 28.28 -4.47 20.57
N PHE A 361 27.19 -4.99 20.02
CA PHE A 361 27.08 -6.32 19.43
C PHE A 361 26.52 -6.24 18.01
N THR A 362 26.73 -7.29 17.21
CA THR A 362 26.16 -7.43 15.86
C THR A 362 24.73 -7.95 15.97
N ASP A 363 23.82 -7.44 15.13
CA ASP A 363 22.41 -7.90 15.11
C ASP A 363 22.32 -9.43 15.00
N PRO A 364 21.55 -10.13 15.85
CA PRO A 364 21.30 -11.57 15.70
C PRO A 364 20.57 -11.86 14.38
N GLU A 365 20.78 -13.04 13.80
CA GLU A 365 20.27 -13.36 12.45
C GLU A 365 18.74 -13.27 12.34
N ILE A 366 18.03 -13.57 13.44
CA ILE A 366 16.56 -13.50 13.55
C ILE A 366 15.97 -12.10 13.29
N LEU A 367 16.76 -11.02 13.43
CA LEU A 367 16.33 -9.65 13.15
C LEU A 367 16.65 -9.18 11.71
N ARG A 368 17.31 -10.02 10.89
CA ARG A 368 17.81 -9.64 9.55
C ARG A 368 17.64 -10.70 8.45
N SER A 369 17.10 -11.87 8.76
CA SER A 369 16.75 -12.94 7.80
C SER A 369 15.23 -13.14 7.66
N SER A 370 14.80 -13.92 6.65
CA SER A 370 13.39 -14.33 6.51
C SER A 370 13.02 -15.39 7.54
N LEU A 371 11.83 -15.29 8.13
CA LEU A 371 11.36 -16.18 9.19
C LEU A 371 10.51 -17.35 8.71
N ALA A 372 10.14 -17.43 7.42
CA ALA A 372 9.19 -18.43 6.92
C ALA A 372 9.57 -19.87 7.27
N GLY A 373 10.87 -20.24 7.17
CA GLY A 373 11.36 -21.57 7.55
C GLY A 373 11.27 -21.85 9.06
N VAL A 374 11.45 -20.82 9.90
CA VAL A 374 11.27 -20.91 11.37
C VAL A 374 9.79 -21.10 11.70
N ILE A 375 8.92 -20.23 11.18
CA ILE A 375 7.47 -20.27 11.44
C ILE A 375 6.89 -21.64 11.04
N LEU A 376 7.21 -22.13 9.83
CA LEU A 376 6.74 -23.42 9.35
C LEU A 376 7.19 -24.59 10.25
N ARG A 377 8.41 -24.53 10.78
CA ARG A 377 8.93 -25.53 11.72
C ARG A 377 8.27 -25.42 13.10
N MET A 378 7.96 -24.21 13.59
CA MET A 378 7.22 -24.02 14.85
C MET A 378 5.81 -24.59 14.78
N MET A 379 5.11 -24.34 13.67
CA MET A 379 3.76 -24.87 13.42
C MET A 379 3.79 -26.41 13.34
N SER A 380 4.75 -26.97 12.59
CA SER A 380 4.91 -28.43 12.49
C SER A 380 5.26 -29.10 13.83
N LEU A 381 6.01 -28.42 14.70
CA LEU A 381 6.39 -28.88 16.04
C LEU A 381 5.37 -28.49 17.13
N HIS A 382 4.28 -27.79 16.77
CA HIS A 382 3.20 -27.35 17.66
C HIS A 382 3.68 -26.48 18.85
N LEU A 383 4.59 -25.54 18.61
CA LEU A 383 5.31 -24.78 19.65
C LEU A 383 4.61 -23.49 20.14
N GLY A 384 3.36 -23.27 19.75
CA GLY A 384 2.60 -22.05 20.05
C GLY A 384 2.77 -20.96 18.99
N LEU A 385 2.38 -19.73 19.35
CA LEU A 385 2.54 -18.54 18.51
C LEU A 385 4.02 -18.10 18.45
N VAL A 386 4.38 -17.39 17.38
CA VAL A 386 5.75 -16.92 17.16
C VAL A 386 6.12 -15.79 18.14
N GLU A 387 5.13 -15.00 18.52
CA GLU A 387 5.21 -13.91 19.49
C GLU A 387 5.42 -14.39 20.93
N ASP A 388 4.91 -15.58 21.29
CA ASP A 388 4.98 -16.15 22.64
C ASP A 388 6.19 -17.08 22.85
N PHE A 389 6.87 -17.45 21.76
CA PHE A 389 8.02 -18.35 21.83
C PHE A 389 9.23 -17.65 22.45
N PRO A 390 9.94 -18.28 23.41
CA PRO A 390 11.03 -17.64 24.13
C PRO A 390 12.30 -17.57 23.25
N PHE A 391 12.37 -16.59 22.36
CA PHE A 391 13.62 -16.16 21.73
C PHE A 391 14.42 -15.26 22.69
N ILE A 392 15.75 -15.25 22.57
CA ILE A 392 16.64 -14.35 23.35
C ILE A 392 16.31 -12.88 23.02
N GLU A 393 16.12 -12.60 21.73
CA GLU A 393 15.57 -11.34 21.22
C GLU A 393 14.43 -11.67 20.26
N PRO A 394 13.17 -11.29 20.56
CA PRO A 394 12.03 -11.68 19.74
C PRO A 394 12.05 -10.94 18.39
N PRO A 395 11.66 -11.61 17.28
CA PRO A 395 11.57 -10.97 15.98
C PRO A 395 10.51 -9.85 15.98
N PRO A 396 10.71 -8.78 15.19
CA PRO A 396 9.71 -7.73 15.07
C PRO A 396 8.46 -8.28 14.39
N ARG A 397 7.26 -7.91 14.86
CA ARG A 397 5.96 -8.38 14.31
C ARG A 397 5.85 -8.28 12.79
N ARG A 398 6.53 -7.29 12.17
CA ARG A 398 6.60 -7.15 10.71
C ARG A 398 7.31 -8.32 10.03
N ALA A 399 8.38 -8.86 10.60
CA ALA A 399 9.09 -10.04 10.09
C ALA A 399 8.24 -11.31 10.23
N ILE A 400 7.47 -11.42 11.32
CA ILE A 400 6.55 -12.53 11.55
C ILE A 400 5.44 -12.52 10.48
N ALA A 401 4.74 -11.39 10.32
CA ALA A 401 3.72 -11.21 9.29
C ALA A 401 4.27 -11.37 7.86
N ASP A 402 5.50 -10.93 7.59
CA ASP A 402 6.16 -11.11 6.29
C ASP A 402 6.43 -12.59 5.98
N GLY A 403 6.86 -13.36 6.99
CA GLY A 403 7.09 -14.81 6.92
C GLY A 403 5.80 -15.60 6.72
N TYR A 404 4.72 -15.27 7.43
CA TYR A 404 3.39 -15.85 7.19
C TYR A 404 2.88 -15.58 5.77
N GLN A 405 3.02 -14.35 5.27
CA GLN A 405 2.69 -14.02 3.87
C GLN A 405 3.53 -14.82 2.86
N LEU A 406 4.78 -15.17 3.17
CA LEU A 406 5.59 -16.03 2.32
C LEU A 406 5.14 -17.50 2.39
N LEU A 407 4.72 -17.99 3.56
CA LEU A 407 4.12 -19.32 3.65
C LEU A 407 2.77 -19.39 2.90
N ASN A 408 1.98 -18.31 2.91
CA ASN A 408 0.76 -18.18 2.12
C ASN A 408 1.08 -18.08 0.61
N GLU A 409 2.12 -17.32 0.20
CA GLU A 409 2.64 -17.30 -1.18
C GLU A 409 2.96 -18.71 -1.70
N LEU A 410 3.49 -19.59 -0.84
CA LEU A 410 3.82 -20.97 -1.16
C LEU A 410 2.65 -21.96 -1.02
N GLY A 411 1.50 -21.53 -0.49
CA GLY A 411 0.36 -22.39 -0.14
C GLY A 411 0.59 -23.30 1.07
N ALA A 412 1.60 -23.00 1.89
CA ALA A 412 1.96 -23.74 3.10
C ALA A 412 1.12 -23.34 4.34
N VAL A 413 0.57 -22.12 4.34
CA VAL A 413 -0.53 -21.70 5.23
C VAL A 413 -1.67 -21.08 4.42
N ASP A 414 -2.87 -21.04 5.00
CA ASP A 414 -4.06 -20.38 4.44
C ASP A 414 -4.16 -18.88 4.83
N GLU A 415 -5.34 -18.27 4.71
CA GLU A 415 -5.58 -16.87 5.10
C GLU A 415 -5.71 -16.68 6.63
N GLN A 416 -6.10 -17.74 7.34
CA GLN A 416 -6.21 -17.80 8.79
C GLN A 416 -4.83 -18.03 9.45
N ASN A 417 -3.83 -18.38 8.64
CA ASN A 417 -2.46 -18.78 9.00
C ASN A 417 -2.38 -20.18 9.63
N GLU A 418 -3.31 -21.10 9.31
CA GLU A 418 -3.22 -22.50 9.71
C GLU A 418 -2.38 -23.33 8.71
N ILE A 419 -1.75 -24.42 9.16
CA ILE A 419 -0.82 -25.21 8.35
C ILE A 419 -1.54 -26.21 7.43
N THR A 420 -1.47 -25.94 6.12
CA THR A 420 -2.11 -26.73 5.05
C THR A 420 -1.46 -28.12 4.90
N PRO A 421 -2.07 -29.07 4.16
CA PRO A 421 -1.41 -30.33 3.80
C PRO A 421 -0.07 -30.12 3.07
N VAL A 422 0.03 -29.10 2.20
CA VAL A 422 1.28 -28.69 1.53
C VAL A 422 2.31 -28.24 2.55
N GLY A 423 1.92 -27.40 3.54
CA GLY A 423 2.79 -27.01 4.64
C GLY A 423 3.30 -28.18 5.47
N ARG A 424 2.44 -29.16 5.76
CA ARG A 424 2.79 -30.38 6.53
C ARG A 424 3.73 -31.33 5.78
N GLU A 425 3.71 -31.37 4.44
CA GLU A 425 4.76 -32.07 3.68
C GLU A 425 6.03 -31.23 3.58
N LEU A 426 5.92 -29.92 3.30
CA LEU A 426 7.05 -29.00 3.18
C LEU A 426 7.89 -28.93 4.46
N ALA A 427 7.26 -28.92 5.64
CA ALA A 427 7.93 -28.86 6.93
C ALA A 427 8.82 -30.08 7.25
N LYS A 428 8.64 -31.20 6.55
CA LYS A 428 9.48 -32.41 6.69
C LYS A 428 10.79 -32.31 5.91
N LEU A 429 10.85 -31.44 4.90
CA LEU A 429 12.04 -31.25 4.10
C LEU A 429 13.04 -30.34 4.84
N PRO A 430 14.31 -30.73 5.02
CA PRO A 430 15.33 -29.91 5.68
C PRO A 430 15.89 -28.86 4.70
N LEU A 431 15.03 -27.96 4.22
CA LEU A 431 15.27 -27.00 3.13
C LEU A 431 14.64 -25.63 3.41
N ASP A 432 15.00 -24.63 2.61
CA ASP A 432 14.23 -23.40 2.50
C ASP A 432 12.81 -23.69 1.96
N PRO A 433 11.74 -23.06 2.48
CA PRO A 433 10.38 -23.28 2.03
C PRO A 433 10.15 -23.08 0.53
N ARG A 434 10.81 -22.12 -0.13
CA ARG A 434 10.69 -21.93 -1.59
C ARG A 434 11.23 -23.15 -2.32
N VAL A 435 12.44 -23.58 -1.97
CA VAL A 435 13.14 -24.70 -2.64
C VAL A 435 12.39 -26.01 -2.41
N GLY A 436 11.94 -26.27 -1.17
CA GLY A 436 11.11 -27.44 -0.87
C GLY A 436 9.78 -27.44 -1.62
N ARG A 437 9.14 -26.27 -1.80
CA ARG A 437 7.88 -26.12 -2.54
C ARG A 437 8.04 -26.44 -4.03
N MET A 438 9.18 -26.11 -4.63
CA MET A 438 9.52 -26.49 -6.02
C MET A 438 9.63 -28.01 -6.17
N ILE A 439 10.40 -28.67 -5.29
CA ILE A 439 10.60 -30.14 -5.33
C ILE A 439 9.25 -30.87 -5.10
N LEU A 440 8.41 -30.37 -4.19
CA LEU A 440 7.08 -30.93 -3.95
C LEU A 440 6.14 -30.77 -5.15
N GLU A 441 6.21 -29.65 -5.89
CA GLU A 441 5.47 -29.49 -7.15
C GLU A 441 6.02 -30.42 -8.26
N ALA A 442 7.33 -30.57 -8.33
CA ALA A 442 8.02 -31.37 -9.35
C ALA A 442 7.64 -32.86 -9.29
N ARG A 443 7.40 -33.39 -8.08
CA ARG A 443 6.81 -34.72 -7.86
C ARG A 443 5.45 -34.88 -8.54
N ASN A 444 4.59 -33.85 -8.47
CA ASN A 444 3.24 -33.90 -9.03
C ASN A 444 3.20 -33.61 -10.55
N ARG A 445 4.29 -33.06 -11.11
CA ARG A 445 4.41 -32.69 -12.53
C ARG A 445 5.39 -33.55 -13.32
N GLU A 446 5.90 -34.64 -12.73
CA GLU A 446 6.89 -35.54 -13.35
C GLU A 446 8.16 -34.79 -13.82
N ALA A 447 8.63 -33.83 -13.02
CA ALA A 447 9.85 -33.04 -13.27
C ALA A 447 10.87 -33.13 -12.13
N LEU A 448 10.79 -34.19 -11.32
CA LEU A 448 11.51 -34.31 -10.07
C LEU A 448 13.02 -34.47 -10.28
N ALA A 449 13.46 -35.22 -11.29
CA ALA A 449 14.89 -35.39 -11.59
C ALA A 449 15.55 -34.05 -11.95
N GLU A 450 14.91 -33.27 -12.82
CA GLU A 450 15.37 -31.95 -13.26
C GLU A 450 15.37 -30.94 -12.11
N VAL A 451 14.28 -30.88 -11.34
CA VAL A 451 14.17 -29.92 -10.22
C VAL A 451 15.11 -30.27 -9.07
N LEU A 452 15.50 -31.53 -8.86
CA LEU A 452 16.57 -31.88 -7.91
C LEU A 452 17.94 -31.32 -8.33
N VAL A 453 18.26 -31.35 -9.63
CA VAL A 453 19.50 -30.75 -10.18
C VAL A 453 19.49 -29.23 -10.01
N ILE A 454 18.35 -28.58 -10.27
CA ILE A 454 18.23 -27.12 -10.14
C ILE A 454 18.17 -26.67 -8.68
N ALA A 455 17.39 -27.34 -7.83
CA ALA A 455 17.30 -27.04 -6.39
C ALA A 455 18.64 -27.22 -5.67
N SER A 456 19.45 -28.21 -6.06
CA SER A 456 20.82 -28.36 -5.55
C SER A 456 21.75 -27.27 -6.08
N ALA A 457 21.60 -26.82 -7.34
CA ALA A 457 22.37 -25.69 -7.89
C ALA A 457 22.06 -24.37 -7.16
N LEU A 458 20.79 -24.09 -6.89
CA LEU A 458 20.34 -22.91 -6.12
C LEU A 458 20.74 -22.96 -4.63
N SER A 459 21.17 -24.12 -4.14
CA SER A 459 21.63 -24.32 -2.75
C SER A 459 23.15 -24.21 -2.58
N VAL A 460 23.90 -23.95 -3.67
CA VAL A 460 25.36 -23.81 -3.68
C VAL A 460 25.79 -22.55 -4.44
N GLN A 461 27.07 -22.22 -4.41
CA GLN A 461 27.62 -21.22 -5.32
C GLN A 461 27.71 -21.80 -6.74
N ASP A 462 27.25 -21.08 -7.77
CA ASP A 462 27.38 -21.46 -9.20
C ASP A 462 28.79 -22.00 -9.45
N VAL A 463 28.90 -23.16 -10.09
CA VAL A 463 30.16 -23.87 -10.33
C VAL A 463 31.06 -23.20 -11.35
N ARG A 464 30.53 -22.27 -12.15
CA ARG A 464 31.25 -21.50 -13.18
C ARG A 464 32.28 -20.54 -12.59
N ASP A 465 33.38 -20.35 -13.30
CA ASP A 465 34.41 -19.34 -13.02
C ASP A 465 34.42 -18.27 -14.11
N ARG A 466 34.47 -16.99 -13.70
CA ARG A 466 34.55 -15.85 -14.62
C ARG A 466 35.63 -14.86 -14.14
N PRO A 467 36.93 -15.22 -14.27
CA PRO A 467 38.03 -14.37 -13.79
C PRO A 467 38.08 -13.04 -14.54
N LEU A 468 38.48 -11.96 -13.86
CA LEU A 468 38.55 -10.61 -14.45
C LEU A 468 39.45 -10.55 -15.69
N GLU A 469 40.59 -11.21 -15.65
CA GLU A 469 41.57 -11.29 -16.75
C GLU A 469 41.12 -12.17 -17.92
N HIS A 470 40.11 -13.03 -17.72
CA HIS A 470 39.71 -14.07 -18.68
C HIS A 470 38.20 -14.09 -18.99
N GLN A 471 37.49 -12.98 -18.75
CA GLN A 471 36.03 -12.92 -18.88
C GLN A 471 35.54 -13.40 -20.25
N GLN A 472 36.13 -12.92 -21.36
CA GLN A 472 35.72 -13.30 -22.71
C GLN A 472 35.94 -14.79 -23.01
N ALA A 473 37.01 -15.39 -22.47
CA ALA A 473 37.30 -16.81 -22.62
C ALA A 473 36.31 -17.67 -21.82
N ALA A 474 36.00 -17.27 -20.57
CA ALA A 474 34.98 -17.90 -19.75
C ALA A 474 33.59 -17.81 -20.39
N ASP A 475 33.16 -16.62 -20.82
CA ASP A 475 31.87 -16.42 -21.50
C ASP A 475 31.75 -17.29 -22.77
N THR A 476 32.82 -17.37 -23.56
CA THR A 476 32.87 -18.23 -24.76
C THR A 476 32.80 -19.72 -24.39
N ALA A 477 33.53 -20.14 -23.36
CA ALA A 477 33.51 -21.52 -22.86
C ALA A 477 32.18 -21.92 -22.20
N HIS A 478 31.41 -20.96 -21.68
CA HIS A 478 30.12 -21.20 -21.04
C HIS A 478 28.94 -21.18 -22.00
N LYS A 479 29.05 -20.48 -23.14
CA LYS A 479 27.99 -20.35 -24.15
C LYS A 479 27.38 -21.68 -24.64
N LYS A 480 28.13 -22.78 -24.60
CA LYS A 480 27.64 -24.15 -24.89
C LYS A 480 26.55 -24.64 -23.92
N PHE A 481 26.42 -24.02 -22.75
CA PHE A 481 25.41 -24.33 -21.74
C PHE A 481 24.19 -23.40 -21.81
N ASP A 482 24.22 -22.34 -22.62
CA ASP A 482 23.12 -21.36 -22.66
C ASP A 482 21.83 -22.00 -23.19
N ASP A 483 20.70 -21.43 -22.81
CA ASP A 483 19.40 -21.77 -23.37
C ASP A 483 18.76 -20.60 -24.11
N GLU A 484 17.84 -20.90 -25.01
CA GLU A 484 17.08 -19.87 -25.72
C GLU A 484 16.27 -19.00 -24.77
N ARG A 485 15.68 -19.60 -23.72
CA ARG A 485 14.73 -18.90 -22.85
C ARG A 485 14.80 -19.25 -21.35
N SER A 486 15.63 -20.19 -20.90
CA SER A 486 15.74 -20.55 -19.47
C SER A 486 17.13 -20.87 -18.94
N GLU A 487 17.62 -20.07 -17.99
CA GLU A 487 18.84 -20.38 -17.24
C GLU A 487 18.72 -21.66 -16.38
N PHE A 488 17.49 -22.07 -16.01
CA PHE A 488 17.26 -23.37 -15.37
C PHE A 488 17.57 -24.53 -16.32
N VAL A 489 17.14 -24.43 -17.58
CA VAL A 489 17.48 -25.41 -18.62
C VAL A 489 18.98 -25.36 -18.95
N GLY A 490 19.61 -24.17 -18.90
CA GLY A 490 21.06 -24.05 -19.03
C GLY A 490 21.84 -24.72 -17.91
N THR A 491 21.30 -24.72 -16.68
CA THR A 491 21.83 -25.50 -15.55
C THR A 491 21.70 -27.01 -15.79
N LEU A 492 20.60 -27.49 -16.39
CA LEU A 492 20.46 -28.90 -16.78
C LEU A 492 21.45 -29.30 -17.89
N LYS A 493 21.69 -28.44 -18.89
CA LYS A 493 22.71 -28.66 -19.94
C LYS A 493 24.12 -28.78 -19.35
N LEU A 494 24.46 -27.90 -18.42
CA LEU A 494 25.72 -27.95 -17.68
C LEU A 494 25.84 -29.25 -16.87
N TRP A 495 24.81 -29.62 -16.11
CA TRP A 495 24.79 -30.86 -15.34
C TRP A 495 24.98 -32.11 -16.21
N LYS A 496 24.25 -32.20 -17.32
CA LYS A 496 24.41 -33.30 -18.28
C LYS A 496 25.84 -33.38 -18.79
N TRP A 497 26.42 -32.27 -19.24
CA TRP A 497 27.81 -32.23 -19.70
C TRP A 497 28.81 -32.68 -18.62
N LEU A 498 28.56 -32.37 -17.33
CA LEU A 498 29.40 -32.82 -16.22
C LEU A 498 29.37 -34.34 -16.01
N GLU A 499 28.22 -35.00 -16.24
CA GLU A 499 28.11 -36.47 -16.20
C GLU A 499 28.63 -37.14 -17.49
N ASP A 500 28.35 -36.58 -18.67
CA ASP A 500 28.90 -37.06 -19.95
C ASP A 500 30.45 -37.07 -19.90
N THR A 501 31.04 -35.98 -19.41
CA THR A 501 32.51 -35.81 -19.17
C THR A 501 33.08 -36.77 -18.10
N ARG A 502 32.25 -37.59 -17.45
CA ARG A 502 32.67 -38.65 -16.52
C ARG A 502 32.71 -40.04 -17.17
N GLY A 503 32.29 -40.17 -18.42
CA GLY A 503 32.10 -41.43 -19.13
C GLY A 503 30.68 -41.96 -18.98
N GLY A 504 29.72 -41.24 -19.56
CA GLY A 504 28.32 -41.67 -19.65
C GLY A 504 28.11 -42.80 -20.67
N HIS A 505 27.11 -43.65 -20.41
CA HIS A 505 26.48 -44.61 -21.35
C HIS A 505 27.37 -45.26 -22.44
N GLY A 506 28.50 -45.84 -22.04
CA GLY A 506 29.27 -46.79 -22.88
C GLY A 506 30.65 -46.30 -23.32
N GLU A 507 30.99 -45.03 -23.14
CA GLU A 507 32.33 -44.52 -23.48
C GLU A 507 33.39 -44.79 -22.40
N HIS A 508 34.66 -44.75 -22.81
CA HIS A 508 35.81 -44.93 -21.92
C HIS A 508 35.88 -43.81 -20.87
N LYS A 509 35.70 -44.16 -19.59
CA LYS A 509 35.79 -43.21 -18.47
C LYS A 509 37.11 -42.45 -18.48
N LEU A 510 37.03 -41.12 -18.57
CA LEU A 510 38.18 -40.23 -18.43
C LEU A 510 38.84 -40.42 -17.05
N SER A 511 40.17 -40.50 -17.04
CA SER A 511 40.94 -40.47 -15.79
C SER A 511 40.63 -39.19 -15.00
N HIS A 512 40.51 -39.28 -13.68
CA HIS A 512 40.18 -38.15 -12.80
C HIS A 512 41.04 -36.91 -13.08
N ARG A 513 42.33 -37.09 -13.38
CA ARG A 513 43.25 -35.99 -13.73
C ARG A 513 42.89 -35.30 -15.06
N LYS A 514 42.45 -36.06 -16.08
CA LYS A 514 41.96 -35.51 -17.36
C LYS A 514 40.60 -34.82 -17.20
N GLN A 515 39.68 -35.42 -16.44
CA GLN A 515 38.39 -34.79 -16.13
C GLN A 515 38.61 -33.45 -15.39
N GLU A 516 39.46 -33.43 -14.36
CA GLU A 516 39.72 -32.20 -13.61
C GLU A 516 40.38 -31.10 -14.46
N GLN A 517 41.30 -31.46 -15.36
CA GLN A 517 41.88 -30.56 -16.34
C GLN A 517 40.79 -29.96 -17.27
N GLN A 518 39.94 -30.80 -17.86
CA GLN A 518 38.88 -30.38 -18.78
C GLN A 518 37.81 -29.47 -18.12
N LEU A 519 37.56 -29.65 -16.82
CA LEU A 519 36.74 -28.72 -16.02
C LEU A 519 37.41 -27.34 -15.90
N ARG A 520 38.71 -27.30 -15.53
CA ARG A 520 39.49 -26.06 -15.41
C ARG A 520 39.57 -25.32 -16.76
N GLU A 521 39.82 -26.04 -17.85
CA GLU A 521 39.85 -25.50 -19.23
C GLU A 521 38.47 -24.96 -19.69
N SER A 522 37.36 -25.53 -19.19
CA SER A 522 36.00 -25.00 -19.43
C SER A 522 35.60 -23.90 -18.43
N PHE A 523 36.53 -23.37 -17.63
CA PHE A 523 36.28 -22.41 -16.55
C PHE A 523 35.17 -22.88 -15.58
N ILE A 524 35.29 -24.12 -15.08
CA ILE A 524 34.37 -24.72 -14.11
C ILE A 524 35.16 -25.28 -12.92
N SER A 525 34.73 -24.95 -11.71
CA SER A 525 35.43 -25.31 -10.47
C SER A 525 35.19 -26.77 -10.05
N PRO A 526 36.23 -27.63 -9.99
CA PRO A 526 36.09 -29.02 -9.52
C PRO A 526 35.74 -29.14 -8.03
N ARG A 527 35.87 -28.05 -7.25
CA ARG A 527 35.37 -27.97 -5.86
C ARG A 527 33.85 -27.83 -5.86
N ARG A 528 33.32 -26.79 -6.52
CA ARG A 528 31.88 -26.49 -6.55
C ARG A 528 31.09 -27.55 -7.33
N VAL A 529 31.66 -28.20 -8.35
CA VAL A 529 31.05 -29.37 -9.01
C VAL A 529 30.87 -30.55 -8.04
N ARG A 530 31.85 -30.82 -7.15
CA ARG A 530 31.69 -31.84 -6.12
C ARG A 530 30.63 -31.44 -5.09
N GLU A 531 30.65 -30.20 -4.63
CA GLU A 531 29.65 -29.67 -3.69
C GLU A 531 28.22 -29.73 -4.27
N TRP A 532 28.03 -29.37 -5.54
CA TRP A 532 26.75 -29.50 -6.24
C TRP A 532 26.32 -30.97 -6.37
N ARG A 533 27.24 -31.86 -6.76
CA ARG A 533 26.96 -33.32 -6.82
C ARG A 533 26.61 -33.90 -5.46
N ASP A 534 27.26 -33.41 -4.41
CA ASP A 534 26.94 -33.74 -3.02
C ASP A 534 25.50 -33.28 -2.73
N ILE A 535 25.15 -31.99 -2.86
CA ILE A 535 23.78 -31.52 -2.60
C ILE A 535 22.73 -32.24 -3.46
N HIS A 536 23.00 -32.54 -4.74
CA HIS A 536 22.09 -33.29 -5.59
C HIS A 536 21.82 -34.70 -5.04
N SER A 537 22.90 -35.45 -4.74
CA SER A 537 22.80 -36.80 -4.18
C SER A 537 22.07 -36.80 -2.85
N GLN A 538 22.21 -35.73 -2.07
CA GLN A 538 21.59 -35.52 -0.76
C GLN A 538 20.09 -35.25 -0.85
N LEU A 539 19.66 -34.41 -1.80
CA LEU A 539 18.23 -34.24 -2.09
C LEU A 539 17.63 -35.55 -2.63
N HIS A 540 18.35 -36.29 -3.46
CA HIS A 540 17.95 -37.60 -3.95
C HIS A 540 17.80 -38.63 -2.80
N THR A 541 18.66 -38.61 -1.78
CA THR A 541 18.50 -39.45 -0.58
C THR A 541 17.21 -39.10 0.17
N VAL A 542 16.93 -37.82 0.42
CA VAL A 542 15.68 -37.37 1.09
C VAL A 542 14.44 -37.78 0.29
N VAL A 543 14.48 -37.66 -1.04
CA VAL A 543 13.43 -38.13 -1.96
C VAL A 543 13.21 -39.65 -1.84
N ALA A 544 14.29 -40.44 -1.76
CA ALA A 544 14.22 -41.88 -1.60
C ALA A 544 13.72 -42.31 -0.20
N GLU A 545 14.13 -41.62 0.87
CA GLU A 545 13.63 -41.82 2.25
C GLU A 545 12.11 -41.57 2.33
N HIS A 546 11.62 -40.52 1.66
CA HIS A 546 10.19 -40.27 1.50
C HIS A 546 9.49 -41.18 0.48
N LYS A 547 10.20 -42.13 -0.14
CA LYS A 547 9.71 -43.09 -1.15
C LYS A 547 9.09 -42.43 -2.40
N TRP A 548 9.51 -41.20 -2.71
CA TRP A 548 9.10 -40.49 -3.92
C TRP A 548 9.81 -41.08 -5.14
N ARG A 549 9.12 -41.12 -6.29
CA ARG A 549 9.65 -41.66 -7.55
C ARG A 549 10.13 -40.54 -8.45
N LEU A 550 11.27 -40.74 -9.11
CA LEU A 550 11.71 -39.88 -10.21
C LEU A 550 10.89 -40.17 -11.48
N ASN A 551 10.80 -39.18 -12.35
CA ASN A 551 10.28 -39.32 -13.71
C ASN A 551 11.19 -40.21 -14.59
N THR A 552 10.56 -40.99 -15.48
CA THR A 552 11.23 -41.91 -16.40
C THR A 552 11.48 -41.30 -17.79
N GLN A 553 10.81 -40.20 -18.11
CA GLN A 553 11.03 -39.38 -19.30
C GLN A 553 11.51 -37.98 -18.88
N PRO A 554 12.30 -37.28 -19.72
CA PRO A 554 12.70 -35.90 -19.44
C PRO A 554 11.48 -34.97 -19.36
N ALA A 555 11.48 -34.08 -18.38
CA ALA A 555 10.39 -33.13 -18.18
C ALA A 555 10.23 -32.16 -19.37
N THR A 556 8.98 -31.88 -19.75
CA THR A 556 8.72 -30.78 -20.68
C THR A 556 9.07 -29.43 -20.05
N TYR A 557 9.31 -28.43 -20.89
CA TYR A 557 9.57 -27.06 -20.44
C TYR A 557 8.45 -26.54 -19.53
N GLU A 558 7.19 -26.86 -19.81
CA GLU A 558 6.04 -26.42 -19.01
C GLU A 558 5.99 -27.10 -17.63
N GLN A 559 6.15 -28.43 -17.56
CA GLN A 559 6.22 -29.18 -16.29
C GLN A 559 7.32 -28.62 -15.37
N LEU A 560 8.50 -28.39 -15.93
CA LEU A 560 9.64 -27.81 -15.21
C LEU A 560 9.35 -26.40 -14.69
N HIS A 561 8.88 -25.48 -15.54
CA HIS A 561 8.72 -24.08 -15.15
C HIS A 561 7.51 -23.84 -14.24
N LEU A 562 6.46 -24.66 -14.32
CA LEU A 562 5.39 -24.67 -13.33
C LEU A 562 5.89 -25.16 -11.95
N ALA A 563 6.79 -26.14 -11.92
CA ALA A 563 7.43 -26.56 -10.67
C ALA A 563 8.34 -25.47 -10.08
N MET A 564 9.12 -24.76 -10.90
CA MET A 564 9.91 -23.61 -10.46
C MET A 564 9.02 -22.46 -9.96
N LEU A 565 7.94 -22.13 -10.69
CA LEU A 565 7.00 -21.06 -10.32
C LEU A 565 6.40 -21.27 -8.93
N ALA A 566 6.10 -22.51 -8.54
CA ALA A 566 5.54 -22.84 -7.23
C ALA A 566 6.35 -22.29 -6.03
N GLY A 567 7.68 -22.17 -6.16
CA GLY A 567 8.54 -21.56 -5.16
C GLY A 567 8.90 -20.09 -5.41
N LEU A 568 8.54 -19.53 -6.57
CA LEU A 568 9.07 -18.27 -7.12
C LEU A 568 7.98 -17.26 -7.52
N LEU A 569 6.74 -17.40 -7.04
CA LEU A 569 5.62 -16.50 -7.39
C LEU A 569 5.90 -15.01 -7.07
N GLY A 570 6.65 -14.72 -6.00
CA GLY A 570 7.11 -13.36 -5.69
C GLY A 570 8.17 -12.79 -6.64
N ASN A 571 8.78 -13.63 -7.50
CA ASN A 571 9.89 -13.28 -8.39
C ASN A 571 9.49 -13.26 -9.89
N ILE A 572 8.20 -13.29 -10.20
CA ILE A 572 7.71 -13.09 -11.57
C ILE A 572 7.94 -11.63 -12.02
N GLY A 573 8.11 -11.42 -13.33
CA GLY A 573 8.31 -10.10 -13.92
C GLY A 573 7.62 -9.94 -15.28
N LEU A 574 6.90 -8.84 -15.45
CA LEU A 574 6.32 -8.39 -16.72
C LEU A 574 7.17 -7.26 -17.32
N LYS A 575 7.70 -7.43 -18.52
CA LYS A 575 8.53 -6.45 -19.22
C LYS A 575 7.79 -5.13 -19.42
N SER A 576 8.44 -4.01 -19.12
CA SER A 576 7.98 -2.68 -19.51
C SER A 576 8.06 -2.51 -21.03
N ASP A 577 7.06 -1.89 -21.64
CA ASP A 577 7.05 -1.61 -23.08
C ASP A 577 8.05 -0.51 -23.49
N ASP A 578 8.38 0.43 -22.59
CA ASP A 578 9.22 1.61 -22.85
C ASP A 578 10.69 1.48 -22.38
N GLU A 579 10.96 0.61 -21.40
CA GLU A 579 12.26 0.54 -20.69
C GLU A 579 12.74 -0.90 -20.47
N ASP A 580 14.04 -1.10 -20.21
CA ASP A 580 14.63 -2.44 -20.09
C ASP A 580 14.32 -3.17 -18.75
N TRP A 581 13.53 -2.59 -17.83
CA TRP A 581 13.14 -3.23 -16.56
C TRP A 581 11.88 -4.10 -16.66
N TYR A 582 11.74 -5.01 -15.69
CA TYR A 582 10.58 -5.84 -15.45
C TYR A 582 9.81 -5.36 -14.22
N LEU A 583 8.48 -5.22 -14.36
CA LEU A 583 7.54 -5.02 -13.27
C LEU A 583 7.40 -6.33 -12.49
N GLY A 584 8.01 -6.37 -11.31
CA GLY A 584 7.88 -7.49 -10.39
C GLY A 584 6.69 -7.36 -9.45
N ALA A 585 6.46 -8.41 -8.67
CA ALA A 585 5.44 -8.44 -7.63
C ALA A 585 5.53 -7.22 -6.70
N ARG A 586 4.39 -6.68 -6.25
CA ARG A 586 4.30 -5.56 -5.29
C ARG A 586 4.82 -4.22 -5.87
N GLY A 587 4.95 -4.13 -7.19
CA GLY A 587 5.36 -2.91 -7.90
C GLY A 587 6.87 -2.65 -7.90
N ILE A 588 7.69 -3.63 -7.55
CA ILE A 588 9.16 -3.51 -7.65
C ILE A 588 9.58 -3.44 -9.13
N LYS A 589 10.62 -2.65 -9.42
CA LYS A 589 11.29 -2.67 -10.73
C LYS A 589 12.60 -3.44 -10.61
N PHE A 590 12.83 -4.44 -11.45
CA PHE A 590 14.10 -5.17 -11.50
C PHE A 590 14.62 -5.30 -12.93
N TYR A 591 15.95 -5.43 -13.07
CA TYR A 591 16.62 -5.60 -14.35
C TYR A 591 17.12 -7.03 -14.52
N LYS A 592 17.35 -7.47 -15.76
CA LYS A 592 18.16 -8.66 -16.02
C LYS A 592 19.56 -8.46 -15.44
N HIS A 593 20.08 -9.40 -14.68
CA HIS A 593 21.47 -9.34 -14.19
C HIS A 593 22.47 -9.36 -15.38
N PRO A 594 23.54 -8.55 -15.38
CA PRO A 594 24.47 -8.47 -16.51
C PRO A 594 25.14 -9.80 -16.87
N GLY A 595 25.39 -10.67 -15.88
CA GLY A 595 25.94 -12.01 -16.07
C GLY A 595 24.89 -13.13 -16.24
N ALA A 596 23.63 -12.80 -16.51
CA ALA A 596 22.62 -13.80 -16.87
C ALA A 596 22.67 -14.07 -18.38
N ASN A 597 22.74 -15.33 -18.81
CA ASN A 597 23.02 -15.70 -20.20
C ASN A 597 21.88 -16.52 -20.81
N LEU A 598 21.32 -16.00 -21.90
CA LEU A 598 20.31 -16.63 -22.75
C LEU A 598 20.71 -16.38 -24.21
N SER A 599 20.54 -17.37 -25.09
CA SER A 599 20.91 -17.26 -26.50
C SER A 599 19.90 -16.47 -27.34
N LYS A 600 18.70 -16.20 -26.81
CA LYS A 600 17.73 -15.23 -27.32
C LYS A 600 17.43 -14.17 -26.25
N LYS A 601 16.76 -13.07 -26.63
CA LYS A 601 16.28 -12.06 -25.67
C LYS A 601 15.25 -12.70 -24.72
N PRO A 602 15.23 -12.36 -23.41
CA PRO A 602 14.22 -12.90 -22.50
C PRO A 602 12.82 -12.42 -22.90
N GLY A 603 11.81 -13.25 -22.57
CA GLY A 603 10.41 -13.00 -22.96
C GLY A 603 9.77 -11.77 -22.30
N ARG A 604 8.53 -11.47 -22.72
CA ARG A 604 7.69 -10.43 -22.10
C ARG A 604 7.34 -10.77 -20.66
N TRP A 605 7.12 -12.04 -20.36
CA TRP A 605 6.96 -12.57 -19.01
C TRP A 605 8.17 -13.44 -18.65
N ILE A 606 8.69 -13.24 -17.43
CA ILE A 606 9.77 -14.07 -16.87
C ILE A 606 9.47 -14.45 -15.41
N VAL A 607 10.20 -15.44 -14.91
CA VAL A 607 10.45 -15.67 -13.48
C VAL A 607 11.96 -15.60 -13.23
N ALA A 608 12.38 -15.13 -12.05
CA ALA A 608 13.77 -15.16 -11.60
C ALA A 608 13.95 -16.10 -10.40
N ALA A 609 15.05 -16.85 -10.36
CA ALA A 609 15.42 -17.68 -9.21
C ALA A 609 15.66 -16.84 -7.94
N GLU A 610 16.42 -15.75 -8.09
CA GLU A 610 16.68 -14.78 -7.03
C GLU A 610 16.51 -13.34 -7.53
N LEU A 611 16.05 -12.47 -6.63
CA LEU A 611 16.06 -11.02 -6.78
C LEU A 611 17.06 -10.45 -5.76
N VAL A 612 18.16 -9.87 -6.23
CA VAL A 612 19.28 -9.42 -5.40
C VAL A 612 19.57 -7.94 -5.67
N GLU A 613 19.65 -7.15 -4.61
CA GLU A 613 19.94 -5.71 -4.69
C GLU A 613 21.44 -5.46 -4.50
N THR A 614 22.08 -4.83 -5.49
CA THR A 614 23.49 -4.42 -5.45
C THR A 614 23.64 -2.94 -5.82
N THR A 615 23.94 -2.61 -7.08
CA THR A 615 23.85 -1.23 -7.60
C THR A 615 22.43 -0.88 -8.07
N ARG A 616 21.64 -1.91 -8.37
CA ARG A 616 20.19 -1.90 -8.66
C ARG A 616 19.61 -3.23 -8.19
N LEU A 617 18.29 -3.38 -8.24
CA LEU A 617 17.65 -4.69 -8.08
C LEU A 617 17.77 -5.51 -9.38
N PHE A 618 18.37 -6.69 -9.30
CA PHE A 618 18.60 -7.58 -10.43
C PHE A 618 17.96 -8.95 -10.23
N GLY A 619 17.35 -9.49 -11.29
CA GLY A 619 16.91 -10.88 -11.37
C GLY A 619 18.00 -11.77 -12.00
N ARG A 620 18.25 -12.92 -11.38
CA ARG A 620 19.20 -13.97 -11.82
C ARG A 620 18.51 -15.33 -11.87
N GLY A 621 19.04 -16.25 -12.67
CA GLY A 621 18.38 -17.53 -12.91
C GLY A 621 17.03 -17.29 -13.58
N ILE A 622 17.04 -16.51 -14.67
CA ILE A 622 15.82 -16.07 -15.34
C ILE A 622 15.33 -17.11 -16.34
N ALA A 623 14.00 -17.23 -16.44
CA ALA A 623 13.36 -18.02 -17.48
C ALA A 623 12.09 -17.35 -18.00
N GLY A 624 11.86 -17.45 -19.31
CA GLY A 624 10.60 -17.06 -19.94
C GLY A 624 9.45 -17.97 -19.49
N ILE A 625 8.33 -17.36 -19.11
CA ILE A 625 7.11 -18.05 -18.70
C ILE A 625 5.91 -17.56 -19.51
N GLU A 626 4.84 -18.35 -19.58
CA GLU A 626 3.59 -17.94 -20.21
C GLU A 626 2.56 -17.48 -19.14
N PRO A 627 1.79 -16.40 -19.35
CA PRO A 627 0.89 -15.86 -18.32
C PRO A 627 -0.26 -16.80 -17.96
N GLN A 628 -0.73 -17.65 -18.89
CA GLN A 628 -1.78 -18.65 -18.64
C GLN A 628 -1.38 -19.74 -17.63
N TRP A 629 -0.10 -19.85 -17.27
CA TRP A 629 0.37 -20.74 -16.21
C TRP A 629 0.02 -20.22 -14.81
N LEU A 630 -0.02 -18.90 -14.62
CA LEU A 630 -0.16 -18.28 -13.30
C LEU A 630 -1.49 -18.64 -12.60
N PRO A 631 -2.67 -18.67 -13.26
CA PRO A 631 -3.91 -19.14 -12.65
C PRO A 631 -3.85 -20.57 -12.10
N GLY A 632 -3.10 -21.47 -12.75
CA GLY A 632 -2.99 -22.88 -12.35
C GLY A 632 -2.04 -23.16 -11.18
N ILE A 633 -1.29 -22.15 -10.71
CA ILE A 633 -0.30 -22.30 -9.61
C ILE A 633 -0.42 -21.22 -8.52
N ALA A 634 -1.03 -20.07 -8.84
CA ALA A 634 -1.19 -18.93 -7.94
C ALA A 634 -2.67 -18.56 -7.69
N GLY A 635 -3.60 -19.49 -7.96
CA GLY A 635 -5.06 -19.23 -7.89
C GLY A 635 -5.52 -18.63 -6.55
N HIS A 636 -4.92 -19.05 -5.42
CA HIS A 636 -5.20 -18.54 -4.07
C HIS A 636 -4.67 -17.13 -3.79
N LEU A 637 -3.86 -16.57 -4.71
CA LEU A 637 -3.24 -15.23 -4.61
C LEU A 637 -3.77 -14.25 -5.65
N ILE A 638 -4.53 -14.76 -6.63
CA ILE A 638 -5.06 -13.97 -7.74
C ILE A 638 -6.33 -13.24 -7.30
N LYS A 639 -6.32 -11.92 -7.46
CA LYS A 639 -7.50 -11.09 -7.27
C LYS A 639 -8.13 -10.82 -8.62
N THR A 640 -9.28 -11.46 -8.86
CA THR A 640 -10.16 -11.15 -9.98
C THR A 640 -11.00 -9.92 -9.65
N GLN A 641 -11.33 -9.15 -10.67
CA GLN A 641 -12.28 -8.05 -10.63
C GLN A 641 -13.18 -8.16 -11.86
N LEU A 642 -14.49 -8.08 -11.67
CA LEU A 642 -15.44 -7.94 -12.76
C LEU A 642 -15.62 -6.46 -13.09
N LEU A 643 -15.68 -6.16 -14.37
CA LEU A 643 -15.87 -4.84 -14.96
C LEU A 643 -17.00 -4.92 -15.98
N GLU A 644 -17.71 -3.81 -16.18
CA GLU A 644 -18.64 -3.63 -17.31
C GLU A 644 -19.60 -4.83 -17.53
N PRO A 645 -20.44 -5.21 -16.55
CA PRO A 645 -21.52 -6.16 -16.78
C PRO A 645 -22.55 -5.53 -17.72
N HIS A 646 -22.84 -6.20 -18.85
CA HIS A 646 -23.74 -5.71 -19.91
C HIS A 646 -24.40 -6.87 -20.65
N TRP A 647 -25.47 -6.59 -21.39
CA TRP A 647 -26.16 -7.57 -22.22
C TRP A 647 -25.43 -7.82 -23.56
N GLU A 648 -25.16 -9.10 -23.88
CA GLU A 648 -24.64 -9.48 -25.20
C GLU A 648 -25.74 -10.11 -26.07
N LYS A 649 -26.36 -9.29 -26.92
CA LYS A 649 -27.47 -9.63 -27.84
C LYS A 649 -27.35 -11.00 -28.54
N LYS A 650 -26.12 -11.36 -28.97
CA LYS A 650 -25.81 -12.62 -29.69
C LYS A 650 -25.60 -13.83 -28.79
N ALA A 651 -25.16 -13.64 -27.55
CA ALA A 651 -25.06 -14.70 -26.56
C ALA A 651 -26.42 -14.95 -25.87
N ALA A 652 -27.27 -13.93 -25.83
CA ALA A 652 -28.49 -13.87 -25.03
C ALA A 652 -28.23 -14.10 -23.53
N GLU A 653 -27.10 -13.59 -23.04
CA GLU A 653 -26.67 -13.65 -21.64
C GLU A 653 -26.05 -12.29 -21.23
N VAL A 654 -26.13 -11.97 -19.93
CA VAL A 654 -25.37 -10.85 -19.36
C VAL A 654 -23.94 -11.30 -19.10
N VAL A 655 -22.98 -10.53 -19.61
CA VAL A 655 -21.56 -10.84 -19.59
C VAL A 655 -20.79 -9.70 -18.93
N ALA A 656 -19.83 -10.07 -18.08
CA ALA A 656 -18.87 -9.14 -17.49
C ALA A 656 -17.45 -9.39 -18.02
N LEU A 657 -16.62 -8.37 -17.97
CA LEU A 657 -15.20 -8.43 -18.31
C LEU A 657 -14.37 -8.70 -17.06
N GLU A 658 -13.85 -9.92 -16.94
CA GLU A 658 -12.95 -10.32 -15.86
C GLU A 658 -11.51 -9.82 -16.12
N ARG A 659 -10.93 -9.20 -15.09
CA ARG A 659 -9.53 -8.80 -14.98
C ARG A 659 -8.89 -9.50 -13.80
N ALA A 660 -7.83 -10.27 -14.03
CA ALA A 660 -7.08 -10.95 -12.99
C ALA A 660 -5.75 -10.24 -12.69
N THR A 661 -5.44 -10.09 -11.39
CA THR A 661 -4.18 -9.51 -10.93
C THR A 661 -3.49 -10.42 -9.92
N LEU A 662 -2.15 -10.48 -9.98
CA LEU A 662 -1.29 -11.15 -9.02
C LEU A 662 -0.23 -10.16 -8.53
N TYR A 663 -0.23 -9.87 -7.23
CA TYR A 663 0.62 -8.86 -6.61
C TYR A 663 0.62 -7.48 -7.30
N GLY A 664 -0.50 -7.10 -7.93
CA GLY A 664 -0.68 -5.84 -8.67
C GLY A 664 -0.30 -5.90 -10.15
N ILE A 665 0.35 -6.97 -10.63
CA ILE A 665 0.58 -7.21 -12.05
C ILE A 665 -0.72 -7.76 -12.66
N VAL A 666 -1.16 -7.24 -13.81
CA VAL A 666 -2.30 -7.80 -14.55
C VAL A 666 -1.83 -9.05 -15.30
N ILE A 667 -2.46 -10.21 -15.05
CA ILE A 667 -2.20 -11.45 -15.80
C ILE A 667 -2.99 -11.43 -17.10
N TYR A 668 -4.30 -11.18 -16.99
CA TYR A 668 -5.22 -11.01 -18.11
C TYR A 668 -6.28 -9.96 -17.78
N ALA A 669 -6.87 -9.40 -18.83
CA ALA A 669 -7.99 -8.47 -18.78
C ALA A 669 -8.97 -8.82 -19.91
N ASN A 670 -10.21 -8.33 -19.79
CA ASN A 670 -11.27 -8.47 -20.79
C ASN A 670 -11.64 -9.94 -21.09
N ARG A 671 -11.45 -10.84 -20.12
CA ARG A 671 -11.94 -12.22 -20.22
C ARG A 671 -13.45 -12.22 -19.98
N ARG A 672 -14.24 -12.47 -21.02
CA ARG A 672 -15.70 -12.56 -20.91
C ARG A 672 -16.10 -13.71 -19.99
N VAL A 673 -16.93 -13.41 -18.99
CA VAL A 673 -17.56 -14.39 -18.09
C VAL A 673 -19.06 -14.14 -18.01
N ASN A 674 -19.86 -15.21 -17.98
CA ASN A 674 -21.30 -15.11 -17.73
C ASN A 674 -21.50 -14.53 -16.32
N PHE A 675 -22.16 -13.37 -16.24
CA PHE A 675 -22.31 -12.61 -15.01
C PHE A 675 -23.38 -13.20 -14.08
N GLY A 676 -24.41 -13.84 -14.64
CA GLY A 676 -25.46 -14.53 -13.87
C GLY A 676 -24.97 -15.70 -13.03
N ASN A 677 -23.80 -16.27 -13.34
CA ASN A 677 -23.13 -17.25 -12.47
C ASN A 677 -22.42 -16.63 -11.24
N VAL A 678 -22.34 -15.30 -11.14
CA VAL A 678 -21.65 -14.57 -10.05
C VAL A 678 -22.62 -13.69 -9.28
N ASP A 679 -23.46 -12.93 -9.98
CA ASP A 679 -24.59 -12.18 -9.41
C ASP A 679 -25.84 -12.39 -10.28
N PRO A 680 -26.68 -13.41 -9.95
CA PRO A 680 -27.92 -13.66 -10.67
C PRO A 680 -28.92 -12.49 -10.60
N ALA A 681 -28.89 -11.69 -9.51
CA ALA A 681 -29.85 -10.63 -9.28
C ALA A 681 -29.52 -9.38 -10.11
N ALA A 682 -28.26 -8.95 -10.11
CA ALA A 682 -27.81 -7.87 -10.98
C ALA A 682 -27.85 -8.28 -12.47
N ALA A 683 -27.54 -9.54 -12.80
CA ALA A 683 -27.74 -10.07 -14.15
C ALA A 683 -29.22 -10.06 -14.57
N ARG A 684 -30.15 -10.37 -13.66
CA ARG A 684 -31.59 -10.28 -13.94
C ARG A 684 -32.04 -8.83 -14.20
N GLU A 685 -31.57 -7.85 -13.44
CA GLU A 685 -31.91 -6.44 -13.72
C GLU A 685 -31.42 -5.99 -15.10
N ILE A 686 -30.13 -6.23 -15.40
CA ILE A 686 -29.52 -5.90 -16.70
C ILE A 686 -30.25 -6.60 -17.85
N PHE A 687 -30.56 -7.90 -17.68
CA PHE A 687 -31.34 -8.66 -18.65
C PHE A 687 -32.71 -8.03 -18.93
N ILE A 688 -33.48 -7.66 -17.90
CA ILE A 688 -34.81 -7.09 -18.11
C ILE A 688 -34.69 -5.72 -18.80
N ARG A 689 -33.80 -4.84 -18.33
CA ARG A 689 -33.64 -3.49 -18.91
C ARG A 689 -33.17 -3.54 -20.36
N GLU A 690 -32.00 -4.12 -20.62
CA GLU A 690 -31.38 -4.09 -21.96
C GLU A 690 -32.07 -5.06 -22.93
N ALA A 691 -32.39 -6.30 -22.52
CA ALA A 691 -32.95 -7.30 -23.46
C ALA A 691 -34.46 -7.14 -23.73
N LEU A 692 -35.24 -6.78 -22.71
CA LEU A 692 -36.71 -6.83 -22.76
C LEU A 692 -37.40 -5.46 -22.85
N VAL A 693 -36.83 -4.42 -22.24
CA VAL A 693 -37.35 -3.03 -22.30
C VAL A 693 -36.76 -2.29 -23.50
N GLU A 694 -35.44 -2.02 -23.49
CA GLU A 694 -34.74 -1.37 -24.63
C GLU A 694 -34.84 -2.20 -25.93
N GLY A 695 -35.08 -3.51 -25.79
CA GLY A 695 -35.36 -4.39 -26.91
C GLY A 695 -34.13 -4.95 -27.62
N ASP A 696 -32.97 -4.94 -26.96
CA ASP A 696 -31.68 -5.37 -27.53
C ASP A 696 -31.50 -6.89 -27.58
N TRP A 697 -32.60 -7.64 -27.70
CA TRP A 697 -32.62 -9.08 -27.94
C TRP A 697 -33.50 -9.45 -29.15
N GLU A 698 -32.97 -10.30 -30.02
CA GLU A 698 -33.71 -10.95 -31.09
C GLU A 698 -34.13 -12.34 -30.63
N THR A 699 -35.44 -12.60 -30.58
CA THR A 699 -36.00 -13.89 -30.16
C THR A 699 -37.19 -14.30 -31.01
N ARG A 700 -37.52 -15.59 -30.98
CA ARG A 700 -38.73 -16.16 -31.59
C ARG A 700 -39.93 -16.19 -30.63
N LEU A 701 -39.77 -15.75 -29.38
CA LEU A 701 -40.87 -15.68 -28.43
C LEU A 701 -41.90 -14.60 -28.85
N PRO A 702 -43.19 -14.95 -28.98
CA PRO A 702 -44.17 -14.09 -29.65
C PRO A 702 -44.56 -12.84 -28.86
N PHE A 703 -44.44 -12.87 -27.51
CA PHE A 703 -44.81 -11.73 -26.67
C PHE A 703 -43.97 -10.48 -26.98
N LEU A 704 -42.65 -10.63 -27.18
CA LEU A 704 -41.75 -9.47 -27.30
C LEU A 704 -42.00 -8.69 -28.60
N ALA A 705 -42.33 -9.41 -29.68
CA ALA A 705 -42.75 -8.80 -30.95
C ALA A 705 -44.13 -8.13 -30.85
N ALA A 706 -45.06 -8.70 -30.07
CA ALA A 706 -46.36 -8.08 -29.80
C ALA A 706 -46.21 -6.79 -28.96
N ASN A 707 -45.36 -6.84 -27.92
CA ASN A 707 -45.07 -5.71 -27.03
C ASN A 707 -44.46 -4.53 -27.78
N ARG A 708 -43.39 -4.75 -28.56
CA ARG A 708 -42.77 -3.69 -29.37
C ARG A 708 -43.76 -3.06 -30.37
N LYS A 709 -44.62 -3.88 -30.98
CA LYS A 709 -45.67 -3.39 -31.88
C LYS A 709 -46.72 -2.55 -31.14
N LEU A 710 -47.07 -2.91 -29.90
CA LEU A 710 -48.03 -2.15 -29.09
C LEU A 710 -47.45 -0.84 -28.57
N ILE A 711 -46.19 -0.83 -28.10
CA ILE A 711 -45.46 0.38 -27.68
C ILE A 711 -45.43 1.39 -28.84
N ALA A 712 -44.97 0.98 -30.03
CA ALA A 712 -44.95 1.82 -31.21
C ALA A 712 -46.34 2.34 -31.64
N GLN A 713 -47.42 1.60 -31.35
CA GLN A 713 -48.80 2.06 -31.58
C GLN A 713 -49.28 3.09 -30.54
N VAL A 714 -48.71 3.11 -29.33
CA VAL A 714 -49.00 4.15 -28.32
C VAL A 714 -48.16 5.39 -28.60
N GLU A 715 -46.88 5.25 -28.97
CA GLU A 715 -46.01 6.35 -29.45
C GLU A 715 -46.64 7.09 -30.65
N GLU A 716 -47.15 6.35 -31.65
CA GLU A 716 -47.78 6.96 -32.83
C GLU A 716 -49.09 7.70 -32.48
N LEU A 717 -49.81 7.25 -31.45
CA LEU A 717 -50.98 7.95 -30.91
C LEU A 717 -50.58 9.19 -30.11
N GLU A 718 -49.50 9.10 -29.33
CA GLU A 718 -48.95 10.21 -28.56
C GLU A 718 -48.55 11.37 -29.49
N HIS A 719 -47.72 11.09 -30.51
CA HIS A 719 -47.33 12.04 -31.55
C HIS A 719 -48.53 12.68 -32.28
N LYS A 720 -49.59 11.90 -32.56
CA LYS A 720 -50.82 12.43 -33.19
C LYS A 720 -51.65 13.30 -32.23
N SER A 721 -51.61 13.03 -30.93
CA SER A 721 -52.39 13.74 -29.90
C SER A 721 -51.78 15.07 -29.46
N ARG A 722 -50.48 15.29 -29.70
CA ARG A 722 -49.68 16.44 -29.18
C ARG A 722 -49.73 16.62 -27.66
N ARG A 723 -49.75 15.51 -26.91
CA ARG A 723 -49.51 15.47 -25.45
C ARG A 723 -48.35 14.51 -25.21
N GLN A 724 -47.34 14.88 -24.43
CA GLN A 724 -46.16 14.05 -24.12
C GLN A 724 -46.34 13.25 -22.80
N ASP A 725 -47.58 12.95 -22.45
CA ASP A 725 -48.00 12.43 -21.14
C ASP A 725 -48.71 11.07 -21.25
N VAL A 726 -48.68 10.43 -22.43
CA VAL A 726 -49.49 9.25 -22.76
C VAL A 726 -48.71 7.96 -22.57
N LEU A 727 -47.43 7.94 -22.95
CA LEU A 727 -46.58 6.76 -22.86
C LEU A 727 -46.19 6.43 -21.40
N VAL A 728 -46.01 5.14 -21.16
CA VAL A 728 -45.54 4.58 -19.89
C VAL A 728 -44.01 4.48 -19.93
N ASP A 729 -43.38 4.87 -18.82
CA ASP A 729 -41.92 4.97 -18.65
C ASP A 729 -41.23 3.60 -18.65
N ASP A 730 -39.96 3.54 -19.06
CA ASP A 730 -39.17 2.29 -19.15
C ASP A 730 -39.09 1.57 -17.79
N ASP A 731 -39.06 2.32 -16.68
CA ASP A 731 -39.09 1.76 -15.32
C ASP A 731 -40.39 1.01 -14.99
N LEU A 732 -41.53 1.36 -15.63
CA LEU A 732 -42.80 0.66 -15.47
C LEU A 732 -42.89 -0.59 -16.36
N ILE A 733 -42.31 -0.55 -17.57
CA ILE A 733 -42.16 -1.74 -18.42
C ILE A 733 -41.19 -2.74 -17.75
N TYR A 734 -40.11 -2.24 -17.14
CA TYR A 734 -39.22 -2.99 -16.27
C TYR A 734 -39.98 -3.60 -15.08
N ALA A 735 -40.80 -2.82 -14.38
CA ALA A 735 -41.58 -3.30 -13.24
C ALA A 735 -42.55 -4.44 -13.62
N PHE A 736 -43.24 -4.33 -14.76
CA PHE A 736 -44.10 -5.38 -15.31
C PHE A 736 -43.33 -6.69 -15.50
N TYR A 737 -42.21 -6.67 -16.24
CA TYR A 737 -41.40 -7.88 -16.43
C TYR A 737 -40.80 -8.39 -15.11
N SER A 738 -40.32 -7.50 -14.25
CA SER A 738 -39.70 -7.85 -12.97
C SER A 738 -40.70 -8.42 -11.95
N GLN A 739 -42.00 -8.12 -12.08
CA GLN A 739 -43.07 -8.76 -11.30
C GLN A 739 -43.44 -10.17 -11.84
N HIS A 740 -43.38 -10.37 -13.16
CA HIS A 740 -43.86 -11.60 -13.81
C HIS A 740 -42.79 -12.67 -14.02
N LEU A 741 -41.51 -12.29 -14.07
CA LEU A 741 -40.39 -13.22 -14.24
C LEU A 741 -39.91 -13.79 -12.90
N PRO A 742 -39.60 -15.09 -12.80
CA PRO A 742 -38.88 -15.66 -11.65
C PRO A 742 -37.49 -15.03 -11.43
N ASN A 743 -36.92 -15.27 -10.24
CA ASN A 743 -35.59 -14.75 -9.86
C ASN A 743 -34.43 -15.48 -10.56
N ASP A 744 -34.64 -16.71 -11.03
CA ASP A 744 -33.68 -17.52 -11.78
C ASP A 744 -33.71 -17.27 -13.31
N VAL A 745 -34.50 -16.31 -13.77
CA VAL A 745 -34.58 -15.91 -15.18
C VAL A 745 -33.78 -14.63 -15.41
N PHE A 746 -32.55 -14.80 -15.90
CA PHE A 746 -31.54 -13.73 -16.12
C PHE A 746 -30.84 -13.83 -17.49
N SER A 747 -31.40 -14.62 -18.41
CA SER A 747 -30.87 -14.83 -19.76
C SER A 747 -31.98 -15.25 -20.73
N GLY A 748 -31.72 -15.16 -22.03
CA GLY A 748 -32.61 -15.74 -23.03
C GLY A 748 -32.75 -17.26 -22.87
N THR A 749 -31.67 -17.95 -22.48
CA THR A 749 -31.66 -19.41 -22.27
C THR A 749 -32.46 -19.88 -21.04
N THR A 750 -32.58 -19.05 -20.01
CA THR A 750 -33.46 -19.30 -18.84
C THR A 750 -34.89 -18.87 -19.15
N LEU A 751 -35.09 -17.71 -19.81
CA LEU A 751 -36.41 -17.22 -20.20
C LEU A 751 -37.13 -18.15 -21.18
N GLU A 752 -36.47 -18.63 -22.24
CA GLU A 752 -37.09 -19.53 -23.23
C GLU A 752 -37.53 -20.87 -22.60
N ARG A 753 -36.82 -21.33 -21.56
CA ARG A 753 -37.17 -22.54 -20.81
C ARG A 753 -38.44 -22.31 -19.99
N TRP A 754 -38.46 -21.27 -19.15
CA TRP A 754 -39.61 -20.91 -18.33
C TRP A 754 -40.85 -20.58 -19.18
N TYR A 755 -40.69 -19.76 -20.21
CA TYR A 755 -41.79 -19.31 -21.07
C TYR A 755 -42.47 -20.49 -21.79
N ARG A 756 -41.70 -21.51 -22.21
CA ARG A 756 -42.24 -22.74 -22.83
C ARG A 756 -43.16 -23.54 -21.90
N GLU A 757 -42.98 -23.43 -20.59
CA GLU A 757 -43.83 -24.08 -19.60
C GLU A 757 -45.02 -23.20 -19.24
N GLU A 758 -44.79 -21.92 -18.93
CA GLU A 758 -45.84 -21.03 -18.45
C GLU A 758 -46.85 -20.64 -19.56
N THR A 759 -46.43 -20.59 -20.83
CA THR A 759 -47.35 -20.36 -21.98
C THR A 759 -48.43 -21.45 -22.10
N LYS A 760 -48.19 -22.66 -21.55
CA LYS A 760 -49.21 -23.73 -21.51
C LYS A 760 -50.34 -23.43 -20.51
N ARG A 761 -50.08 -22.56 -19.53
CA ARG A 761 -51.04 -22.12 -18.50
C ARG A 761 -51.69 -20.79 -18.90
N ASN A 762 -50.87 -19.83 -19.32
CA ASN A 762 -51.30 -18.52 -19.80
C ASN A 762 -50.72 -18.22 -21.19
N PRO A 763 -51.50 -18.43 -22.28
CA PRO A 763 -51.06 -18.14 -23.65
C PRO A 763 -50.75 -16.66 -23.95
N LYS A 764 -51.05 -15.74 -23.02
CA LYS A 764 -50.74 -14.31 -23.10
C LYS A 764 -49.67 -13.87 -22.09
N VAL A 765 -48.94 -14.79 -21.46
CA VAL A 765 -47.91 -14.43 -20.47
C VAL A 765 -46.87 -13.46 -21.07
N LEU A 766 -46.49 -12.45 -20.29
CA LEU A 766 -45.65 -11.31 -20.68
C LEU A 766 -46.16 -10.43 -21.84
N GLN A 767 -47.39 -10.60 -22.33
CA GLN A 767 -47.97 -9.64 -23.29
C GLN A 767 -48.48 -8.40 -22.55
N LEU A 768 -47.89 -7.25 -22.84
CA LEU A 768 -48.37 -5.95 -22.36
C LEU A 768 -49.74 -5.64 -22.96
N THR A 769 -50.62 -5.05 -22.16
CA THR A 769 -51.90 -4.49 -22.61
C THR A 769 -51.80 -2.99 -22.86
N ARG A 770 -52.79 -2.43 -23.57
CA ARG A 770 -52.88 -0.97 -23.77
C ARG A 770 -53.14 -0.23 -22.45
N GLU A 771 -53.77 -0.88 -21.48
CA GLU A 771 -54.05 -0.30 -20.16
C GLU A 771 -52.79 -0.20 -19.30
N GLU A 772 -51.90 -1.20 -19.37
CA GLU A 772 -50.58 -1.17 -18.73
C GLU A 772 -49.58 -0.22 -19.42
N LEU A 773 -49.81 0.11 -20.70
CA LEU A 773 -48.99 1.05 -21.49
C LEU A 773 -49.58 2.47 -21.64
N MET A 774 -50.70 2.77 -20.98
CA MET A 774 -51.31 4.11 -20.98
C MET A 774 -51.70 4.54 -19.57
N ARG A 775 -51.27 5.74 -19.14
CA ARG A 775 -51.57 6.30 -17.81
C ARG A 775 -53.08 6.57 -17.62
N HIS A 776 -53.79 5.65 -16.96
CA HIS A 776 -55.24 5.73 -16.72
C HIS A 776 -55.65 6.61 -15.51
N GLU A 777 -55.08 7.81 -15.36
CA GLU A 777 -55.50 8.80 -14.34
C GLU A 777 -56.00 10.12 -14.95
N ALA A 778 -57.09 10.05 -15.72
CA ALA A 778 -57.87 11.23 -16.14
C ALA A 778 -59.25 11.34 -15.46
N ALA A 779 -59.57 10.43 -14.53
CA ALA A 779 -60.86 10.37 -13.83
C ALA A 779 -60.96 11.30 -12.60
N GLY A 780 -59.86 11.94 -12.18
CA GLY A 780 -59.80 12.77 -10.97
C GLY A 780 -59.80 14.30 -11.18
N ILE A 781 -59.76 14.77 -12.43
CA ILE A 781 -59.57 16.20 -12.75
C ILE A 781 -60.87 17.00 -12.56
N THR A 782 -61.21 17.27 -11.31
CA THR A 782 -62.29 18.19 -10.95
C THR A 782 -61.88 19.65 -11.22
N THR A 783 -62.85 20.50 -11.57
CA THR A 783 -62.65 21.95 -11.71
C THR A 783 -62.17 22.63 -10.41
N ALA A 784 -62.28 21.94 -9.26
CA ALA A 784 -61.75 22.38 -7.97
C ALA A 784 -60.24 22.13 -7.81
N ALA A 785 -59.69 21.12 -8.49
CA ALA A 785 -58.25 20.83 -8.47
C ALA A 785 -57.44 21.85 -9.29
N PHE A 786 -57.98 22.28 -10.43
CA PHE A 786 -57.41 23.29 -11.33
C PHE A 786 -58.43 24.42 -11.57
N PRO A 787 -58.63 25.32 -10.58
CA PRO A 787 -59.64 26.36 -10.66
C PRO A 787 -59.28 27.42 -11.72
N LYS A 788 -60.30 28.12 -12.25
CA LYS A 788 -60.14 29.23 -13.22
C LYS A 788 -59.81 30.59 -12.56
N THR A 789 -60.01 30.69 -11.25
CA THR A 789 -59.66 31.84 -10.42
C THR A 789 -59.05 31.36 -9.12
N LEU A 790 -58.08 32.11 -8.60
CA LEU A 790 -57.38 31.85 -7.35
C LEU A 790 -57.42 33.11 -6.50
N ARG A 791 -57.98 33.03 -5.28
CA ARG A 791 -58.11 34.19 -4.41
C ARG A 791 -56.79 34.51 -3.71
N LEU A 792 -56.20 35.66 -4.04
CA LEU A 792 -54.95 36.17 -3.45
C LEU A 792 -55.16 37.63 -3.02
N GLY A 793 -54.71 37.99 -1.82
CA GLY A 793 -54.89 39.35 -1.29
C GLY A 793 -56.36 39.81 -1.24
N GLY A 794 -57.28 38.89 -0.93
CA GLY A 794 -58.72 39.15 -0.91
C GLY A 794 -59.40 39.25 -2.29
N VAL A 795 -58.64 39.27 -3.39
CA VAL A 795 -59.12 39.46 -4.77
C VAL A 795 -59.02 38.15 -5.57
N ASP A 796 -60.01 37.86 -6.41
CA ASP A 796 -60.01 36.68 -7.27
C ASP A 796 -59.16 36.92 -8.52
N CYS A 797 -58.01 36.24 -8.60
CA CYS A 797 -57.02 36.39 -9.67
C CYS A 797 -57.16 35.28 -10.73
N THR A 798 -57.26 35.61 -12.01
CA THR A 798 -57.50 34.62 -13.08
C THR A 798 -56.29 33.73 -13.33
N THR A 799 -56.50 32.41 -13.34
CA THR A 799 -55.46 31.39 -13.55
C THR A 799 -55.50 30.79 -14.96
N THR A 800 -54.33 30.60 -15.55
CA THR A 800 -54.11 29.94 -16.84
C THR A 800 -53.02 28.88 -16.71
N TYR A 801 -53.20 27.72 -17.32
CA TYR A 801 -52.31 26.57 -17.21
C TYR A 801 -51.66 26.26 -18.56
N LEU A 802 -50.38 25.88 -18.52
CA LEU A 802 -49.60 25.36 -19.66
C LEU A 802 -48.85 24.11 -19.19
N HIS A 803 -48.70 23.10 -20.05
CA HIS A 803 -47.76 22.00 -19.84
C HIS A 803 -46.89 21.90 -21.08
N GLU A 804 -45.71 22.52 -21.02
CA GLU A 804 -44.77 22.61 -22.13
C GLU A 804 -43.34 22.74 -21.53
N PRO A 805 -42.67 21.61 -21.22
CA PRO A 805 -41.41 21.61 -20.48
C PRO A 805 -40.31 22.42 -21.17
N GLY A 806 -40.06 23.62 -20.64
CA GLY A 806 -39.09 24.58 -21.18
C GLY A 806 -39.70 25.94 -21.56
N ASP A 807 -41.02 26.08 -21.74
CA ASP A 807 -41.63 27.42 -21.86
C ASP A 807 -41.57 28.15 -20.49
N PRO A 808 -41.20 29.45 -20.45
CA PRO A 808 -41.14 30.22 -19.21
C PRO A 808 -42.43 30.22 -18.36
N LYS A 809 -43.60 29.93 -18.94
CA LYS A 809 -44.94 29.94 -18.30
C LYS A 809 -45.42 28.55 -17.85
N ASP A 810 -44.64 27.50 -18.10
CA ASP A 810 -44.97 26.10 -17.77
C ASP A 810 -45.52 25.92 -16.34
N GLY A 811 -46.56 25.10 -16.17
CA GLY A 811 -47.36 25.05 -14.95
C GLY A 811 -48.47 26.11 -14.89
N VAL A 812 -48.70 26.67 -13.69
CA VAL A 812 -49.77 27.66 -13.44
C VAL A 812 -49.27 29.10 -13.49
N THR A 813 -49.90 29.92 -14.33
CA THR A 813 -49.75 31.39 -14.36
C THR A 813 -50.98 32.06 -13.74
N VAL A 814 -50.77 32.91 -12.74
CA VAL A 814 -51.79 33.67 -12.00
C VAL A 814 -51.77 35.14 -12.44
N THR A 815 -52.93 35.70 -12.80
CA THR A 815 -53.05 37.09 -13.26
C THR A 815 -53.49 37.99 -12.11
N VAL A 816 -52.58 38.84 -11.63
CA VAL A 816 -52.76 39.67 -10.43
C VAL A 816 -52.99 41.14 -10.83
N PRO A 817 -54.12 41.75 -10.48
CA PRO A 817 -54.32 43.20 -10.69
C PRO A 817 -53.31 44.02 -9.88
N LEU A 818 -52.79 45.09 -10.46
CA LEU A 818 -51.74 45.92 -9.87
C LEU A 818 -52.09 46.38 -8.44
N PHE A 819 -53.32 46.85 -8.20
CA PHE A 819 -53.78 47.29 -6.88
C PHE A 819 -53.79 46.17 -5.81
N ALA A 820 -53.87 44.90 -6.22
CA ALA A 820 -53.90 43.73 -5.34
C ALA A 820 -52.49 43.18 -5.03
N LEU A 821 -51.47 43.54 -5.82
CA LEU A 821 -50.11 42.98 -5.74
C LEU A 821 -49.51 43.03 -4.33
N ASN A 822 -49.65 44.17 -3.65
CA ASN A 822 -49.14 44.37 -2.28
C ASN A 822 -49.89 43.55 -1.21
N GLN A 823 -51.09 43.03 -1.52
CA GLN A 823 -51.91 42.25 -0.59
C GLN A 823 -51.76 40.73 -0.78
N VAL A 824 -51.14 40.27 -1.87
CA VAL A 824 -50.84 38.84 -2.08
C VAL A 824 -50.01 38.32 -0.90
N ASN A 825 -50.43 37.22 -0.27
CA ASN A 825 -49.67 36.54 0.78
C ASN A 825 -48.72 35.51 0.13
N ASP A 826 -47.45 35.55 0.51
CA ASP A 826 -46.40 34.76 -0.16
C ASP A 826 -46.38 33.30 0.31
N GLU A 827 -46.76 33.03 1.56
CA GLU A 827 -46.93 31.67 2.08
C GLU A 827 -48.04 30.92 1.33
N ARG A 828 -49.18 31.59 1.07
CA ARG A 828 -50.29 31.04 0.27
C ARG A 828 -49.84 30.67 -1.14
N CYS A 829 -48.88 31.39 -1.72
CA CYS A 829 -48.32 31.09 -3.03
C CYS A 829 -47.45 29.82 -3.05
N GLU A 830 -46.90 29.39 -1.91
CA GLU A 830 -46.13 28.13 -1.82
C GLU A 830 -46.99 26.91 -2.19
N TRP A 831 -48.26 26.91 -1.78
CA TRP A 831 -49.23 25.80 -1.90
C TRP A 831 -49.73 25.48 -3.31
N LEU A 832 -49.36 26.27 -4.34
CA LEU A 832 -49.92 26.15 -5.71
C LEU A 832 -51.47 26.11 -5.73
N VAL A 833 -52.01 25.41 -6.73
CA VAL A 833 -53.40 24.92 -6.80
C VAL A 833 -53.44 23.45 -6.38
N PRO A 834 -54.58 22.92 -5.87
CA PRO A 834 -54.63 21.57 -5.30
C PRO A 834 -54.14 20.46 -6.24
N GLY A 835 -54.45 20.57 -7.54
CA GLY A 835 -54.07 19.59 -8.55
C GLY A 835 -52.58 19.49 -8.86
N MET A 836 -51.74 20.44 -8.42
CA MET A 836 -50.28 20.40 -8.58
C MET A 836 -49.53 20.19 -7.26
N LEU A 837 -50.25 20.06 -6.14
CA LEU A 837 -49.63 19.98 -4.81
C LEU A 837 -48.94 18.62 -4.57
N LYS A 838 -49.49 17.52 -5.10
CA LYS A 838 -48.92 16.16 -4.97
C LYS A 838 -47.49 16.11 -5.49
N ASP A 839 -47.26 16.64 -6.69
CA ASP A 839 -45.94 16.64 -7.35
C ASP A 839 -44.96 17.58 -6.66
N LYS A 840 -45.43 18.74 -6.18
CA LYS A 840 -44.60 19.66 -5.37
C LYS A 840 -44.13 19.01 -4.07
N VAL A 841 -45.04 18.35 -3.34
CA VAL A 841 -44.71 17.64 -2.10
C VAL A 841 -43.78 16.46 -2.38
N LEU A 842 -44.01 15.71 -3.46
CA LEU A 842 -43.13 14.61 -3.88
C LEU A 842 -41.72 15.10 -4.24
N ALA A 843 -41.59 16.23 -4.95
CA ALA A 843 -40.30 16.83 -5.28
C ALA A 843 -39.56 17.33 -4.02
N LEU A 844 -40.26 18.02 -3.11
CA LEU A 844 -39.72 18.43 -1.81
C LEU A 844 -39.21 17.22 -1.01
N VAL A 845 -40.02 16.17 -0.88
CA VAL A 845 -39.65 14.95 -0.14
C VAL A 845 -38.54 14.16 -0.84
N LYS A 846 -38.45 14.19 -2.17
CA LYS A 846 -37.30 13.66 -2.94
C LYS A 846 -36.01 14.44 -2.65
N SER A 847 -36.07 15.76 -2.42
CA SER A 847 -34.90 16.60 -2.13
C SER A 847 -34.26 16.36 -0.76
N LEU A 848 -35.00 15.75 0.19
CA LEU A 848 -34.50 15.41 1.51
C LEU A 848 -33.26 14.49 1.45
N HIS A 849 -32.34 14.68 2.40
CA HIS A 849 -31.18 13.81 2.57
C HIS A 849 -31.59 12.33 2.78
N GLN A 850 -30.71 11.39 2.40
CA GLN A 850 -31.00 9.95 2.32
C GLN A 850 -31.61 9.35 3.61
N ARG A 851 -31.21 9.84 4.79
CA ARG A 851 -31.58 9.27 6.10
C ARG A 851 -33.03 9.53 6.52
N PRO A 852 -33.59 10.76 6.44
CA PRO A 852 -35.03 10.96 6.55
C PRO A 852 -35.77 10.43 5.32
N ARG A 853 -35.24 10.62 4.11
CA ARG A 853 -35.91 10.18 2.87
C ARG A 853 -36.19 8.68 2.84
N SER A 854 -35.26 7.82 3.31
CA SER A 854 -35.48 6.37 3.37
C SER A 854 -36.58 5.93 4.35
N ARG A 855 -36.88 6.74 5.38
CA ARG A 855 -38.01 6.51 6.31
C ARG A 855 -39.37 6.96 5.76
N LEU A 856 -39.39 7.56 4.57
CA LEU A 856 -40.60 8.04 3.89
C LEU A 856 -40.92 7.25 2.62
N VAL A 857 -40.11 6.25 2.27
CA VAL A 857 -40.35 5.36 1.11
C VAL A 857 -41.53 4.43 1.43
N PRO A 858 -42.55 4.31 0.55
CA PRO A 858 -42.66 4.91 -0.79
C PRO A 858 -43.00 6.41 -0.79
N LEU A 859 -42.13 7.22 -1.40
CA LEU A 859 -42.28 8.70 -1.42
C LEU A 859 -43.59 9.18 -2.09
N PRO A 860 -44.10 8.55 -3.17
CA PRO A 860 -45.39 8.94 -3.77
C PRO A 860 -46.57 8.75 -2.81
N GLU A 861 -46.62 7.63 -2.09
CA GLU A 861 -47.65 7.33 -1.08
C GLU A 861 -47.59 8.31 0.09
N PHE A 862 -46.38 8.68 0.54
CA PHE A 862 -46.21 9.74 1.53
C PHE A 862 -46.85 11.05 1.05
N ALA A 863 -46.56 11.48 -0.19
CA ALA A 863 -47.02 12.76 -0.74
C ALA A 863 -48.55 12.77 -0.93
N GLU A 864 -49.12 11.68 -1.43
CA GLU A 864 -50.56 11.42 -1.54
C GLU A 864 -51.27 11.53 -0.18
N SER A 865 -50.71 10.85 0.83
CA SER A 865 -51.23 10.85 2.20
C SER A 865 -51.15 12.24 2.85
N PHE A 866 -50.07 13.00 2.61
CA PHE A 866 -49.95 14.38 3.09
C PHE A 866 -51.01 15.29 2.48
N VAL A 867 -51.16 15.28 1.14
CA VAL A 867 -52.14 16.15 0.44
C VAL A 867 -53.58 15.80 0.85
N THR A 868 -53.88 14.51 1.02
CA THR A 868 -55.19 14.04 1.49
C THR A 868 -55.49 14.53 2.91
N GLY A 869 -54.55 14.37 3.85
CA GLY A 869 -54.72 14.83 5.23
C GLY A 869 -54.86 16.34 5.37
N ILE A 870 -54.14 17.14 4.58
CA ILE A 870 -54.30 18.61 4.54
C ILE A 870 -55.71 19.00 4.04
N ARG A 871 -56.23 18.30 3.02
CA ARG A 871 -57.56 18.53 2.45
C ARG A 871 -58.66 18.18 3.46
N GLU A 872 -58.53 17.06 4.17
CA GLU A 872 -59.49 16.62 5.19
C GLU A 872 -59.47 17.50 6.44
N ALA A 873 -58.29 17.97 6.86
CA ALA A 873 -58.14 18.92 7.96
C ALA A 873 -58.56 20.36 7.61
N GLY A 874 -58.90 20.65 6.35
CA GLY A 874 -59.29 21.99 5.88
C GLY A 874 -58.18 23.04 5.94
N THR A 875 -56.91 22.63 6.04
CA THR A 875 -55.75 23.53 6.29
C THR A 875 -55.05 24.01 5.02
N PHE A 876 -55.51 23.61 3.84
CA PHE A 876 -54.91 23.96 2.56
C PHE A 876 -54.78 25.48 2.35
N GLY A 877 -53.55 25.96 2.19
CA GLY A 877 -53.26 27.37 1.98
C GLY A 877 -53.13 28.22 3.25
N GLY A 878 -53.20 27.61 4.44
CA GLY A 878 -52.94 28.28 5.73
C GLY A 878 -51.48 28.18 6.14
N GLY A 879 -50.81 29.32 6.34
CA GLY A 879 -49.38 29.39 6.66
C GLY A 879 -48.48 28.83 5.55
N SER A 880 -47.23 28.53 5.88
CA SER A 880 -46.27 27.95 4.93
C SER A 880 -46.50 26.46 4.67
N LEU A 881 -46.40 26.06 3.40
CA LEU A 881 -46.40 24.66 2.97
C LEU A 881 -45.22 23.90 3.58
N VAL A 882 -44.04 24.53 3.66
CA VAL A 882 -42.83 23.85 4.15
C VAL A 882 -42.96 23.55 5.64
N ASP A 883 -43.56 24.43 6.44
CA ASP A 883 -43.74 24.21 7.88
C ASP A 883 -44.82 23.14 8.17
N ALA A 884 -45.89 23.11 7.38
CA ALA A 884 -46.87 22.02 7.41
C ALA A 884 -46.23 20.66 7.07
N LEU A 885 -45.36 20.64 6.05
CA LEU A 885 -44.64 19.44 5.62
C LEU A 885 -43.59 18.99 6.65
N LEU A 886 -42.81 19.93 7.21
CA LEU A 886 -41.84 19.69 8.29
C LEU A 886 -42.47 18.95 9.47
N LYS A 887 -43.66 19.39 9.91
CA LYS A 887 -44.38 18.77 11.02
C LYS A 887 -44.67 17.30 10.74
N VAL A 888 -45.36 17.00 9.63
CA VAL A 888 -45.75 15.62 9.27
C VAL A 888 -44.52 14.73 9.01
N VAL A 889 -43.44 15.31 8.47
CA VAL A 889 -42.18 14.61 8.20
C VAL A 889 -41.38 14.34 9.48
N ARG A 890 -41.32 15.26 10.44
CA ARG A 890 -40.76 15.00 11.79
C ARG A 890 -41.58 13.93 12.51
N ASP A 891 -42.91 14.07 12.51
CA ASP A 891 -43.84 13.15 13.18
C ASP A 891 -43.71 11.70 12.65
N ARG A 892 -43.63 11.50 11.32
CA ARG A 892 -43.43 10.17 10.73
C ARG A 892 -42.02 9.62 10.87
N THR A 893 -40.97 10.44 10.69
CA THR A 893 -39.59 9.93 10.69
C THR A 893 -38.98 9.78 12.07
N GLN A 894 -39.49 10.50 13.09
CA GLN A 894 -38.86 10.64 14.41
C GLN A 894 -37.38 11.06 14.30
N LEU A 895 -37.10 11.95 13.35
CA LEU A 895 -35.82 12.63 13.17
C LEU A 895 -36.05 14.14 13.24
N ASP A 896 -35.07 14.88 13.75
CA ASP A 896 -35.10 16.33 13.58
C ASP A 896 -34.76 16.68 12.12
N ILE A 897 -35.60 17.52 11.53
CA ILE A 897 -35.59 17.90 10.12
C ILE A 897 -35.95 19.40 10.09
N LYS A 898 -35.14 20.19 9.39
CA LYS A 898 -35.17 21.65 9.37
C LYS A 898 -35.69 22.16 8.03
N ARG A 899 -36.18 23.40 7.97
CA ARG A 899 -36.72 24.02 6.73
C ARG A 899 -35.74 23.95 5.56
N ALA A 900 -34.44 24.08 5.85
CA ALA A 900 -33.36 23.98 4.88
C ALA A 900 -33.08 22.56 4.35
N ASP A 901 -33.63 21.48 4.93
CA ASP A 901 -33.50 20.12 4.39
C ASP A 901 -34.32 19.94 3.10
N PHE A 902 -35.38 20.72 2.93
CA PHE A 902 -36.18 20.79 1.71
C PHE A 902 -35.54 21.76 0.71
N LYS A 903 -34.90 21.22 -0.34
CA LYS A 903 -34.14 22.00 -1.33
C LYS A 903 -35.08 22.58 -2.40
N LEU A 904 -35.72 23.71 -2.08
CA LEU A 904 -36.63 24.45 -2.97
C LEU A 904 -35.96 24.81 -4.33
N ASP A 905 -34.65 25.04 -4.32
CA ASP A 905 -33.79 25.27 -5.49
C ASP A 905 -33.73 24.08 -6.47
N GLN A 906 -34.05 22.86 -6.02
CA GLN A 906 -34.00 21.64 -6.83
C GLN A 906 -35.36 21.29 -7.46
N LEU A 907 -36.40 22.07 -7.21
CA LEU A 907 -37.72 21.86 -7.81
C LEU A 907 -37.80 22.42 -9.23
N PRO A 908 -38.34 21.66 -10.21
CA PRO A 908 -38.68 22.18 -11.53
C PRO A 908 -39.52 23.47 -11.49
N PRO A 909 -39.30 24.44 -12.40
CA PRO A 909 -39.96 25.76 -12.35
C PRO A 909 -41.49 25.73 -12.31
N HIS A 910 -42.14 24.74 -12.96
CA HIS A 910 -43.60 24.60 -12.94
C HIS A 910 -44.20 24.29 -11.55
N LEU A 911 -43.37 23.85 -10.58
CA LEU A 911 -43.78 23.68 -9.18
C LEU A 911 -43.78 25.00 -8.39
N PHE A 912 -43.61 26.13 -9.08
CA PHE A 912 -43.83 27.49 -8.56
C PHE A 912 -44.84 28.23 -9.43
N MET A 913 -45.77 28.96 -8.79
CA MET A 913 -46.68 29.84 -9.51
C MET A 913 -45.88 30.87 -10.32
N ASN A 914 -46.21 31.02 -11.60
CA ASN A 914 -45.83 32.20 -12.36
C ASN A 914 -46.87 33.29 -12.12
N PHE A 915 -46.45 34.54 -11.98
CA PHE A 915 -47.34 35.68 -11.77
C PHE A 915 -47.26 36.62 -12.97
N ARG A 916 -48.41 37.16 -13.38
CA ARG A 916 -48.56 38.19 -14.41
C ARG A 916 -49.29 39.37 -13.80
N VAL A 917 -48.59 40.48 -13.59
CA VAL A 917 -49.18 41.72 -13.04
C VAL A 917 -49.81 42.52 -14.18
N VAL A 918 -51.04 43.00 -14.01
CA VAL A 918 -51.78 43.79 -15.01
C VAL A 918 -52.33 45.10 -14.45
N ASP A 919 -52.44 46.12 -15.29
CA ASP A 919 -53.16 47.36 -14.99
C ASP A 919 -54.70 47.19 -15.09
N ASP A 920 -55.45 48.26 -14.82
CA ASP A 920 -56.92 48.27 -14.87
C ASP A 920 -57.49 48.10 -16.30
N ASN A 921 -56.64 48.22 -17.34
CA ASN A 921 -56.98 47.95 -18.74
C ASN A 921 -56.57 46.52 -19.17
N GLY A 922 -56.03 45.71 -18.26
CA GLY A 922 -55.52 44.36 -18.55
C GLY A 922 -54.14 44.32 -19.22
N ARG A 923 -53.44 45.46 -19.34
CA ARG A 923 -52.08 45.52 -19.89
C ARG A 923 -51.09 44.93 -18.90
N GLN A 924 -50.26 44.00 -19.35
CA GLN A 924 -49.20 43.42 -18.54
C GLN A 924 -48.12 44.46 -18.18
N LEU A 925 -47.81 44.56 -16.89
CA LEU A 925 -46.79 45.44 -16.33
C LEU A 925 -45.52 44.68 -15.88
N GLY A 926 -45.66 43.42 -15.48
CA GLY A 926 -44.54 42.56 -15.07
C GLY A 926 -44.93 41.09 -15.06
N THR A 927 -43.94 40.20 -15.12
CA THR A 927 -44.16 38.74 -15.06
C THR A 927 -42.99 38.02 -14.41
N GLY A 928 -43.25 36.92 -13.69
CA GLY A 928 -42.20 36.07 -13.11
C GLY A 928 -42.70 35.21 -11.95
N ARG A 929 -41.89 34.24 -11.52
CA ARG A 929 -42.24 33.28 -10.44
C ARG A 929 -41.94 33.77 -9.02
N ASN A 930 -41.23 34.89 -8.88
CA ASN A 930 -40.92 35.51 -7.59
C ASN A 930 -41.86 36.70 -7.33
N ILE A 931 -42.90 36.46 -6.53
CA ILE A 931 -43.89 37.47 -6.14
C ILE A 931 -43.30 38.61 -5.29
N ALA A 932 -42.27 38.34 -4.48
CA ALA A 932 -41.59 39.35 -3.67
C ALA A 932 -40.75 40.31 -4.54
N ALA A 933 -40.12 39.79 -5.61
CA ALA A 933 -39.44 40.63 -6.60
C ALA A 933 -40.43 41.54 -7.35
N LEU A 934 -41.58 41.01 -7.78
CA LEU A 934 -42.64 41.81 -8.43
C LEU A 934 -43.21 42.88 -7.48
N LYS A 935 -43.36 42.57 -6.18
CA LYS A 935 -43.70 43.57 -5.15
C LYS A 935 -42.61 44.63 -4.95
N ALA A 936 -41.33 44.28 -5.05
CA ALA A 936 -40.24 45.26 -4.94
C ALA A 936 -40.21 46.22 -6.14
N GLU A 937 -40.44 45.69 -7.35
CA GLU A 937 -40.44 46.46 -8.60
C GLU A 937 -41.70 47.32 -8.78
N LEU A 938 -42.88 46.71 -8.65
CA LEU A 938 -44.16 47.34 -8.96
C LEU A 938 -44.96 47.78 -7.71
N GLY A 939 -44.52 47.46 -6.50
CA GLY A 939 -45.25 47.73 -5.26
C GLY A 939 -45.49 49.23 -4.97
N GLY A 940 -44.61 50.10 -5.47
CA GLY A 940 -44.83 51.55 -5.44
C GLY A 940 -46.00 51.97 -6.33
N GLN A 941 -46.06 51.45 -7.56
CA GLN A 941 -47.16 51.69 -8.49
C GLN A 941 -48.47 51.08 -7.97
N ALA A 942 -48.40 49.88 -7.39
CA ALA A 942 -49.52 49.21 -6.71
C ALA A 942 -50.09 50.02 -5.55
N ARG A 943 -49.24 50.72 -4.77
CA ARG A 943 -49.70 51.60 -3.69
C ARG A 943 -50.47 52.80 -4.24
N SER A 944 -49.98 53.42 -5.32
CA SER A 944 -50.67 54.53 -5.99
C SER A 944 -51.98 54.10 -6.67
N ALA A 945 -51.99 52.95 -7.34
CA ALA A 945 -53.20 52.40 -7.98
C ALA A 945 -54.27 52.04 -6.94
N PHE A 946 -53.87 51.44 -5.81
CA PHE A 946 -54.78 51.16 -4.69
C PHE A 946 -55.35 52.46 -4.08
N GLN A 947 -54.55 53.52 -3.96
CA GLN A 947 -55.02 54.83 -3.49
C GLN A 947 -55.98 55.51 -4.50
N ALA A 948 -55.73 55.39 -5.81
CA ALA A 948 -56.63 55.89 -6.84
C ALA A 948 -57.99 55.18 -6.84
N LEU A 949 -58.01 53.84 -6.71
CA LEU A 949 -59.22 53.05 -6.55
C LEU A 949 -59.97 53.37 -5.25
N ALA A 950 -59.26 53.62 -4.15
CA ALA A 950 -59.85 54.00 -2.87
C ALA A 950 -60.53 55.39 -2.90
N ALA A 951 -60.11 56.29 -3.79
CA ALA A 951 -60.72 57.61 -3.97
C ALA A 951 -62.02 57.61 -4.81
N LEU A 952 -62.42 56.46 -5.38
CA LEU A 952 -63.42 56.36 -6.46
C LEU A 952 -64.76 55.71 -6.07
N ARG A 953 -65.17 55.73 -4.78
CA ARG A 953 -66.51 55.28 -4.35
C ARG A 953 -67.19 56.18 -3.30
N PRO A 954 -68.47 56.57 -3.50
CA PRO A 954 -69.27 57.28 -2.50
C PRO A 954 -70.02 56.35 -1.52
N THR A 955 -70.67 56.97 -0.53
CA THR A 955 -71.55 56.41 0.54
C THR A 955 -72.90 55.90 -0.01
N VAL A 956 -73.85 55.27 0.73
CA VAL A 956 -74.23 55.18 2.18
C VAL A 956 -74.75 53.73 2.48
N ALA A 957 -75.31 53.27 3.63
CA ALA A 957 -75.85 53.83 4.90
C ALA A 957 -75.60 52.82 6.08
N ALA A 958 -75.56 53.22 7.37
CA ALA A 958 -76.63 53.42 8.38
C ALA A 958 -77.45 52.14 8.75
N ALA A 959 -77.41 51.55 9.97
CA ALA A 959 -77.59 52.04 11.38
C ALA A 959 -79.08 52.07 11.84
N PRO A 960 -79.47 52.21 13.15
CA PRO A 960 -78.73 52.27 14.45
C PRO A 960 -79.00 50.97 15.31
N LYS A 961 -78.88 50.81 16.64
CA LYS A 961 -78.72 51.63 17.89
C LYS A 961 -77.57 51.09 18.80
N VAL A 962 -77.09 51.65 19.94
CA VAL A 962 -77.58 52.40 21.15
C VAL A 962 -78.33 51.49 22.17
N GLU A 963 -77.92 51.30 23.44
CA GLU A 963 -77.77 52.22 24.61
C GLU A 963 -76.92 51.57 25.77
N VAL A 964 -76.41 52.20 26.87
CA VAL A 964 -76.56 53.57 27.44
C VAL A 964 -75.41 54.04 28.40
N THR A 965 -75.27 55.36 28.60
CA THR A 965 -74.59 56.14 29.70
C THR A 965 -73.06 56.13 29.92
N ALA A 966 -72.59 57.20 30.60
CA ALA A 966 -71.18 57.50 30.93
C ALA A 966 -71.03 58.33 32.22
N GLY A 967 -69.80 58.37 32.76
CA GLY A 967 -69.27 59.45 33.63
C GLY A 967 -69.27 59.20 35.15
N PRO A 968 -68.55 60.04 35.94
CA PRO A 968 -67.85 61.27 35.56
C PRO A 968 -66.32 61.27 35.87
N SER A 969 -65.73 62.46 35.97
CA SER A 969 -64.31 62.78 36.18
C SER A 969 -63.78 62.56 37.62
N ARG A 970 -62.44 62.47 37.78
CA ARG A 970 -61.62 63.42 38.58
C ARG A 970 -60.11 63.10 38.64
N GLU A 971 -59.33 64.19 38.76
CA GLU A 971 -58.09 64.43 39.53
C GLU A 971 -56.90 63.42 39.57
N ALA A 972 -55.69 63.99 39.63
CA ALA A 972 -54.44 63.31 39.99
C ALA A 972 -54.01 63.70 41.43
N PRO A 973 -53.15 62.90 42.07
CA PRO A 973 -51.74 63.30 42.25
C PRO A 973 -50.77 62.10 42.05
N GLY A 974 -49.44 62.24 42.00
CA GLY A 974 -48.58 63.41 42.22
C GLY A 974 -47.69 63.26 43.46
N ARG A 975 -46.42 62.88 43.29
CA ARG A 975 -45.33 63.15 44.27
C ARG A 975 -43.95 62.89 43.69
N ALA A 976 -43.00 63.76 44.05
CA ALA A 976 -41.57 63.49 44.03
C ALA A 976 -41.06 63.42 45.48
N ALA A 977 -39.92 62.76 45.71
CA ALA A 977 -38.86 63.11 46.69
C ALA A 977 -37.97 61.89 47.00
N PRO A 978 -36.67 62.10 47.35
CA PRO A 978 -35.74 63.12 46.86
C PRO A 978 -34.42 62.40 46.37
N PRO A 979 -33.21 63.01 46.32
CA PRO A 979 -32.05 62.41 45.64
C PRO A 979 -31.12 61.65 46.62
N VAL A 980 -29.89 61.27 46.26
CA VAL A 980 -28.68 62.12 46.31
C VAL A 980 -27.56 61.52 45.45
N LYS A 981 -26.86 62.38 44.69
CA LYS A 981 -25.47 62.31 44.15
C LYS A 981 -24.86 60.90 43.94
N ALA A 982 -24.57 60.48 42.70
CA ALA A 982 -23.41 60.90 41.88
C ALA A 982 -22.05 60.39 42.44
N PRO A 983 -21.06 60.00 41.60
CA PRO A 983 -20.79 60.62 40.30
C PRO A 983 -20.47 59.68 39.12
N ALA A 984 -20.54 60.24 37.91
CA ALA A 984 -19.71 59.84 36.76
C ALA A 984 -18.37 60.63 36.84
N PRO A 985 -17.26 60.25 36.16
CA PRO A 985 -17.22 59.39 34.98
C PRO A 985 -16.08 58.34 34.91
N ALA A 986 -16.25 57.39 33.99
CA ALA A 986 -15.17 56.75 33.22
C ALA A 986 -15.75 56.29 31.87
N PRO A 987 -14.98 56.31 30.76
CA PRO A 987 -15.52 56.00 29.44
C PRO A 987 -15.78 54.50 29.28
N ALA A 988 -16.93 54.15 28.67
CA ALA A 988 -17.16 52.81 28.17
C ALA A 988 -16.24 52.56 26.96
N THR A 989 -15.17 51.79 27.16
CA THR A 989 -14.30 51.27 26.11
C THR A 989 -15.10 50.44 25.09
N PRO A 990 -14.66 50.34 23.81
CA PRO A 990 -15.31 49.47 22.84
C PRO A 990 -15.37 48.03 23.36
N ALA A 991 -16.49 47.33 23.13
CA ALA A 991 -16.60 45.91 23.47
C ALA A 991 -15.49 45.12 22.75
N ALA A 992 -14.67 44.41 23.52
CA ALA A 992 -13.50 43.73 22.99
C ALA A 992 -13.90 42.52 22.11
N GLU A 993 -13.18 42.30 21.01
CA GLU A 993 -13.30 41.07 20.22
C GLU A 993 -12.98 39.86 21.12
N VAL A 994 -13.93 38.92 21.24
CA VAL A 994 -13.73 37.70 22.02
C VAL A 994 -12.83 36.76 21.22
N LYS A 995 -11.65 36.47 21.78
CA LYS A 995 -10.61 35.65 21.13
C LYS A 995 -10.76 34.19 21.50
N HIS A 996 -10.78 33.30 20.51
CA HIS A 996 -10.95 31.87 20.71
C HIS A 996 -9.74 31.07 20.20
N THR A 997 -9.29 30.10 21.01
CA THR A 997 -8.18 29.17 20.68
C THR A 997 -8.58 27.69 20.80
N ASP A 998 -9.71 27.40 21.46
CA ASP A 998 -10.49 26.16 21.41
C ASP A 998 -11.96 26.50 21.15
N TRP A 999 -12.79 25.51 20.81
CA TRP A 999 -14.22 25.67 20.57
C TRP A 999 -14.97 26.08 21.85
N THR A 1000 -15.16 27.39 22.02
CA THR A 1000 -15.58 28.02 23.29
C THR A 1000 -16.74 29.02 23.12
N PHE A 1001 -17.36 29.04 21.94
CA PHE A 1001 -18.36 30.03 21.50
C PHE A 1001 -19.78 29.45 21.31
N GLY A 1002 -20.03 28.21 21.74
CA GLY A 1002 -21.33 27.53 21.57
C GLY A 1002 -21.48 26.85 20.20
N GLU A 1003 -22.71 26.47 19.85
CA GLU A 1003 -23.06 26.02 18.49
C GLU A 1003 -23.09 27.23 17.54
N LEU A 1004 -22.60 27.08 16.31
CA LEU A 1004 -22.68 28.14 15.30
C LEU A 1004 -23.98 28.01 14.49
N PRO A 1005 -24.94 28.95 14.63
CA PRO A 1005 -26.20 28.89 13.90
C PRO A 1005 -26.01 29.26 12.42
N GLU A 1006 -26.97 28.90 11.56
CA GLU A 1006 -26.96 29.26 10.13
C GLU A 1006 -27.00 30.78 9.90
N LEU A 1007 -27.67 31.53 10.79
CA LEU A 1007 -27.71 32.99 10.83
C LEU A 1007 -27.50 33.48 12.27
N MET A 1008 -26.79 34.60 12.42
CA MET A 1008 -26.47 35.23 13.70
C MET A 1008 -26.77 36.73 13.65
N GLU A 1009 -27.45 37.25 14.69
CA GLU A 1009 -27.65 38.69 14.87
C GLU A 1009 -26.47 39.30 15.63
N VAL A 1010 -25.88 40.37 15.10
CA VAL A 1010 -24.82 41.15 15.76
C VAL A 1010 -25.20 42.62 15.80
N ARG A 1011 -25.24 43.20 17.00
CA ARG A 1011 -25.41 44.64 17.18
C ARG A 1011 -24.06 45.36 17.08
N ARG A 1012 -23.92 46.23 16.08
CA ARG A 1012 -22.84 47.25 16.02
C ARG A 1012 -23.46 48.62 16.24
N GLY A 1013 -23.31 49.14 17.46
CA GLY A 1013 -23.98 50.37 17.88
C GLY A 1013 -25.51 50.25 17.83
N ASN A 1014 -26.18 51.22 17.21
CA ASN A 1014 -27.64 51.26 17.08
C ASN A 1014 -28.22 50.43 15.91
N GLN A 1015 -27.39 49.64 15.21
CA GLN A 1015 -27.85 48.75 14.13
C GLN A 1015 -27.68 47.27 14.52
N THR A 1016 -28.74 46.48 14.34
CA THR A 1016 -28.67 45.01 14.30
C THR A 1016 -28.39 44.59 12.86
N LEU A 1017 -27.33 43.82 12.66
CA LEU A 1017 -27.01 43.15 11.40
C LEU A 1017 -27.31 41.66 11.54
N VAL A 1018 -27.93 41.06 10.52
CA VAL A 1018 -28.24 39.62 10.47
C VAL A 1018 -27.50 39.02 9.28
N GLY A 1019 -26.81 37.91 9.48
CA GLY A 1019 -26.05 37.25 8.42
C GLY A 1019 -25.40 35.95 8.87
N PHE A 1020 -24.55 35.38 8.03
CA PHE A 1020 -23.94 34.07 8.20
C PHE A 1020 -22.67 34.16 9.07
N PRO A 1021 -22.57 33.46 10.21
CA PRO A 1021 -21.40 33.52 11.09
C PRO A 1021 -20.25 32.65 10.59
N ALA A 1022 -19.06 33.21 10.53
CA ALA A 1022 -17.84 32.55 10.08
C ALA A 1022 -16.72 32.67 11.12
N LEU A 1023 -15.95 31.59 11.29
CA LEU A 1023 -14.67 31.64 12.00
C LEU A 1023 -13.64 32.37 11.14
N ILE A 1024 -13.03 33.41 11.67
CA ILE A 1024 -12.01 34.21 10.98
C ILE A 1024 -10.64 33.95 11.58
N ASP A 1025 -9.69 33.58 10.71
CA ASP A 1025 -8.29 33.45 11.05
C ASP A 1025 -7.68 34.82 11.42
N ARG A 1026 -7.24 34.97 12.67
CA ARG A 1026 -6.47 36.12 13.18
C ARG A 1026 -5.01 35.75 13.51
N GLY A 1027 -4.53 34.58 13.10
CA GLY A 1027 -3.14 34.14 13.22
C GLY A 1027 -2.82 33.32 14.49
N ASP A 1028 -2.97 33.92 15.67
CA ASP A 1028 -2.76 33.26 16.97
C ASP A 1028 -4.05 32.78 17.64
N HIS A 1029 -5.19 33.30 17.19
CA HIS A 1029 -6.56 32.98 17.61
C HIS A 1029 -7.52 33.03 16.41
N VAL A 1030 -8.79 32.72 16.66
CA VAL A 1030 -9.92 33.01 15.75
C VAL A 1030 -10.95 33.88 16.44
N VAL A 1031 -11.76 34.59 15.64
CA VAL A 1031 -12.96 35.31 16.09
C VAL A 1031 -14.17 34.87 15.27
N VAL A 1032 -15.38 35.11 15.77
CA VAL A 1032 -16.62 34.94 14.99
C VAL A 1032 -16.98 36.29 14.39
N GLU A 1033 -17.06 36.38 13.07
CA GLU A 1033 -17.62 37.54 12.34
C GLU A 1033 -18.85 37.11 11.53
N VAL A 1034 -19.69 38.07 11.17
CA VAL A 1034 -20.95 37.84 10.43
C VAL A 1034 -20.89 38.50 9.06
N PHE A 1035 -21.28 37.76 8.03
CA PHE A 1035 -21.23 38.15 6.62
C PHE A 1035 -22.63 38.18 6.00
N ASP A 1036 -22.81 39.07 5.04
CA ASP A 1036 -24.01 39.20 4.21
C ASP A 1036 -24.10 38.09 3.14
N GLU A 1037 -22.97 37.72 2.52
CA GLU A 1037 -22.92 36.64 1.52
C GLU A 1037 -22.54 35.26 2.12
N PRO A 1038 -23.33 34.19 1.87
CA PRO A 1038 -23.09 32.87 2.45
C PRO A 1038 -21.84 32.17 1.89
N ASP A 1039 -21.51 32.35 0.62
CA ASP A 1039 -20.31 31.75 0.01
C ASP A 1039 -19.02 32.39 0.55
N VAL A 1040 -19.06 33.70 0.80
CA VAL A 1040 -17.98 34.42 1.50
C VAL A 1040 -17.87 33.90 2.93
N ALA A 1041 -18.98 33.76 3.66
CA ALA A 1041 -19.00 33.20 5.00
C ALA A 1041 -18.41 31.78 5.06
N ALA A 1042 -18.84 30.87 4.17
CA ALA A 1042 -18.37 29.49 4.13
C ALA A 1042 -16.87 29.39 3.80
N SER A 1043 -16.40 30.16 2.81
CA SER A 1043 -14.99 30.25 2.42
C SER A 1043 -14.10 30.76 3.57
N ARG A 1044 -14.55 31.83 4.25
CA ARG A 1044 -13.86 32.38 5.43
C ARG A 1044 -13.88 31.40 6.61
N HIS A 1045 -15.05 30.83 6.92
CA HIS A 1045 -15.26 29.87 8.00
C HIS A 1045 -14.31 28.67 7.85
N ARG A 1046 -14.18 28.09 6.65
CA ARG A 1046 -13.30 26.93 6.43
C ARG A 1046 -11.83 27.26 6.75
N ALA A 1047 -11.37 28.47 6.40
CA ALA A 1047 -10.03 28.94 6.75
C ALA A 1047 -9.84 29.18 8.26
N GLY A 1048 -10.80 29.82 8.94
CA GLY A 1048 -10.75 30.00 10.40
C GLY A 1048 -10.88 28.69 11.18
N LEU A 1049 -11.69 27.75 10.71
CA LEU A 1049 -11.77 26.41 11.29
C LEU A 1049 -10.44 25.65 11.13
N ARG A 1050 -9.76 25.79 9.99
CA ARG A 1050 -8.41 25.26 9.77
C ARG A 1050 -7.40 25.86 10.76
N ARG A 1051 -7.49 27.16 11.05
CA ARG A 1051 -6.71 27.80 12.11
C ARG A 1051 -7.03 27.21 13.47
N LEU A 1052 -8.30 27.05 13.82
CA LEU A 1052 -8.73 26.49 15.12
C LEU A 1052 -8.22 25.06 15.32
N VAL A 1053 -8.26 24.22 14.27
CA VAL A 1053 -7.59 22.90 14.25
C VAL A 1053 -6.08 23.04 14.49
N ALA A 1054 -5.39 23.91 13.74
CA ALA A 1054 -3.95 24.10 13.87
C ALA A 1054 -3.52 24.57 15.27
N LEU A 1055 -4.35 25.36 15.96
CA LEU A 1055 -4.14 25.78 17.35
C LEU A 1055 -4.22 24.59 18.34
N GLN A 1056 -5.07 23.60 18.07
CA GLN A 1056 -5.24 22.39 18.90
C GLN A 1056 -4.19 21.29 18.68
N ILE A 1057 -3.46 21.31 17.56
CA ILE A 1057 -2.44 20.29 17.23
C ILE A 1057 -1.05 20.87 16.94
N ARG A 1058 -0.71 22.01 17.55
CA ARG A 1058 0.55 22.77 17.36
C ARG A 1058 1.81 21.89 17.33
N ASP A 1059 1.97 20.93 18.23
CA ASP A 1059 3.19 20.12 18.29
C ASP A 1059 3.25 19.02 17.22
N ALA A 1060 2.09 18.48 16.80
CA ALA A 1060 2.01 17.59 15.64
C ALA A 1060 2.34 18.34 14.34
N LEU A 1061 1.96 19.63 14.24
CA LEU A 1061 2.33 20.49 13.12
C LEU A 1061 3.83 20.85 13.12
N LYS A 1062 4.41 21.25 14.26
CA LYS A 1062 5.88 21.46 14.38
C LYS A 1062 6.68 20.20 14.02
N TYR A 1063 6.16 19.02 14.36
CA TYR A 1063 6.76 17.75 13.93
C TYR A 1063 6.62 17.58 12.41
N LEU A 1064 5.42 17.78 11.86
CA LEU A 1064 5.15 17.60 10.43
C LEU A 1064 5.99 18.54 9.56
N GLU A 1065 6.05 19.83 9.88
CA GLU A 1065 6.80 20.87 9.17
C GLU A 1065 8.31 20.58 9.06
N LYS A 1066 8.85 19.78 9.98
CA LYS A 1066 10.25 19.31 9.99
C LYS A 1066 10.45 17.97 9.27
N ASN A 1067 9.40 17.19 9.09
CA ASN A 1067 9.46 15.80 8.61
C ASN A 1067 8.74 15.59 7.25
N ILE A 1068 8.42 16.64 6.50
CA ILE A 1068 7.90 16.51 5.13
C ILE A 1068 8.99 15.87 4.24
N PRO A 1069 8.76 14.68 3.65
CA PRO A 1069 9.76 13.99 2.84
C PRO A 1069 10.10 14.77 1.57
N ASP A 1070 11.36 14.69 1.14
CA ASP A 1070 11.90 15.32 -0.07
C ASP A 1070 11.70 16.86 -0.19
N LEU A 1071 11.32 17.56 0.89
CA LEU A 1071 10.97 19.00 0.82
C LEU A 1071 12.08 19.88 0.20
N GLN A 1072 13.36 19.62 0.50
CA GLN A 1072 14.48 20.36 -0.09
C GLN A 1072 14.65 20.09 -1.60
N LYS A 1073 14.33 18.88 -2.06
CA LYS A 1073 14.34 18.53 -3.48
C LYS A 1073 13.15 19.15 -4.21
N MET A 1074 11.97 19.17 -3.58
CA MET A 1074 10.79 19.87 -4.11
C MET A 1074 11.03 21.38 -4.20
N ALA A 1075 11.63 21.97 -3.16
CA ALA A 1075 12.03 23.38 -3.13
C ALA A 1075 12.91 23.80 -4.32
N ALA A 1076 13.94 23.00 -4.63
CA ALA A 1076 14.83 23.28 -5.76
C ALA A 1076 14.09 23.31 -7.12
N LEU A 1077 13.07 22.47 -7.30
CA LEU A 1077 12.23 22.44 -8.51
C LEU A 1077 11.20 23.57 -8.53
N TYR A 1078 10.68 23.95 -7.37
CA TYR A 1078 9.66 24.99 -7.17
C TYR A 1078 10.22 26.43 -7.13
N MET A 1079 11.55 26.60 -7.04
CA MET A 1079 12.22 27.90 -6.91
C MET A 1079 11.84 28.95 -7.97
N ASN A 1080 11.46 28.52 -9.18
CA ASN A 1080 11.00 29.41 -10.27
C ASN A 1080 9.51 29.81 -10.17
N VAL A 1081 8.81 29.34 -9.13
CA VAL A 1081 7.35 29.50 -8.91
C VAL A 1081 7.08 30.12 -7.54
N GLY A 1082 7.84 29.77 -6.51
CA GLY A 1082 7.73 30.36 -5.17
C GLY A 1082 8.80 29.88 -4.19
N THR A 1083 8.60 30.17 -2.90
CA THR A 1083 9.56 29.88 -1.82
C THR A 1083 9.30 28.55 -1.11
N VAL A 1084 10.32 28.03 -0.40
CA VAL A 1084 10.25 26.77 0.36
C VAL A 1084 9.09 26.77 1.35
N ASP A 1085 8.89 27.88 2.06
CA ASP A 1085 7.87 27.98 3.11
C ASP A 1085 6.46 28.19 2.56
N GLU A 1086 6.31 28.83 1.39
CA GLU A 1086 5.05 28.83 0.65
C GLU A 1086 4.67 27.42 0.17
N LEU A 1087 5.63 26.58 -0.21
CA LEU A 1087 5.37 25.19 -0.58
C LEU A 1087 5.04 24.34 0.65
N ARG A 1088 5.83 24.48 1.73
CA ARG A 1088 5.61 23.82 3.03
C ARG A 1088 4.21 24.12 3.55
N SER A 1089 3.82 25.39 3.57
CA SER A 1089 2.49 25.86 4.00
C SER A 1089 1.38 25.24 3.16
N GLN A 1090 1.50 25.17 1.82
CA GLN A 1090 0.44 24.55 1.01
C GLN A 1090 0.28 23.04 1.25
N ILE A 1091 1.39 22.32 1.49
CA ILE A 1091 1.34 20.88 1.82
C ILE A 1091 0.67 20.68 3.18
N VAL A 1092 0.98 21.52 4.17
CA VAL A 1092 0.36 21.47 5.51
C VAL A 1092 -1.11 21.89 5.47
N ASP A 1093 -1.45 22.97 4.77
CA ASP A 1093 -2.81 23.43 4.51
C ASP A 1093 -3.69 22.29 3.97
N LEU A 1094 -3.28 21.69 2.85
CA LEU A 1094 -4.02 20.61 2.20
C LEU A 1094 -4.07 19.32 3.06
N ALA A 1095 -3.05 19.07 3.87
CA ALA A 1095 -3.05 17.95 4.82
C ALA A 1095 -4.04 18.18 5.97
N LEU A 1096 -4.16 19.40 6.48
CA LEU A 1096 -5.19 19.78 7.46
C LEU A 1096 -6.59 19.67 6.86
N ASP A 1097 -6.78 20.20 5.66
CA ASP A 1097 -8.07 20.18 4.95
C ASP A 1097 -8.55 18.74 4.73
N ARG A 1098 -7.67 17.82 4.29
CA ARG A 1098 -7.97 16.38 4.12
C ARG A 1098 -8.09 15.61 5.44
N ALA A 1099 -7.33 15.96 6.47
CA ALA A 1099 -7.33 15.22 7.74
C ALA A 1099 -8.47 15.61 8.69
N PHE A 1100 -8.97 16.85 8.63
CA PHE A 1100 -9.95 17.38 9.58
C PHE A 1100 -11.19 18.00 8.92
N LEU A 1101 -11.06 18.65 7.76
CA LEU A 1101 -12.13 19.48 7.16
C LEU A 1101 -12.88 18.78 6.01
N ALA A 1102 -12.98 17.45 6.03
CA ALA A 1102 -13.97 16.76 5.20
C ALA A 1102 -15.38 17.07 5.69
N ASP A 1103 -16.35 17.18 4.79
CA ASP A 1103 -17.70 17.62 5.11
C ASP A 1103 -18.57 16.49 5.72
N PRO A 1104 -19.60 16.79 6.54
CA PRO A 1104 -19.93 18.12 7.07
C PRO A 1104 -18.86 18.63 8.05
N LEU A 1105 -18.67 19.95 8.07
CA LEU A 1105 -17.81 20.60 9.05
C LEU A 1105 -18.44 20.53 10.47
N PRO A 1106 -17.65 20.47 11.54
CA PRO A 1106 -18.15 20.58 12.90
C PRO A 1106 -18.85 21.92 13.14
N ALA A 1107 -20.05 21.88 13.73
CA ALA A 1107 -20.83 23.06 14.13
C ALA A 1107 -20.88 23.27 15.67
N ASP A 1108 -20.30 22.34 16.44
CA ASP A 1108 -20.28 22.34 17.90
C ASP A 1108 -18.95 21.77 18.47
N ALA A 1109 -18.74 21.94 19.78
CA ALA A 1109 -17.51 21.56 20.47
C ALA A 1109 -17.25 20.04 20.53
N ALA A 1110 -18.30 19.21 20.57
CA ALA A 1110 -18.17 17.75 20.60
C ALA A 1110 -17.84 17.20 19.21
N ALA A 1111 -18.51 17.72 18.17
CA ALA A 1111 -18.16 17.44 16.77
C ALA A 1111 -16.71 17.86 16.47
N PHE A 1112 -16.29 19.04 16.93
CA PHE A 1112 -14.93 19.54 16.75
C PHE A 1112 -13.88 18.66 17.45
N ARG A 1113 -14.07 18.32 18.73
CA ARG A 1113 -13.15 17.45 19.48
C ARG A 1113 -13.01 16.07 18.84
N LYS A 1114 -14.14 15.44 18.48
CA LYS A 1114 -14.16 14.18 17.73
C LYS A 1114 -13.35 14.28 16.43
N ARG A 1115 -13.41 15.42 15.74
CA ARG A 1115 -12.64 15.66 14.51
C ARG A 1115 -11.14 15.76 14.76
N ILE A 1116 -10.72 16.40 15.85
CA ILE A 1116 -9.31 16.45 16.28
C ILE A 1116 -8.79 15.04 16.56
N ASP A 1117 -9.55 14.20 17.26
CA ASP A 1117 -9.13 12.85 17.62
C ASP A 1117 -9.06 11.91 16.39
N GLU A 1118 -10.08 11.92 15.53
CA GLU A 1118 -10.10 11.17 14.26
C GLU A 1118 -8.94 11.57 13.32
N GLY A 1119 -8.67 12.87 13.21
CA GLY A 1119 -7.70 13.39 12.24
C GLY A 1119 -6.23 13.25 12.67
N ARG A 1120 -5.95 13.29 13.98
CA ARG A 1120 -4.57 13.30 14.52
C ARG A 1120 -3.75 12.07 14.11
N GLY A 1121 -4.36 10.88 14.10
CA GLY A 1121 -3.68 9.64 13.72
C GLY A 1121 -3.36 9.51 12.22
N ARG A 1122 -4.08 10.24 11.35
CA ARG A 1122 -3.95 10.14 9.88
C ARG A 1122 -3.16 11.28 9.23
N LEU A 1123 -2.98 12.41 9.91
CA LEU A 1123 -2.36 13.63 9.37
C LEU A 1123 -1.00 13.37 8.70
N THR A 1124 -0.07 12.68 9.37
CA THR A 1124 1.28 12.41 8.84
C THR A 1124 1.26 11.51 7.60
N LEU A 1125 0.33 10.56 7.52
CA LEU A 1125 0.17 9.70 6.34
C LEU A 1125 -0.35 10.49 5.14
N ILE A 1126 -1.36 11.34 5.36
CA ILE A 1126 -1.94 12.23 4.35
C ILE A 1126 -0.91 13.24 3.83
N ALA A 1127 -0.14 13.87 4.72
CA ALA A 1127 0.90 14.81 4.31
C ALA A 1127 2.03 14.14 3.50
N ASN A 1128 2.40 12.89 3.84
CA ASN A 1128 3.37 12.10 3.08
C ASN A 1128 2.83 11.64 1.72
N GLU A 1129 1.52 11.44 1.59
CA GLU A 1129 0.83 11.21 0.31
C GLU A 1129 0.90 12.48 -0.57
N ILE A 1130 0.49 13.63 -0.02
CA ILE A 1130 0.53 14.94 -0.69
C ILE A 1130 1.95 15.26 -1.16
N ALA A 1131 2.95 15.18 -0.27
CA ALA A 1131 4.34 15.48 -0.60
C ALA A 1131 4.87 14.63 -1.77
N ARG A 1132 4.51 13.34 -1.83
CA ARG A 1132 4.88 12.48 -2.96
C ARG A 1132 4.25 12.93 -4.28
N SER A 1133 2.95 13.23 -4.27
CA SER A 1133 2.24 13.73 -5.45
C SER A 1133 2.80 15.06 -5.93
N VAL A 1134 3.03 16.00 -5.01
CA VAL A 1134 3.64 17.32 -5.28
C VAL A 1134 5.06 17.18 -5.85
N GLY A 1135 5.88 16.29 -5.30
CA GLY A 1135 7.21 15.99 -5.82
C GLY A 1135 7.20 15.40 -7.23
N THR A 1136 6.20 14.57 -7.56
CA THR A 1136 5.98 14.10 -8.93
C THR A 1136 5.59 15.25 -9.86
N VAL A 1137 4.59 16.08 -9.48
CA VAL A 1137 4.15 17.24 -10.28
C VAL A 1137 5.31 18.19 -10.59
N LEU A 1138 6.13 18.53 -9.58
CA LEU A 1138 7.29 19.42 -9.75
C LEU A 1138 8.38 18.80 -10.63
N THR A 1139 8.56 17.48 -10.60
CA THR A 1139 9.52 16.77 -11.46
C THR A 1139 9.09 16.85 -12.94
N GLU A 1140 7.82 16.58 -13.23
CA GLU A 1140 7.29 16.65 -14.60
C GLU A 1140 7.23 18.11 -15.12
N PHE A 1141 6.96 19.08 -14.23
CA PHE A 1141 7.01 20.50 -14.57
C PHE A 1141 8.43 20.95 -14.95
N ALA A 1142 9.43 20.59 -14.15
CA ALA A 1142 10.83 20.88 -14.47
C ALA A 1142 11.27 20.20 -15.78
N ALA A 1143 10.80 18.98 -16.06
CA ALA A 1143 11.04 18.28 -17.32
C ALA A 1143 10.43 19.04 -18.52
N ALA A 1144 9.15 19.43 -18.44
CA ALA A 1144 8.47 20.20 -19.48
C ALA A 1144 9.08 21.60 -19.69
N SER A 1145 9.38 22.33 -18.61
CA SER A 1145 10.03 23.64 -18.66
C SER A 1145 11.44 23.59 -19.26
N ARG A 1146 12.20 22.52 -18.98
CA ARG A 1146 13.49 22.27 -19.63
C ARG A 1146 13.30 21.93 -21.11
N LYS A 1147 12.38 21.01 -21.42
CA LYS A 1147 12.08 20.58 -22.79
C LYS A 1147 11.72 21.76 -23.69
N LEU A 1148 10.95 22.74 -23.18
CA LEU A 1148 10.59 23.94 -23.93
C LEU A 1148 11.81 24.78 -24.33
N LYS A 1149 12.77 24.97 -23.41
CA LYS A 1149 14.04 25.68 -23.66
C LYS A 1149 14.90 24.90 -24.67
N ASP A 1150 15.02 23.59 -24.48
CA ASP A 1150 15.80 22.70 -25.35
C ASP A 1150 15.15 22.54 -26.75
N ALA A 1151 13.84 22.73 -26.87
CA ALA A 1151 13.10 22.63 -28.14
C ALA A 1151 13.28 23.83 -29.07
N ARG A 1152 13.49 25.04 -28.53
CA ARG A 1152 13.51 26.32 -29.28
C ARG A 1152 12.28 26.50 -30.19
N ALA A 1153 11.09 26.14 -29.68
CA ALA A 1153 9.84 26.25 -30.43
C ALA A 1153 9.55 27.71 -30.87
N PRO A 1154 8.95 27.94 -32.06
CA PRO A 1154 8.53 29.26 -32.52
C PRO A 1154 7.60 29.98 -31.55
N LYS A 1155 7.54 31.31 -31.67
CA LYS A 1155 6.94 32.18 -30.66
C LYS A 1155 5.51 31.79 -30.27
N ASP A 1156 4.64 31.46 -31.22
CA ASP A 1156 3.23 31.16 -30.91
C ASP A 1156 3.03 29.82 -30.17
N VAL A 1157 3.86 28.82 -30.46
CA VAL A 1157 3.92 27.55 -29.71
C VAL A 1157 4.60 27.75 -28.36
N ASN A 1158 5.59 28.64 -28.27
CA ASN A 1158 6.27 28.99 -27.03
C ASN A 1158 5.33 29.71 -26.06
N ASP A 1159 4.71 30.80 -26.51
CA ASP A 1159 3.76 31.62 -25.75
C ASP A 1159 2.56 30.77 -25.26
N ASP A 1160 2.02 29.87 -26.09
CA ASP A 1160 0.96 28.93 -25.69
C ASP A 1160 1.42 28.00 -24.56
N ILE A 1161 2.60 27.38 -24.69
CA ILE A 1161 3.09 26.41 -23.71
C ILE A 1161 3.54 27.12 -22.41
N VAL A 1162 4.12 28.32 -22.47
CA VAL A 1162 4.39 29.13 -21.27
C VAL A 1162 3.09 29.47 -20.54
N ALA A 1163 2.07 29.93 -21.26
CA ALA A 1163 0.78 30.27 -20.68
C ALA A 1163 0.06 29.02 -20.12
N HIS A 1164 0.17 27.87 -20.79
CA HIS A 1164 -0.39 26.59 -20.34
C HIS A 1164 0.31 26.07 -19.07
N LEU A 1165 1.64 26.06 -19.05
CA LEU A 1165 2.42 25.69 -17.85
C LEU A 1165 2.10 26.60 -16.65
N GLY A 1166 1.90 27.90 -16.87
CA GLY A 1166 1.46 28.85 -15.84
C GLY A 1166 0.03 28.61 -15.31
N ARG A 1167 -0.86 28.02 -16.13
CA ARG A 1167 -2.22 27.59 -15.70
C ARG A 1167 -2.22 26.24 -14.96
N LEU A 1168 -1.26 25.36 -15.25
CA LEU A 1168 -1.08 24.09 -14.55
C LEU A 1168 -0.39 24.25 -13.19
N LEU A 1169 0.66 25.08 -13.10
CA LEU A 1169 1.35 25.42 -11.84
C LEU A 1169 1.33 26.93 -11.57
N PRO A 1170 0.17 27.51 -11.18
CA PRO A 1170 0.15 28.83 -10.56
C PRO A 1170 0.88 28.81 -9.21
N LYS A 1171 1.26 29.99 -8.68
CA LYS A 1171 2.07 30.09 -7.45
C LYS A 1171 1.51 29.31 -6.24
N ARG A 1172 0.19 29.16 -6.11
CA ARG A 1172 -0.43 28.33 -5.04
C ARG A 1172 -1.03 27.01 -5.52
N PHE A 1173 -0.46 26.36 -6.55
CA PHE A 1173 -1.09 25.20 -7.23
C PHE A 1173 -1.51 24.05 -6.30
N VAL A 1174 -0.78 23.79 -5.21
CA VAL A 1174 -1.10 22.70 -4.26
C VAL A 1174 -2.35 23.01 -3.44
N ALA A 1175 -2.61 24.30 -3.15
CA ALA A 1175 -3.82 24.74 -2.46
C ALA A 1175 -4.96 25.17 -3.40
N ALA A 1176 -4.64 25.55 -4.65
CA ALA A 1176 -5.59 26.06 -5.64
C ALA A 1176 -6.07 25.01 -6.66
N THR A 1177 -5.50 23.81 -6.66
CA THR A 1177 -5.96 22.69 -7.49
C THR A 1177 -6.73 21.70 -6.63
N PRO A 1178 -8.00 21.38 -6.92
CA PRO A 1178 -8.74 20.39 -6.14
C PRO A 1178 -8.08 19.01 -6.26
N TRP A 1179 -8.17 18.21 -5.19
CA TRP A 1179 -7.34 16.99 -5.03
C TRP A 1179 -7.43 15.99 -6.19
N ALA A 1180 -8.63 15.79 -6.76
CA ALA A 1180 -8.84 14.86 -7.87
C ALA A 1180 -8.02 15.26 -9.12
N GLN A 1181 -7.95 16.56 -9.42
CA GLN A 1181 -7.22 17.10 -10.56
C GLN A 1181 -5.72 17.32 -10.26
N LEU A 1182 -5.33 17.49 -8.99
CA LEU A 1182 -3.92 17.50 -8.58
C LEU A 1182 -3.22 16.19 -8.97
N ALA A 1183 -3.92 15.07 -8.88
CA ALA A 1183 -3.45 13.75 -9.32
C ALA A 1183 -3.30 13.63 -10.87
N HIS A 1184 -3.91 14.52 -11.65
CA HIS A 1184 -3.82 14.53 -13.11
C HIS A 1184 -2.77 15.52 -13.67
N LEU A 1185 -2.31 16.51 -12.89
CA LEU A 1185 -1.24 17.42 -13.30
C LEU A 1185 -0.01 16.72 -13.92
N PRO A 1186 0.52 15.58 -13.40
CA PRO A 1186 1.64 14.88 -14.02
C PRO A 1186 1.37 14.41 -15.46
N ARG A 1187 0.10 14.08 -15.79
CA ARG A 1187 -0.31 13.67 -17.15
C ARG A 1187 -0.38 14.87 -18.09
N TYR A 1188 -0.93 16.00 -17.65
CA TYR A 1188 -0.97 17.23 -18.45
C TYR A 1188 0.44 17.76 -18.75
N LEU A 1189 1.37 17.67 -17.79
CA LEU A 1189 2.78 18.05 -17.97
C LEU A 1189 3.54 17.10 -18.91
N LYS A 1190 3.24 15.80 -18.88
CA LYS A 1190 3.73 14.85 -19.90
C LYS A 1190 3.18 15.16 -21.29
N ALA A 1191 1.92 15.57 -21.40
CA ALA A 1191 1.36 15.97 -22.68
C ALA A 1191 2.09 17.16 -23.31
N VAL A 1192 2.53 18.14 -22.50
CA VAL A 1192 3.41 19.24 -22.96
C VAL A 1192 4.74 18.72 -23.49
N THR A 1193 5.41 17.81 -22.75
CA THR A 1193 6.68 17.22 -23.18
C THR A 1193 6.52 16.42 -24.49
N MET A 1194 5.49 15.58 -24.59
CA MET A 1194 5.19 14.79 -25.79
C MET A 1194 4.80 15.66 -26.99
N ARG A 1195 4.12 16.79 -26.77
CA ARG A 1195 3.86 17.79 -27.81
C ARG A 1195 5.17 18.34 -28.38
N LEU A 1196 6.09 18.76 -27.52
CA LEU A 1196 7.40 19.30 -27.92
C LEU A 1196 8.28 18.28 -28.65
N ASP A 1197 8.15 16.99 -28.33
CA ASP A 1197 8.80 15.91 -29.10
C ASP A 1197 8.18 15.75 -30.49
N LYS A 1198 6.85 15.63 -30.60
CA LYS A 1198 6.15 15.47 -31.89
C LYS A 1198 6.25 16.70 -32.79
N TYR A 1199 6.29 17.88 -32.20
CA TYR A 1199 6.43 19.16 -32.92
C TYR A 1199 7.65 19.18 -33.84
N ARG A 1200 8.77 18.57 -33.40
CA ARG A 1200 10.00 18.49 -34.22
C ARG A 1200 9.86 17.60 -35.46
N ALA A 1201 8.90 16.69 -35.49
CA ALA A 1201 8.63 15.80 -36.62
C ALA A 1201 7.51 16.32 -37.55
N ASP A 1202 6.51 16.99 -36.99
CA ASP A 1202 5.34 17.49 -37.72
C ASP A 1202 4.81 18.83 -37.16
N PRO A 1203 5.45 19.97 -37.50
CA PRO A 1203 5.01 21.29 -37.08
C PRO A 1203 3.63 21.69 -37.62
N ALA A 1204 3.27 21.21 -38.82
CA ALA A 1204 2.03 21.57 -39.51
C ALA A 1204 0.80 21.00 -38.79
N ARG A 1205 0.89 19.74 -38.32
CA ARG A 1205 -0.17 19.10 -37.54
C ARG A 1205 -0.32 19.68 -36.14
N ASP A 1206 0.74 20.20 -35.54
CA ASP A 1206 0.62 20.95 -34.29
C ASP A 1206 -0.13 22.26 -34.50
N ALA A 1207 0.22 23.02 -35.55
CA ALA A 1207 -0.48 24.25 -35.91
C ALA A 1207 -1.98 24.04 -36.21
N ALA A 1208 -2.33 22.96 -36.93
CA ALA A 1208 -3.73 22.59 -37.17
C ALA A 1208 -4.49 22.31 -35.86
N ARG A 1209 -3.93 21.47 -34.98
CA ARG A 1209 -4.52 21.14 -33.66
C ARG A 1209 -4.61 22.36 -32.75
N LEU A 1210 -3.64 23.27 -32.80
CA LEU A 1210 -3.66 24.52 -32.07
C LEU A 1210 -4.76 25.47 -32.59
N ALA A 1211 -5.06 25.45 -33.90
CA ALA A 1211 -6.18 26.20 -34.47
C ALA A 1211 -7.56 25.67 -34.03
N GLU A 1212 -7.72 24.36 -33.80
CA GLU A 1212 -8.94 23.78 -33.20
C GLU A 1212 -9.15 24.22 -31.75
N LEU A 1213 -8.06 24.30 -30.96
CA LEU A 1213 -8.11 24.60 -29.53
C LEU A 1213 -8.25 26.10 -29.22
N ARG A 1214 -7.54 26.95 -29.97
CA ARG A 1214 -7.39 28.39 -29.70
C ARG A 1214 -8.73 29.15 -29.55
N PRO A 1215 -9.81 28.88 -30.32
CA PRO A 1215 -11.11 29.54 -30.12
C PRO A 1215 -11.74 29.24 -28.76
N LEU A 1216 -11.71 27.97 -28.31
CA LEU A 1216 -12.31 27.54 -27.04
C LEU A 1216 -11.57 28.15 -25.85
N GLU A 1217 -10.24 28.16 -25.91
CA GLU A 1217 -9.42 28.74 -24.83
C GLU A 1217 -9.53 30.28 -24.79
N GLN A 1218 -9.62 30.97 -25.94
CA GLN A 1218 -9.88 32.41 -25.98
C GLN A 1218 -11.23 32.79 -25.38
N ARG A 1219 -12.29 31.99 -25.60
CA ARG A 1219 -13.59 32.21 -24.95
C ARG A 1219 -13.50 32.06 -23.44
N TYR A 1220 -12.89 30.98 -22.96
CA TYR A 1220 -12.63 30.75 -21.54
C TYR A 1220 -11.86 31.91 -20.88
N LEU A 1221 -10.77 32.36 -21.50
CA LEU A 1221 -9.94 33.45 -20.97
C LEU A 1221 -10.67 34.81 -20.89
N ARG A 1222 -11.60 35.08 -21.82
CA ARG A 1222 -12.46 36.28 -21.74
C ARG A 1222 -13.44 36.18 -20.57
N LEU A 1223 -14.22 35.11 -20.50
CA LEU A 1223 -15.21 34.92 -19.43
C LEU A 1223 -14.56 34.91 -18.03
N LEU A 1224 -13.36 34.33 -17.90
CA LEU A 1224 -12.58 34.38 -16.67
C LEU A 1224 -12.17 35.81 -16.26
N ALA A 1225 -11.85 36.68 -17.22
CA ALA A 1225 -11.54 38.09 -16.97
C ALA A 1225 -12.81 38.88 -16.63
N ASP A 1226 -13.92 38.64 -17.34
CA ASP A 1226 -15.21 39.30 -17.12
C ASP A 1226 -15.79 38.96 -15.73
N ARG A 1227 -15.61 37.72 -15.26
CA ARG A 1227 -15.97 37.25 -13.91
C ARG A 1227 -15.14 37.89 -12.78
N LYS A 1228 -14.00 38.54 -13.06
CA LYS A 1228 -13.13 39.24 -12.08
C LYS A 1228 -12.77 38.44 -10.81
N GLY A 1229 -12.73 37.11 -10.89
CA GLY A 1229 -12.42 36.23 -9.75
C GLY A 1229 -13.63 35.73 -8.95
N VAL A 1230 -14.87 36.02 -9.38
CA VAL A 1230 -16.06 35.32 -8.90
C VAL A 1230 -15.98 33.84 -9.30
N HIS A 1231 -16.16 32.94 -8.33
CA HIS A 1231 -16.04 31.50 -8.51
C HIS A 1231 -17.24 30.92 -9.27
N ASP A 1232 -17.01 30.08 -10.27
CA ASP A 1232 -18.05 29.47 -11.11
C ASP A 1232 -17.68 27.99 -11.37
N ALA A 1233 -18.43 27.08 -10.75
CA ALA A 1233 -18.12 25.65 -10.80
C ALA A 1233 -18.27 25.04 -12.22
N ARG A 1234 -19.12 25.62 -13.08
CA ARG A 1234 -19.23 25.18 -14.48
C ARG A 1234 -18.03 25.66 -15.29
N LEU A 1235 -17.51 26.86 -14.98
CA LEU A 1235 -16.31 27.39 -15.61
C LEU A 1235 -15.06 26.58 -15.24
N ASP A 1236 -14.98 26.07 -14.01
CA ASP A 1236 -13.95 25.11 -13.60
C ASP A 1236 -14.09 23.74 -14.29
N GLU A 1237 -15.31 23.22 -14.48
CA GLU A 1237 -15.50 21.99 -15.29
C GLU A 1237 -14.98 22.19 -16.73
N PHE A 1238 -15.32 23.32 -17.35
CA PHE A 1238 -14.84 23.66 -18.70
C PHE A 1238 -13.31 23.82 -18.74
N ARG A 1239 -12.70 24.44 -17.72
CA ARG A 1239 -11.24 24.53 -17.55
C ARG A 1239 -10.59 23.15 -17.57
N TRP A 1240 -11.14 22.16 -16.87
CA TRP A 1240 -10.56 20.81 -16.87
C TRP A 1240 -10.86 20.03 -18.16
N LEU A 1241 -11.99 20.27 -18.82
CA LEU A 1241 -12.27 19.74 -20.17
C LEU A 1241 -11.31 20.28 -21.24
N LEU A 1242 -10.83 21.53 -21.12
CA LEU A 1242 -9.75 22.06 -21.97
C LEU A 1242 -8.43 21.29 -21.79
N GLU A 1243 -8.09 20.90 -20.56
CA GLU A 1243 -6.88 20.11 -20.29
C GLU A 1243 -6.99 18.69 -20.88
N GLU A 1244 -8.17 18.06 -20.79
CA GLU A 1244 -8.42 16.79 -21.48
C GLU A 1244 -8.35 16.94 -23.00
N LEU A 1245 -8.88 18.03 -23.57
CA LEU A 1245 -8.77 18.30 -25.00
C LEU A 1245 -7.30 18.51 -25.43
N ARG A 1246 -6.48 19.21 -24.62
CA ARG A 1246 -5.03 19.33 -24.86
C ARG A 1246 -4.34 17.97 -24.89
N VAL A 1247 -4.70 17.02 -24.00
CA VAL A 1247 -4.20 15.64 -24.06
C VAL A 1247 -4.69 14.92 -25.33
N SER A 1248 -5.98 14.99 -25.63
CA SER A 1248 -6.62 14.33 -26.79
C SER A 1248 -6.13 14.86 -28.15
N LEU A 1249 -5.67 16.11 -28.22
CA LEU A 1249 -5.06 16.67 -29.41
C LEU A 1249 -3.58 16.28 -29.52
N PHE A 1250 -2.76 16.55 -28.50
CA PHE A 1250 -1.29 16.49 -28.65
C PHE A 1250 -0.66 15.16 -28.16
N ALA A 1251 -1.27 14.48 -27.18
CA ALA A 1251 -0.69 13.33 -26.47
C ALA A 1251 -1.68 12.17 -26.26
N GLN A 1252 -2.32 11.75 -27.37
CA GLN A 1252 -3.37 10.73 -27.43
C GLN A 1252 -3.01 9.40 -26.72
N GLU A 1253 -1.74 9.06 -26.67
CA GLU A 1253 -1.20 7.85 -26.03
C GLU A 1253 -1.41 7.84 -24.52
N LEU A 1254 -1.44 9.02 -23.88
CA LEU A 1254 -1.68 9.17 -22.43
C LEU A 1254 -3.14 8.94 -22.02
N ARG A 1255 -4.07 8.93 -22.99
CA ARG A 1255 -5.52 8.80 -22.84
C ARG A 1255 -6.17 9.91 -21.98
N THR A 1256 -7.51 9.98 -22.05
CA THR A 1256 -8.34 10.86 -21.22
C THR A 1256 -9.27 10.01 -20.35
N PRO A 1257 -9.63 10.45 -19.12
CA PRO A 1257 -10.50 9.70 -18.22
C PRO A 1257 -11.98 9.77 -18.63
N GLN A 1258 -12.31 10.65 -19.59
CA GLN A 1258 -13.62 10.74 -20.23
C GLN A 1258 -13.48 11.09 -21.72
N PRO A 1259 -14.45 10.72 -22.58
CA PRO A 1259 -14.44 11.12 -23.99
C PRO A 1259 -14.56 12.64 -24.14
N VAL A 1260 -13.63 13.25 -24.88
CA VAL A 1260 -13.54 14.70 -25.07
C VAL A 1260 -13.39 15.03 -26.56
N SER A 1261 -13.98 16.14 -26.99
CA SER A 1261 -13.88 16.64 -28.36
C SER A 1261 -14.27 18.11 -28.41
N VAL A 1262 -13.88 18.83 -29.47
CA VAL A 1262 -14.31 20.21 -29.75
C VAL A 1262 -15.84 20.33 -29.69
N LYS A 1263 -16.58 19.38 -30.27
CA LYS A 1263 -18.06 19.35 -30.24
C LYS A 1263 -18.64 19.17 -28.83
N ARG A 1264 -17.97 18.42 -27.95
CA ARG A 1264 -18.40 18.31 -26.53
C ARG A 1264 -18.15 19.62 -25.79
N LEU A 1265 -16.99 20.25 -25.97
CA LEU A 1265 -16.71 21.55 -25.34
C LEU A 1265 -17.64 22.65 -25.88
N GLU A 1266 -17.94 22.72 -27.18
CA GLU A 1266 -18.95 23.66 -27.71
C GLU A 1266 -20.33 23.47 -27.06
N LYS A 1267 -20.77 22.22 -26.80
CA LYS A 1267 -22.01 21.96 -26.04
C LYS A 1267 -21.92 22.47 -24.60
N THR A 1268 -20.83 22.17 -23.88
CA THR A 1268 -20.61 22.67 -22.51
C THR A 1268 -20.51 24.20 -22.47
N TRP A 1269 -19.91 24.82 -23.49
CA TRP A 1269 -19.82 26.27 -23.61
C TRP A 1269 -21.19 26.92 -23.82
N ALA A 1270 -22.08 26.30 -24.61
CA ALA A 1270 -23.46 26.75 -24.75
C ALA A 1270 -24.22 26.70 -23.41
N GLN A 1271 -23.96 25.69 -22.56
CA GLN A 1271 -24.51 25.54 -21.20
C GLN A 1271 -23.85 26.45 -20.14
N LEU A 1272 -22.83 27.21 -20.54
CA LEU A 1272 -22.14 28.26 -19.78
C LEU A 1272 -22.52 29.68 -20.27
N SER A 1273 -23.10 29.78 -21.46
CA SER A 1273 -23.49 31.03 -22.12
C SER A 1273 -25.00 31.29 -22.08
N ALA A 1274 -25.74 30.42 -21.37
CA ALA A 1274 -27.19 30.42 -21.20
C ALA A 1274 -27.54 30.13 -19.73
#